data_AF-R0AZS8-F1
#
_entry.id   AF-R0AZS8-F1
#
_cell.length_a   1.000
_cell.length_b   1.000
_cell.length_c   1.000
_cell.angle_alpha   90.00
_cell.angle_beta   90.00
_cell.angle_gamma   90.00
#
_symmetry.space_group_name_H-M   'P 1'
#
loop_
_entity.id
_entity.type
_entity.pdbx_description
1 polymer ?
#
loop_
_entity_poly.entity_id
_entity_poly.type
_entity_poly.pdbx_seq_one_letter_code
_entity_poly.pdbx_strand_id
1 'polypeptide(L)'
;MKRTNKIKAYLARVLAAAMVITMAAPPAPAYALNYGDPAVIRFDPKEGPDLSHSNYMNVPRDGNRITYATGRAGHPLAEASDFNGIAVENLGSGDRPVLPAFDADLSWPGYTFDGWYNADGNKILYLPFAFPYNSTTAYEARWNGDASSQFDFTVMHYRDLNEDRNGNMNGEDPNAWPEADDSQIYKFFDDGSWTTRVTANTAVSATYKRDIPGYKVSSVLIKNNKTRRFDDASGHGTLGEAATINESTRSVRGNMPNDDLTVAYRYEPDSSKKFALRVEYADGSGRAIRTPESYLYSAESQVSAAPAQITAYTLTGAQIKTGSGDIDDLSGRGIYSAQTAGCTFDAQKNFTGKMPNQPVTVVYTYEIDPSYVTHVTINRIDNHNNVLAEPETREVSPNETVTVNVERKAGYTYPPNIGWNGTFTDISMDQTAATLSFKTDFTGGTVTVTYNEDLNDTAHWARINYYNSEHGSLSGDSSPRSLRLGTHSIDTITEGITPSPEQHYMFNGWYKANASGTGKVGTVLTGDIELTGDLKLYADFVEDPGQWCDIRFESGSHGSISGTNSMHVPKGTLWSQISLPQTTPDSSYMFAGWFDENGNQVTDSNMPILADQTYRARFTPVGGDDGILCIPDGTGSIGSGGMGKIEISGANEARKYALTDSDGRLLAVMTGEELGSGCFEELPPCDSYDVYEMAESAAPVVGDLLTDSVDPSLISQPARVMVPAIGGNYSIADDTTEGRKKIVIRPAGENTVYAVLDMDGNVVSQDGNEDGWVSPSGSPRTVELAGLEPNVSYIIVAKQADNGDAPSDRMINGSQVMVTGTSQQDRVYTFRLVNGGYVESVTRNGEALDVEEHTDEVLVKAGDQIRISAEDMNPSGQSFKQWEVQIGNLHISYLTRRNQTVEMTAGDVILQAMYETPPVATASNATVDYSPKNGIFALDKSDEALQELKEELVDNDEDSTALSNGQRIAYTVKFDRHAPVASASEAVRQEVDDGESVKTPWSLDIGLTRKVDGTNKPLVEDANLTPAIKVFGKLDTSLLGNLEYRLWKINFGEDDGDTTCEEVLMTPDPNENEDFTGSFAFEANIGDTLVFSYYKAYEVTIMDTGRGQVHTFKVRDGRSLDDTEDYMDLDIHEGYLDPITGIAYEFTGVSKRQSGGGMYDTSEPVTRDLKLYADYEPEDDTQWQEAKERLQEEINIANALKNNGSVSAEDRDALTEAVDEAVEVLNRLPRPSVDDLESAFDTLKALVDSISSGGGDNPGGGDNPGGGNPGGGNPGGG
;
A
#
# COMPACT_ATOMS: atom_id res chain seq x y z
N MET A 1 -6.57 -39.69 -26.69
CA MET A 1 -5.80 -39.59 -27.95
C MET A 1 -5.95 -38.15 -28.44
N LYS A 2 -4.96 -37.30 -28.22
CA LYS A 2 -3.81 -37.08 -29.11
C LYS A 2 -4.19 -36.38 -30.43
N ARG A 3 -3.89 -35.08 -30.56
CA ARG A 3 -2.54 -34.49 -30.81
C ARG A 3 -2.15 -34.64 -32.30
N THR A 4 -1.47 -33.71 -32.97
CA THR A 4 -0.69 -32.50 -32.65
C THR A 4 -0.35 -31.86 -34.01
N ASN A 5 -0.25 -30.54 -34.14
CA ASN A 5 0.97 -29.71 -34.04
C ASN A 5 0.47 -28.23 -34.06
N LYS A 6 0.70 -27.27 -33.14
CA LYS A 6 1.80 -26.92 -32.19
C LYS A 6 3.17 -26.95 -32.87
N ILE A 7 4.06 -25.95 -32.84
CA ILE A 7 4.21 -24.67 -32.12
C ILE A 7 5.30 -23.92 -32.91
N LYS A 8 5.02 -22.67 -33.33
CA LYS A 8 5.94 -21.60 -33.79
C LYS A 8 5.07 -20.43 -34.35
N ALA A 9 4.24 -19.68 -33.61
CA ALA A 9 4.40 -19.10 -32.27
C ALA A 9 5.77 -18.37 -32.17
N TYR A 10 5.85 -17.08 -31.88
CA TYR A 10 5.30 -16.54 -30.64
C TYR A 10 5.07 -15.01 -30.62
N LEU A 11 5.31 -14.25 -31.69
CA LEU A 11 5.31 -12.77 -31.61
C LEU A 11 4.18 -12.02 -32.36
N ALA A 12 3.49 -12.64 -33.31
CA ALA A 12 2.70 -11.89 -34.30
C ALA A 12 1.17 -11.76 -34.02
N ARG A 13 0.68 -12.05 -32.80
CA ARG A 13 -0.78 -12.09 -32.53
C ARG A 13 -1.28 -11.34 -31.29
N VAL A 14 -0.42 -10.59 -30.59
CA VAL A 14 -0.85 -9.75 -29.46
C VAL A 14 -1.36 -8.36 -29.90
N LEU A 15 -1.27 -7.99 -31.19
CA LEU A 15 -1.48 -6.60 -31.65
C LEU A 15 -2.63 -6.38 -32.66
N ALA A 16 -3.48 -7.36 -32.97
CA ALA A 16 -4.35 -7.30 -34.15
C ALA A 16 -5.87 -7.46 -33.93
N ALA A 17 -6.41 -7.23 -32.73
CA ALA A 17 -7.85 -7.44 -32.47
C ALA A 17 -8.56 -6.35 -31.64
N ALA A 18 -8.15 -5.08 -31.78
CA ALA A 18 -8.89 -3.93 -31.22
C ALA A 18 -9.06 -2.78 -32.22
N MET A 19 -9.03 -3.07 -33.52
CA MET A 19 -9.35 -2.10 -34.57
C MET A 19 -10.32 -2.73 -35.55
N VAL A 20 -11.63 -2.56 -35.31
CA VAL A 20 -12.71 -2.47 -36.31
C VAL A 20 -14.03 -2.39 -35.51
N ILE A 21 -14.83 -1.35 -35.79
CA ILE A 21 -16.11 -0.93 -35.15
C ILE A 21 -15.85 -0.03 -33.91
N THR A 22 -15.99 1.29 -33.86
CA THR A 22 -16.69 2.32 -34.68
C THR A 22 -15.85 3.61 -34.74
N MET A 23 -15.18 3.89 -35.86
CA MET A 23 -14.78 5.27 -36.17
C MET A 23 -16.02 6.04 -36.64
N ALA A 24 -16.73 6.68 -35.71
CA ALA A 24 -17.47 7.88 -36.06
C ALA A 24 -16.41 8.99 -36.26
N ALA A 25 -16.28 9.47 -37.49
CA ALA A 25 -15.38 10.58 -37.81
C ALA A 25 -15.67 11.79 -36.88
N PRO A 26 -14.64 12.50 -36.37
CA PRO A 26 -14.87 13.73 -35.63
C PRO A 26 -15.64 14.73 -36.51
N PRO A 27 -16.70 15.37 -35.98
CA PRO A 27 -17.46 16.36 -36.73
C PRO A 27 -16.54 17.53 -37.10
N ALA A 28 -16.55 17.93 -38.37
CA ALA A 28 -15.84 19.11 -38.83
C ALA A 28 -16.19 20.35 -37.96
N PRO A 29 -15.26 21.28 -37.72
CA PRO A 29 -15.53 22.46 -36.90
C PRO A 29 -16.75 23.20 -37.44
N ALA A 30 -17.77 23.37 -36.58
CA ALA A 30 -18.98 24.09 -36.90
C ALA A 30 -18.62 25.56 -37.14
N TYR A 31 -18.61 25.99 -38.40
CA TYR A 31 -18.54 27.40 -38.74
C TYR A 31 -19.72 28.13 -38.08
N ALA A 32 -19.44 29.27 -37.43
CA ALA A 32 -20.47 30.18 -36.95
C ALA A 32 -21.33 30.62 -38.14
N LEU A 33 -22.62 30.33 -38.07
CA LEU A 33 -23.60 30.64 -39.10
C LEU A 33 -24.16 32.05 -38.92
N ASN A 34 -24.57 32.69 -40.01
CA ASN A 34 -25.40 33.89 -39.96
C ASN A 34 -26.88 33.53 -39.82
N TYR A 35 -27.69 34.50 -39.40
CA TYR A 35 -29.14 34.34 -39.33
C TYR A 35 -29.73 33.91 -40.68
N GLY A 36 -30.45 32.79 -40.69
CA GLY A 36 -31.09 32.22 -41.89
C GLY A 36 -30.28 31.14 -42.62
N ASP A 37 -29.00 30.91 -42.26
CA ASP A 37 -28.18 29.85 -42.86
C ASP A 37 -28.64 28.45 -42.45
N PRO A 38 -28.45 27.40 -43.28
CA PRO A 38 -28.87 26.04 -42.95
C PRO A 38 -28.20 25.49 -41.69
N ALA A 39 -29.01 25.06 -40.72
CA ALA A 39 -28.55 24.50 -39.44
C ALA A 39 -29.18 23.13 -39.19
N VAL A 40 -28.47 22.28 -38.43
CA VAL A 40 -28.92 20.92 -38.12
C VAL A 40 -28.79 20.66 -36.62
N ILE A 41 -29.82 20.09 -35.99
CA ILE A 41 -29.74 19.51 -34.65
C ILE A 41 -29.64 17.99 -34.81
N ARG A 42 -28.74 17.35 -34.06
CA ARG A 42 -28.52 15.90 -34.03
C ARG A 42 -28.66 15.36 -32.61
N PHE A 43 -29.19 14.16 -32.49
CA PHE A 43 -29.28 13.38 -31.25
C PHE A 43 -28.56 12.05 -31.46
N ASP A 44 -27.42 11.86 -30.80
CA ASP A 44 -26.60 10.67 -30.83
C ASP A 44 -26.88 9.78 -29.60
N PRO A 45 -27.53 8.62 -29.77
CA PRO A 45 -27.85 7.72 -28.66
C PRO A 45 -26.63 7.01 -28.05
N LYS A 46 -25.43 7.17 -28.63
CA LYS A 46 -24.21 6.43 -28.29
C LYS A 46 -24.41 4.91 -28.37
N GLU A 47 -24.03 4.19 -27.32
CA GLU A 47 -24.13 2.72 -27.25
C GLU A 47 -25.53 2.22 -26.85
N GLY A 48 -26.44 3.15 -26.50
CA GLY A 48 -27.82 2.83 -26.13
C GLY A 48 -28.78 2.72 -27.31
N PRO A 49 -30.08 2.47 -27.04
CA PRO A 49 -31.12 2.40 -28.06
C PRO A 49 -31.23 3.68 -28.89
N ASP A 50 -31.53 3.53 -30.17
CA ASP A 50 -31.82 4.69 -31.03
C ASP A 50 -33.24 5.24 -30.86
N LEU A 51 -33.48 6.46 -31.35
CA LEU A 51 -34.73 7.18 -31.12
C LEU A 51 -35.95 6.62 -31.88
N SER A 52 -35.87 5.46 -32.56
CA SER A 52 -37.09 4.77 -33.02
C SER A 52 -38.01 4.33 -31.88
N HIS A 53 -37.46 4.17 -30.69
CA HIS A 53 -38.17 3.78 -29.46
C HIS A 53 -38.47 5.00 -28.58
N SER A 54 -38.91 6.10 -29.17
CA SER A 54 -39.11 7.37 -28.46
C SER A 54 -40.23 8.19 -29.09
N ASN A 55 -40.59 9.29 -28.42
CA ASN A 55 -41.46 10.32 -29.00
C ASN A 55 -40.91 10.95 -30.31
N TYR A 56 -39.64 10.73 -30.65
CA TYR A 56 -38.98 11.19 -31.87
C TYR A 56 -38.95 10.13 -32.99
N MET A 57 -39.71 9.03 -32.87
CA MET A 57 -39.68 7.90 -33.82
C MET A 57 -39.86 8.27 -35.30
N ASN A 58 -40.55 9.38 -35.60
CA ASN A 58 -40.83 9.86 -36.96
C ASN A 58 -39.85 10.93 -37.46
N VAL A 59 -38.88 11.34 -36.63
CA VAL A 59 -37.83 12.31 -37.01
C VAL A 59 -36.78 11.60 -37.88
N PRO A 60 -36.23 12.24 -38.92
CA PRO A 60 -35.22 11.64 -39.79
C PRO A 60 -34.01 11.09 -39.04
N ARG A 61 -33.48 9.95 -39.50
CA ARG A 61 -32.29 9.27 -38.95
C ARG A 61 -31.30 8.91 -40.05
N ASP A 62 -30.01 8.96 -39.73
CA ASP A 62 -28.95 8.55 -40.65
C ASP A 62 -28.56 7.06 -40.49
N GLY A 63 -27.62 6.59 -41.32
CA GLY A 63 -27.14 5.20 -41.30
C GLY A 63 -26.37 4.82 -40.03
N ASN A 64 -25.98 5.78 -39.19
CA ASN A 64 -25.29 5.59 -37.92
C ASN A 64 -26.23 5.69 -36.72
N ARG A 65 -27.56 5.66 -36.96
CA ARG A 65 -28.63 5.73 -35.93
C ARG A 65 -28.75 7.07 -35.24
N ILE A 66 -28.11 8.11 -35.78
CA ILE A 66 -28.21 9.48 -35.26
C ILE A 66 -29.47 10.12 -35.82
N THR A 67 -30.30 10.66 -34.93
CA THR A 67 -31.53 11.36 -35.32
C THR A 67 -31.21 12.81 -35.57
N TYR A 68 -31.77 13.41 -36.62
CA TYR A 68 -31.48 14.79 -36.96
C TYR A 68 -32.70 15.55 -37.46
N ALA A 69 -32.70 16.84 -37.17
CA ALA A 69 -33.68 17.80 -37.64
C ALA A 69 -32.98 18.98 -38.30
N THR A 70 -33.49 19.41 -39.45
CA THR A 70 -32.91 20.46 -40.29
C THR A 70 -33.74 21.74 -40.20
N GLY A 71 -33.07 22.88 -40.28
CA GLY A 71 -33.70 24.18 -40.21
C GLY A 71 -32.75 25.30 -40.59
N ARG A 72 -33.00 26.50 -40.04
CA ARG A 72 -32.23 27.71 -40.34
C ARG A 72 -31.81 28.40 -39.05
N ALA A 73 -30.53 28.75 -38.91
CA ALA A 73 -29.98 29.42 -37.75
C ALA A 73 -30.81 30.65 -37.35
N GLY A 74 -31.18 30.73 -36.07
CA GLY A 74 -32.01 31.79 -35.50
C GLY A 74 -33.53 31.68 -35.71
N HIS A 75 -34.02 30.71 -36.50
CA HIS A 75 -35.46 30.45 -36.65
C HIS A 75 -35.99 29.51 -35.54
N PRO A 76 -37.25 29.68 -35.08
CA PRO A 76 -37.84 28.83 -34.04
C PRO A 76 -37.83 27.35 -34.40
N LEU A 77 -37.46 26.48 -33.46
CA LEU A 77 -37.45 25.03 -33.67
C LEU A 77 -38.86 24.48 -33.92
N ALA A 78 -39.87 25.05 -33.27
CA ALA A 78 -41.26 24.62 -33.39
C ALA A 78 -41.85 24.85 -34.80
N GLU A 79 -41.20 25.65 -35.64
CA GLU A 79 -41.63 25.89 -37.03
C GLU A 79 -40.97 24.93 -38.04
N ALA A 80 -40.04 24.09 -37.59
CA ALA A 80 -39.35 23.14 -38.46
C ALA A 80 -40.26 21.95 -38.81
N SER A 81 -40.31 21.57 -40.10
CA SER A 81 -41.12 20.44 -40.54
C SER A 81 -40.72 19.10 -39.90
N ASP A 82 -39.44 18.96 -39.54
CA ASP A 82 -38.88 17.73 -38.95
C ASP A 82 -39.36 17.50 -37.51
N PHE A 83 -39.83 18.54 -36.82
CA PHE A 83 -40.43 18.44 -35.47
C PHE A 83 -41.97 18.38 -35.48
N ASN A 84 -42.60 18.25 -36.65
CA ASN A 84 -44.06 18.17 -36.75
C ASN A 84 -44.62 16.97 -35.96
N GLY A 85 -45.56 17.25 -35.06
CA GLY A 85 -46.20 16.25 -34.22
C GLY A 85 -45.46 15.94 -32.92
N ILE A 86 -44.29 16.54 -32.68
CA ILE A 86 -43.65 16.56 -31.37
C ILE A 86 -44.37 17.57 -30.48
N ALA A 87 -44.63 17.20 -29.23
CA ALA A 87 -45.22 18.12 -28.26
C ALA A 87 -44.30 19.34 -28.06
N VAL A 88 -44.88 20.52 -27.88
CA VAL A 88 -44.13 21.75 -27.61
C VAL A 88 -44.32 22.23 -26.19
N GLU A 89 -43.29 22.86 -25.64
CA GLU A 89 -43.30 23.51 -24.33
C GLU A 89 -42.85 24.97 -24.44
N ASN A 90 -43.36 25.83 -23.55
CA ASN A 90 -43.05 27.26 -23.55
C ASN A 90 -42.49 27.67 -22.18
N LEU A 91 -41.26 28.19 -22.19
CA LEU A 91 -40.52 28.61 -21.00
C LEU A 91 -40.26 30.13 -20.98
N GLY A 92 -41.18 30.91 -21.56
CA GLY A 92 -41.13 32.37 -21.59
C GLY A 92 -40.39 32.99 -22.79
N SER A 93 -39.48 32.26 -23.44
CA SER A 93 -38.82 32.69 -24.69
C SER A 93 -39.48 32.18 -25.98
N GLY A 94 -40.61 31.46 -25.87
CA GLY A 94 -41.40 30.93 -26.98
C GLY A 94 -41.50 29.40 -27.00
N ASP A 95 -42.37 28.89 -27.89
CA ASP A 95 -42.67 27.46 -28.06
C ASP A 95 -41.47 26.70 -28.65
N ARG A 96 -41.11 25.56 -28.07
CA ARG A 96 -40.05 24.67 -28.56
C ARG A 96 -40.45 23.20 -28.43
N PRO A 97 -39.92 22.29 -29.26
CA PRO A 97 -40.16 20.86 -29.09
C PRO A 97 -39.64 20.36 -27.75
N VAL A 98 -40.39 19.47 -27.09
CA VAL A 98 -39.90 18.74 -25.91
C VAL A 98 -38.74 17.83 -26.30
N LEU A 99 -37.83 17.55 -25.36
CA LEU A 99 -36.69 16.65 -25.62
C LEU A 99 -37.12 15.22 -26.03
N PRO A 100 -36.25 14.49 -26.74
CA PRO A 100 -36.47 13.07 -26.98
C PRO A 100 -36.54 12.31 -25.65
N ALA A 101 -37.60 11.53 -25.47
CA ALA A 101 -37.84 10.66 -24.34
C ALA A 101 -38.15 9.26 -24.87
N PHE A 102 -37.36 8.28 -24.41
CA PHE A 102 -37.55 6.88 -24.77
C PHE A 102 -38.87 6.34 -24.20
N ASP A 103 -39.42 5.33 -24.87
CA ASP A 103 -40.63 4.63 -24.44
C ASP A 103 -40.43 4.06 -23.03
N ALA A 104 -41.45 4.17 -22.17
CA ALA A 104 -41.35 3.77 -20.77
C ALA A 104 -41.05 2.26 -20.57
N ASP A 105 -41.33 1.43 -21.57
CA ASP A 105 -41.09 -0.02 -21.55
C ASP A 105 -39.72 -0.41 -22.16
N LEU A 106 -38.90 0.55 -22.60
CA LEU A 106 -37.59 0.30 -23.20
C LEU A 106 -36.55 0.01 -22.11
N SER A 107 -35.95 -1.18 -22.17
CA SER A 107 -34.94 -1.61 -21.20
C SER A 107 -33.65 -2.02 -21.91
N TRP A 108 -32.55 -1.34 -21.55
CA TRP A 108 -31.19 -1.80 -21.82
C TRP A 108 -30.67 -2.46 -20.54
N PRO A 109 -30.47 -3.80 -20.50
CA PRO A 109 -30.06 -4.47 -19.28
C PRO A 109 -28.80 -3.82 -18.68
N GLY A 110 -28.85 -3.52 -17.37
CA GLY A 110 -27.73 -2.91 -16.64
C GLY A 110 -27.56 -1.40 -16.82
N TYR A 111 -28.41 -0.73 -17.62
CA TYR A 111 -28.30 0.71 -17.89
C TYR A 111 -29.66 1.42 -17.80
N THR A 112 -29.62 2.66 -17.31
CA THR A 112 -30.75 3.59 -17.26
C THR A 112 -30.41 4.85 -18.04
N PHE A 113 -31.39 5.39 -18.78
CA PHE A 113 -31.21 6.64 -19.50
C PHE A 113 -31.14 7.80 -18.50
N ASP A 114 -30.02 8.51 -18.47
CA ASP A 114 -29.85 9.67 -17.59
C ASP A 114 -30.47 10.92 -18.24
N GLY A 115 -30.09 11.22 -19.49
CA GLY A 115 -30.59 12.35 -20.25
C GLY A 115 -29.73 12.67 -21.47
N TRP A 116 -30.08 13.76 -22.16
CA TRP A 116 -29.33 14.30 -23.28
C TRP A 116 -28.34 15.35 -22.80
N TYR A 117 -27.16 15.35 -23.39
CA TYR A 117 -26.05 16.22 -23.03
C TYR A 117 -25.56 16.97 -24.25
N ASN A 118 -25.20 18.25 -24.12
CA ASN A 118 -24.60 19.00 -25.22
C ASN A 118 -23.10 18.65 -25.37
N ALA A 119 -22.45 19.25 -26.39
CA ALA A 119 -21.02 19.05 -26.64
C ALA A 119 -20.10 19.49 -25.47
N ASP A 120 -20.59 20.33 -24.56
CA ASP A 120 -19.87 20.81 -23.38
C ASP A 120 -20.08 19.90 -22.15
N GLY A 121 -20.69 18.73 -22.31
CA GLY A 121 -20.93 17.79 -21.21
C GLY A 121 -22.06 18.21 -20.26
N ASN A 122 -22.89 19.19 -20.63
CA ASN A 122 -24.01 19.66 -19.81
C ASN A 122 -25.33 18.95 -20.14
N LYS A 123 -26.03 18.46 -19.10
CA LYS A 123 -27.37 17.85 -19.25
C LYS A 123 -28.37 18.92 -19.67
N ILE A 124 -28.98 18.73 -20.84
CA ILE A 124 -30.03 19.64 -21.29
C ILE A 124 -31.37 19.19 -20.74
N LEU A 125 -32.12 20.13 -20.17
CA LEU A 125 -33.48 19.89 -19.69
C LEU A 125 -34.53 20.25 -20.75
N TYR A 126 -34.15 21.14 -21.68
CA TYR A 126 -35.02 21.65 -22.74
C TYR A 126 -34.18 21.99 -23.97
N LEU A 127 -34.78 21.93 -25.15
CA LEU A 127 -34.13 22.43 -26.37
C LEU A 127 -34.05 23.96 -26.39
N PRO A 128 -33.15 24.55 -27.20
CA PRO A 128 -33.20 25.99 -27.46
C PRO A 128 -34.50 26.35 -28.17
N PHE A 129 -34.96 27.60 -28.03
CA PHE A 129 -36.16 28.07 -28.73
C PHE A 129 -35.99 28.07 -30.26
N ALA A 130 -34.79 28.36 -30.75
CA ALA A 130 -34.45 28.49 -32.16
C ALA A 130 -33.23 27.63 -32.53
N PHE A 131 -33.04 27.34 -33.82
CA PHE A 131 -31.84 26.66 -34.29
C PHE A 131 -30.59 27.45 -33.91
N PRO A 132 -29.60 26.82 -33.26
CA PRO A 132 -28.35 27.48 -32.93
C PRO A 132 -27.61 27.97 -34.17
N TYR A 133 -26.73 28.96 -33.99
CA TYR A 133 -25.88 29.52 -35.06
C TYR A 133 -24.66 28.64 -35.38
N ASN A 134 -24.86 27.31 -35.33
CA ASN A 134 -23.86 26.31 -35.65
C ASN A 134 -24.39 25.44 -36.79
N SER A 135 -23.53 25.10 -37.75
CA SER A 135 -23.88 24.22 -38.87
C SER A 135 -24.43 22.86 -38.42
N THR A 136 -23.93 22.35 -37.30
CA THR A 136 -24.49 21.18 -36.62
C THR A 136 -24.37 21.36 -35.11
N THR A 137 -25.48 21.13 -34.39
CA THR A 137 -25.52 21.02 -32.93
C THR A 137 -25.85 19.58 -32.58
N ALA A 138 -24.96 18.88 -31.88
CA ALA A 138 -25.18 17.50 -31.45
C ALA A 138 -25.50 17.44 -29.96
N TYR A 139 -26.45 16.58 -29.62
CA TYR A 139 -26.78 16.19 -28.25
C TYR A 139 -26.57 14.69 -28.09
N GLU A 140 -25.84 14.29 -27.06
CA GLU A 140 -25.45 12.90 -26.83
C GLU A 140 -26.22 12.31 -25.65
N ALA A 141 -26.70 11.08 -25.79
CA ALA A 141 -27.35 10.36 -24.71
C ALA A 141 -26.32 9.88 -23.69
N ARG A 142 -26.58 10.09 -22.40
CA ARG A 142 -25.82 9.49 -21.30
C ARG A 142 -26.63 8.38 -20.64
N TRP A 143 -25.97 7.26 -20.38
CA TRP A 143 -26.56 6.07 -19.78
C TRP A 143 -25.81 5.74 -18.49
N ASN A 144 -26.53 5.62 -17.38
CA ASN A 144 -25.97 5.31 -16.07
C ASN A 144 -26.20 3.85 -15.72
N GLY A 145 -25.27 3.23 -14.98
CA GLY A 145 -25.43 1.86 -14.50
C GLY A 145 -26.69 1.71 -13.64
N ASP A 146 -27.52 0.71 -13.97
CA ASP A 146 -28.71 0.36 -13.20
C ASP A 146 -28.35 -0.62 -12.08
N ALA A 147 -28.42 -0.15 -10.83
CA ALA A 147 -28.11 -0.96 -9.66
C ALA A 147 -29.12 -2.11 -9.41
N SER A 148 -30.27 -2.12 -10.10
CA SER A 148 -31.33 -3.11 -9.91
C SER A 148 -31.27 -4.31 -10.85
N SER A 149 -30.44 -4.25 -11.91
CA SER A 149 -30.23 -5.34 -12.86
C SER A 149 -29.16 -6.32 -12.36
N GLN A 150 -29.58 -7.52 -11.95
CA GLN A 150 -28.69 -8.61 -11.51
C GLN A 150 -28.46 -9.64 -12.62
N PHE A 151 -27.22 -10.10 -12.73
CA PHE A 151 -26.75 -11.11 -13.67
C PHE A 151 -26.09 -12.26 -12.92
N ASP A 152 -26.07 -13.44 -13.53
CA ASP A 152 -25.50 -14.63 -12.91
C ASP A 152 -23.97 -14.63 -13.05
N PHE A 153 -23.26 -14.62 -11.92
CA PHE A 153 -21.82 -14.84 -11.83
C PHE A 153 -21.55 -16.28 -11.43
N THR A 154 -21.16 -17.11 -12.40
CA THR A 154 -20.94 -18.54 -12.21
C THR A 154 -19.45 -18.84 -12.12
N VAL A 155 -18.99 -19.43 -11.00
CA VAL A 155 -17.58 -19.82 -10.80
C VAL A 155 -17.47 -21.33 -10.65
N MET A 156 -17.16 -22.00 -11.74
CA MET A 156 -17.09 -23.46 -11.83
C MET A 156 -15.74 -23.99 -11.37
N HIS A 157 -15.74 -25.04 -10.55
CA HIS A 157 -14.51 -25.73 -10.13
C HIS A 157 -14.60 -27.21 -10.48
N TYR A 158 -13.93 -27.66 -11.55
CA TYR A 158 -14.10 -29.07 -11.98
C TYR A 158 -12.86 -29.73 -12.58
N ARG A 159 -12.80 -31.05 -12.44
CA ARG A 159 -11.89 -31.90 -13.20
C ARG A 159 -12.61 -32.43 -14.44
N ASP A 160 -12.04 -32.17 -15.61
CA ASP A 160 -12.65 -32.52 -16.90
C ASP A 160 -12.05 -33.77 -17.54
N LEU A 161 -12.84 -34.84 -17.65
CA LEU A 161 -12.39 -36.12 -18.19
C LEU A 161 -12.46 -36.18 -19.72
N ASN A 162 -13.11 -35.21 -20.37
CA ASN A 162 -13.16 -35.13 -21.83
C ASN A 162 -11.85 -34.52 -22.35
N GLU A 163 -11.00 -35.33 -23.00
CA GLU A 163 -9.69 -34.89 -23.49
C GLU A 163 -9.76 -33.76 -24.53
N ASP A 164 -10.82 -33.72 -25.35
CA ASP A 164 -10.97 -32.71 -26.40
C ASP A 164 -11.33 -31.35 -25.79
N ARG A 165 -12.26 -31.34 -24.82
CA ARG A 165 -12.63 -30.12 -24.09
C ARG A 165 -11.50 -29.62 -23.20
N ASN A 166 -10.82 -30.51 -22.48
CA ASN A 166 -9.71 -30.15 -21.60
C ASN A 166 -8.51 -29.56 -22.37
N GLY A 167 -8.40 -29.82 -23.67
CA GLY A 167 -7.41 -29.20 -24.57
C GLY A 167 -7.83 -27.85 -25.17
N ASN A 168 -9.10 -27.47 -25.06
CA ASN A 168 -9.64 -26.23 -25.62
C ASN A 168 -9.56 -25.09 -24.60
N MET A 169 -8.73 -24.08 -24.90
CA MET A 169 -8.46 -22.94 -24.03
C MET A 169 -9.25 -21.68 -24.46
N ASN A 170 -10.07 -21.78 -25.50
CA ASN A 170 -10.86 -20.65 -25.97
C ASN A 170 -12.20 -20.60 -25.21
N GLY A 171 -12.32 -19.66 -24.27
CA GLY A 171 -13.54 -19.47 -23.48
C GLY A 171 -14.76 -19.07 -24.32
N GLU A 172 -14.57 -18.52 -25.52
CA GLU A 172 -15.69 -18.17 -26.42
C GLU A 172 -16.21 -19.37 -27.24
N ASP A 173 -15.50 -20.50 -27.25
CA ASP A 173 -15.95 -21.70 -27.94
C ASP A 173 -16.95 -22.48 -27.05
N PRO A 174 -18.22 -22.68 -27.49
CA PRO A 174 -19.19 -23.46 -26.73
C PRO A 174 -18.70 -24.88 -26.39
N ASN A 175 -17.83 -25.46 -27.22
CA ASN A 175 -17.27 -26.81 -26.99
C ASN A 175 -16.18 -26.83 -25.90
N ALA A 176 -15.71 -25.67 -25.42
CA ALA A 176 -14.77 -25.57 -24.30
C ALA A 176 -15.44 -25.76 -22.93
N TRP A 177 -16.78 -25.70 -22.88
CA TRP A 177 -17.56 -25.73 -21.64
C TRP A 177 -18.35 -27.04 -21.48
N PRO A 178 -18.53 -27.52 -20.25
CA PRO A 178 -19.42 -28.63 -19.97
C PRO A 178 -20.88 -28.21 -19.99
N GLU A 179 -21.73 -29.14 -20.43
CA GLU A 179 -23.18 -29.03 -20.22
C GLU A 179 -23.52 -29.18 -18.74
N ALA A 180 -24.66 -28.64 -18.31
CA ALA A 180 -25.07 -28.64 -16.90
C ALA A 180 -25.09 -30.05 -16.27
N ASP A 181 -25.41 -31.09 -17.04
CA ASP A 181 -25.54 -32.48 -16.57
C ASP A 181 -24.41 -33.39 -17.08
N ASP A 182 -23.26 -32.83 -17.45
CA ASP A 182 -22.19 -33.59 -18.06
C ASP A 182 -21.56 -34.61 -17.09
N SER A 183 -21.77 -35.90 -17.37
CA SER A 183 -21.17 -37.02 -16.63
C SER A 183 -19.64 -37.14 -16.74
N GLN A 184 -19.00 -36.38 -17.64
CA GLN A 184 -17.56 -36.39 -17.85
C GLN A 184 -16.81 -35.35 -17.01
N ILE A 185 -17.46 -34.69 -16.05
CA ILE A 185 -16.79 -33.79 -15.10
C ILE A 185 -16.97 -34.24 -13.66
N TYR A 186 -15.92 -34.06 -12.85
CA TYR A 186 -16.06 -34.05 -11.40
C TYR A 186 -16.23 -32.62 -10.92
N LYS A 187 -17.45 -32.29 -10.47
CA LYS A 187 -17.83 -30.96 -9.99
C LYS A 187 -17.38 -30.78 -8.54
N PHE A 188 -16.30 -30.06 -8.29
CA PHE A 188 -15.83 -29.78 -6.94
C PHE A 188 -16.53 -28.56 -6.35
N PHE A 189 -16.90 -28.65 -5.06
CA PHE A 189 -17.52 -27.56 -4.32
C PHE A 189 -18.76 -26.96 -5.02
N ASP A 190 -19.51 -27.80 -5.74
CA ASP A 190 -20.81 -27.43 -6.31
C ASP A 190 -21.90 -27.68 -5.27
N ASP A 191 -22.42 -26.61 -4.67
CA ASP A 191 -23.55 -26.65 -3.73
C ASP A 191 -24.91 -26.63 -4.43
N GLY A 192 -24.93 -26.63 -5.78
CA GLY A 192 -26.12 -26.79 -6.60
C GLY A 192 -26.11 -25.98 -7.90
N SER A 193 -25.29 -24.93 -8.02
CA SER A 193 -25.22 -24.13 -9.25
C SER A 193 -23.92 -23.35 -9.51
N TRP A 194 -22.98 -23.28 -8.57
CA TRP A 194 -21.79 -22.39 -8.63
C TRP A 194 -22.07 -20.90 -8.88
N THR A 195 -23.32 -20.47 -8.79
CA THR A 195 -23.78 -19.20 -9.32
C THR A 195 -24.23 -18.28 -8.21
N THR A 196 -23.80 -17.02 -8.27
CA THR A 196 -24.27 -15.93 -7.42
C THR A 196 -24.83 -14.81 -8.28
N ARG A 197 -25.86 -14.10 -7.80
CA ARG A 197 -26.41 -12.96 -8.52
C ARG A 197 -25.65 -11.69 -8.16
N VAL A 198 -25.15 -11.01 -9.18
CA VAL A 198 -24.31 -9.81 -9.05
C VAL A 198 -24.86 -8.69 -9.92
N THR A 199 -24.90 -7.47 -9.39
CA THR A 199 -25.33 -6.29 -10.13
C THR A 199 -24.30 -5.91 -11.19
N ALA A 200 -24.72 -5.53 -12.40
CA ALA A 200 -23.81 -5.04 -13.43
C ALA A 200 -22.94 -3.87 -12.93
N ASN A 201 -21.73 -3.75 -13.48
CA ASN A 201 -20.70 -2.76 -13.13
C ASN A 201 -20.22 -2.78 -11.67
N THR A 202 -20.52 -3.82 -10.89
CA THR A 202 -19.91 -4.04 -9.57
C THR A 202 -18.66 -4.91 -9.66
N ALA A 203 -17.70 -4.69 -8.76
CA ALA A 203 -16.45 -5.45 -8.76
C ALA A 203 -16.72 -6.95 -8.51
N VAL A 204 -16.19 -7.79 -9.39
CA VAL A 204 -16.21 -9.25 -9.26
C VAL A 204 -14.79 -9.79 -9.19
N SER A 205 -14.61 -10.81 -8.38
CA SER A 205 -13.35 -11.55 -8.33
C SER A 205 -13.59 -13.02 -8.09
N ALA A 206 -12.71 -13.85 -8.66
CA ALA A 206 -12.69 -15.29 -8.41
C ALA A 206 -11.25 -15.80 -8.36
N THR A 207 -11.05 -16.90 -7.63
CA THR A 207 -9.77 -17.61 -7.55
C THR A 207 -10.00 -19.12 -7.47
N TYR A 208 -9.00 -19.90 -7.87
CA TYR A 208 -9.05 -21.36 -7.81
C TYR A 208 -9.00 -21.88 -6.36
N LYS A 209 -9.58 -23.06 -6.13
CA LYS A 209 -9.57 -23.76 -4.84
C LYS A 209 -8.26 -24.52 -4.67
N ARG A 210 -7.62 -24.37 -3.51
CA ARG A 210 -6.31 -24.99 -3.20
C ARG A 210 -6.44 -26.28 -2.40
N ASP A 211 -7.62 -26.54 -1.88
CA ASP A 211 -7.96 -27.57 -0.91
C ASP A 211 -8.61 -28.82 -1.54
N ILE A 212 -8.68 -28.91 -2.88
CA ILE A 212 -9.16 -30.11 -3.57
C ILE A 212 -8.12 -31.23 -3.40
N PRO A 213 -8.42 -32.32 -2.68
CA PRO A 213 -7.44 -33.36 -2.42
C PRO A 213 -6.93 -33.97 -3.73
N GLY A 214 -5.62 -33.96 -3.94
CA GLY A 214 -4.99 -34.66 -5.07
C GLY A 214 -5.02 -33.93 -6.41
N TYR A 215 -5.51 -32.70 -6.47
CA TYR A 215 -5.65 -31.93 -7.71
C TYR A 215 -4.98 -30.56 -7.59
N LYS A 216 -4.52 -30.05 -8.73
CA LYS A 216 -4.01 -28.69 -8.89
C LYS A 216 -4.69 -28.00 -10.08
N VAL A 217 -4.74 -26.68 -10.08
CA VAL A 217 -5.33 -25.93 -11.20
C VAL A 217 -4.51 -26.14 -12.47
N SER A 218 -5.18 -26.47 -13.57
CA SER A 218 -4.58 -26.67 -14.90
C SER A 218 -4.78 -25.44 -15.78
N SER A 219 -6.02 -24.94 -15.88
CA SER A 219 -6.37 -23.77 -16.70
C SER A 219 -7.57 -23.00 -16.14
N VAL A 220 -7.74 -21.77 -16.64
CA VAL A 220 -8.88 -20.90 -16.35
C VAL A 220 -9.55 -20.52 -17.66
N LEU A 221 -10.88 -20.62 -17.72
CA LEU A 221 -11.69 -20.10 -18.82
C LEU A 221 -12.59 -18.99 -18.31
N ILE A 222 -12.91 -18.06 -19.19
CA ILE A 222 -13.89 -17.00 -18.97
C ILE A 222 -14.72 -16.85 -20.26
N LYS A 223 -16.02 -16.64 -20.13
CA LYS A 223 -16.91 -16.30 -21.25
C LYS A 223 -17.87 -15.18 -20.87
N ASN A 224 -18.39 -14.49 -21.88
CA ASN A 224 -19.28 -13.34 -21.72
C ASN A 224 -18.64 -12.23 -20.89
N ASN A 225 -17.32 -12.05 -20.99
CA ASN A 225 -16.58 -11.08 -20.19
C ASN A 225 -16.62 -9.66 -20.75
N LYS A 226 -17.39 -9.42 -21.82
CA LYS A 226 -17.51 -8.15 -22.52
C LYS A 226 -18.85 -7.50 -22.23
N THR A 227 -18.87 -6.17 -22.22
CA THR A 227 -20.10 -5.39 -22.05
C THR A 227 -20.95 -5.46 -23.32
N ARG A 228 -22.26 -5.61 -23.18
CA ARG A 228 -23.25 -5.64 -24.26
C ARG A 228 -23.72 -4.25 -24.63
N ARG A 229 -23.69 -3.96 -25.92
CA ARG A 229 -24.45 -2.86 -26.53
C ARG A 229 -25.96 -3.16 -26.47
N PHE A 230 -26.82 -2.16 -26.63
CA PHE A 230 -28.27 -2.33 -26.57
C PHE A 230 -28.83 -3.46 -27.46
N ASP A 231 -28.38 -3.60 -28.70
CA ASP A 231 -28.87 -4.64 -29.61
C ASP A 231 -28.08 -5.95 -29.54
N ASP A 232 -27.04 -6.03 -28.70
CA ASP A 232 -26.29 -7.27 -28.54
C ASP A 232 -27.21 -8.28 -27.83
N ALA A 233 -27.34 -9.46 -28.43
CA ALA A 233 -27.92 -10.60 -27.75
C ALA A 233 -27.06 -11.00 -26.54
N SER A 234 -27.66 -11.65 -25.54
CA SER A 234 -26.90 -12.23 -24.42
C SER A 234 -25.83 -13.19 -24.95
N GLY A 235 -24.63 -13.10 -24.40
CA GLY A 235 -23.42 -13.81 -24.80
C GLY A 235 -22.61 -13.17 -25.92
N HIS A 236 -23.05 -12.03 -26.47
CA HIS A 236 -22.44 -11.42 -27.65
C HIS A 236 -21.94 -9.99 -27.43
N GLY A 237 -21.45 -9.67 -26.23
CA GLY A 237 -20.95 -8.34 -25.90
C GLY A 237 -19.85 -7.87 -26.87
N THR A 238 -20.07 -6.71 -27.49
CA THR A 238 -19.15 -6.12 -28.48
C THR A 238 -18.30 -4.98 -27.95
N LEU A 239 -18.60 -4.47 -26.74
CA LEU A 239 -17.83 -3.42 -26.09
C LEU A 239 -16.61 -3.99 -25.34
N GLY A 240 -15.90 -3.14 -24.60
CA GLY A 240 -14.69 -3.52 -23.85
C GLY A 240 -14.89 -4.67 -22.86
N GLU A 241 -13.78 -5.34 -22.53
CA GLU A 241 -13.75 -6.41 -21.52
C GLU A 241 -14.02 -5.83 -20.12
N ALA A 242 -15.10 -6.30 -19.49
CA ALA A 242 -15.48 -5.94 -18.14
C ALA A 242 -14.67 -6.73 -17.10
N ALA A 243 -14.32 -7.99 -17.38
CA ALA A 243 -13.50 -8.83 -16.51
C ALA A 243 -12.42 -9.59 -17.27
N THR A 244 -11.26 -9.78 -16.66
CA THR A 244 -10.09 -10.41 -17.29
C THR A 244 -9.43 -11.44 -16.37
N ILE A 245 -8.74 -12.41 -16.99
CA ILE A 245 -7.92 -13.39 -16.29
C ILE A 245 -6.53 -12.79 -16.08
N ASN A 246 -6.08 -12.75 -14.83
CA ASN A 246 -4.69 -12.46 -14.52
C ASN A 246 -3.85 -13.73 -14.76
N GLU A 247 -2.99 -13.71 -15.77
CA GLU A 247 -2.25 -14.91 -16.22
C GLU A 247 -1.25 -15.44 -15.18
N SER A 248 -0.67 -14.58 -14.33
CA SER A 248 0.33 -14.99 -13.34
C SER A 248 -0.31 -15.64 -12.11
N THR A 249 -1.37 -15.03 -11.59
CA THR A 249 -2.06 -15.51 -10.38
C THR A 249 -3.18 -16.51 -10.67
N ARG A 250 -3.59 -16.62 -11.94
CA ARG A 250 -4.79 -17.36 -12.39
C ARG A 250 -6.07 -16.88 -11.69
N SER A 251 -6.11 -15.64 -11.21
CA SER A 251 -7.32 -15.03 -10.66
C SER A 251 -8.11 -14.32 -11.75
N VAL A 252 -9.42 -14.17 -11.57
CA VAL A 252 -10.26 -13.31 -12.42
C VAL A 252 -10.61 -12.05 -11.64
N ARG A 253 -10.44 -10.88 -12.26
CA ARG A 253 -10.79 -9.57 -11.69
C ARG A 253 -11.42 -8.68 -12.74
N GLY A 254 -12.26 -7.75 -12.29
CA GLY A 254 -12.88 -6.72 -13.10
C GLY A 254 -14.26 -6.38 -12.56
N ASN A 255 -15.12 -5.87 -13.43
CA ASN A 255 -16.50 -5.54 -13.14
C ASN A 255 -17.44 -6.57 -13.78
N MET A 256 -18.60 -6.77 -13.15
CA MET A 256 -19.67 -7.59 -13.70
C MET A 256 -20.17 -6.94 -15.00
N PRO A 257 -20.12 -7.62 -16.16
CA PRO A 257 -20.75 -7.11 -17.37
C PRO A 257 -22.27 -7.01 -17.21
N ASN A 258 -22.95 -6.30 -18.11
CA ASN A 258 -24.40 -6.34 -18.21
C ASN A 258 -24.91 -7.62 -18.90
N ASP A 259 -24.31 -8.75 -18.52
CA ASP A 259 -24.59 -10.09 -19.00
C ASP A 259 -24.10 -11.13 -17.99
N ASP A 260 -24.53 -12.38 -18.15
CA ASP A 260 -24.10 -13.47 -17.26
C ASP A 260 -22.62 -13.80 -17.48
N LEU A 261 -21.80 -13.72 -16.42
CA LEU A 261 -20.37 -13.96 -16.46
C LEU A 261 -20.06 -15.36 -15.94
N THR A 262 -19.38 -16.19 -16.74
CA THR A 262 -18.97 -17.54 -16.30
C THR A 262 -17.45 -17.67 -16.30
N VAL A 263 -16.91 -18.14 -15.17
CA VAL A 263 -15.50 -18.49 -14.97
C VAL A 263 -15.42 -19.99 -14.68
N ALA A 264 -14.47 -20.69 -15.30
CA ALA A 264 -14.18 -22.09 -14.99
C ALA A 264 -12.72 -22.31 -14.61
N TYR A 265 -12.51 -22.80 -13.39
CA TYR A 265 -11.25 -23.36 -12.92
C TYR A 265 -11.22 -24.86 -13.22
N ARG A 266 -10.37 -25.25 -14.18
CA ARG A 266 -10.17 -26.64 -14.55
C ARG A 266 -8.98 -27.22 -13.81
N TYR A 267 -9.16 -28.39 -13.21
CA TYR A 267 -8.13 -29.06 -12.43
C TYR A 267 -7.54 -30.27 -13.16
N GLU A 268 -6.31 -30.64 -12.78
CA GLU A 268 -5.63 -31.86 -13.20
C GLU A 268 -5.02 -32.59 -11.98
N PRO A 269 -4.82 -33.92 -12.05
CA PRO A 269 -4.20 -34.64 -10.96
C PRO A 269 -2.82 -34.09 -10.60
N ASP A 270 -2.59 -33.88 -9.30
CA ASP A 270 -1.30 -33.50 -8.77
C ASP A 270 -0.48 -34.76 -8.47
N SER A 271 0.56 -34.99 -9.28
CA SER A 271 1.46 -36.14 -9.12
C SER A 271 2.26 -36.12 -7.81
N SER A 272 2.34 -34.98 -7.10
CA SER A 272 3.01 -34.85 -5.80
C SER A 272 2.16 -35.32 -4.63
N LYS A 273 0.82 -35.34 -4.78
CA LYS A 273 -0.12 -35.80 -3.76
C LYS A 273 -0.44 -37.28 -3.97
N LYS A 274 -0.45 -38.06 -2.89
CA LYS A 274 -0.64 -39.51 -2.93
C LYS A 274 -1.70 -39.97 -1.93
N PHE A 275 -2.46 -40.99 -2.31
CA PHE A 275 -3.46 -41.67 -1.51
C PHE A 275 -3.08 -43.15 -1.38
N ALA A 276 -3.39 -43.74 -0.24
CA ALA A 276 -3.08 -45.14 0.02
C ALA A 276 -4.14 -46.07 -0.59
N LEU A 277 -3.71 -47.00 -1.44
CA LEU A 277 -4.42 -48.25 -1.69
C LEU A 277 -3.91 -49.29 -0.68
N ARG A 278 -4.76 -49.66 0.26
CA ARG A 278 -4.47 -50.65 1.31
C ARG A 278 -5.13 -51.99 0.97
N VAL A 279 -4.43 -53.09 1.19
CA VAL A 279 -4.90 -54.45 0.90
C VAL A 279 -4.86 -55.27 2.17
N GLU A 280 -6.01 -55.63 2.72
CA GLU A 280 -6.17 -56.48 3.89
C GLU A 280 -6.46 -57.94 3.50
N TYR A 281 -6.05 -58.88 4.35
CA TYR A 281 -6.25 -60.31 4.17
C TYR A 281 -6.90 -60.88 5.43
N ALA A 282 -8.09 -61.46 5.32
CA ALA A 282 -8.89 -61.95 6.45
C ALA A 282 -9.39 -63.38 6.23
N ASP A 283 -9.78 -64.09 7.29
CA ASP A 283 -10.48 -65.36 7.20
C ASP A 283 -12.00 -65.19 7.02
N GLY A 284 -12.74 -66.30 6.84
CA GLY A 284 -14.20 -66.32 6.71
C GLY A 284 -14.99 -65.68 7.86
N SER A 285 -14.37 -65.41 9.00
CA SER A 285 -14.96 -64.69 10.14
C SER A 285 -14.64 -63.19 10.17
N GLY A 286 -13.84 -62.71 9.22
CA GLY A 286 -13.37 -61.32 9.14
C GLY A 286 -12.12 -61.03 9.97
N ARG A 287 -11.47 -62.05 10.56
CA ARG A 287 -10.24 -61.87 11.34
C ARG A 287 -9.05 -61.76 10.40
N ALA A 288 -8.19 -60.75 10.59
CA ALA A 288 -6.98 -60.59 9.78
C ALA A 288 -6.03 -61.79 9.95
N ILE A 289 -5.57 -62.35 8.84
CA ILE A 289 -4.67 -63.53 8.79
C ILE A 289 -3.32 -63.23 8.16
N ARG A 290 -3.16 -62.05 7.55
CA ARG A 290 -1.89 -61.53 7.06
C ARG A 290 -1.85 -60.02 7.21
N THR A 291 -0.65 -59.49 7.46
CA THR A 291 -0.39 -58.05 7.55
C THR A 291 -0.85 -57.35 6.27
N PRO A 292 -1.65 -56.28 6.38
CA PRO A 292 -2.11 -55.53 5.23
C PRO A 292 -0.96 -54.82 4.48
N GLU A 293 -1.07 -54.76 3.16
CA GLU A 293 -0.14 -54.02 2.29
C GLU A 293 -0.68 -52.63 2.00
N SER A 294 0.20 -51.67 1.70
CA SER A 294 -0.19 -50.30 1.41
C SER A 294 0.68 -49.72 0.30
N TYR A 295 0.05 -49.12 -0.70
CA TYR A 295 0.69 -48.54 -1.87
C TYR A 295 0.20 -47.11 -2.08
N LEU A 296 1.10 -46.19 -2.43
CA LEU A 296 0.77 -44.77 -2.59
C LEU A 296 0.64 -44.39 -4.06
N TYR A 297 -0.52 -43.88 -4.46
CA TYR A 297 -0.83 -43.49 -5.83
C TYR A 297 -1.40 -42.07 -5.88
N SER A 298 -1.11 -41.33 -6.95
CA SER A 298 -1.81 -40.06 -7.19
C SER A 298 -3.23 -40.33 -7.69
N ALA A 299 -4.13 -39.37 -7.51
CA ALA A 299 -5.48 -39.43 -8.08
C ALA A 299 -5.42 -39.76 -9.58
N GLU A 300 -6.40 -40.53 -10.06
CA GLU A 300 -6.53 -41.05 -11.42
C GLU A 300 -5.43 -42.00 -11.92
N SER A 301 -4.40 -42.31 -11.11
CA SER A 301 -3.38 -43.29 -11.48
C SER A 301 -3.99 -44.68 -11.60
N GLN A 302 -3.54 -45.49 -12.57
CA GLN A 302 -3.98 -46.87 -12.66
C GLN A 302 -3.50 -47.65 -11.44
N VAL A 303 -4.42 -48.36 -10.79
CA VAL A 303 -4.14 -49.17 -9.60
C VAL A 303 -4.63 -50.59 -9.79
N SER A 304 -3.93 -51.50 -9.14
CA SER A 304 -4.30 -52.91 -9.09
C SER A 304 -3.82 -53.57 -7.81
N ALA A 305 -4.57 -54.55 -7.34
CA ALA A 305 -4.15 -55.45 -6.28
C ALA A 305 -4.56 -56.88 -6.64
N ALA A 306 -3.74 -57.86 -6.29
CA ALA A 306 -4.04 -59.27 -6.48
C ALA A 306 -4.08 -59.97 -5.11
N PRO A 307 -4.89 -61.04 -4.95
CA PRO A 307 -4.90 -61.83 -3.73
C PRO A 307 -3.54 -62.51 -3.53
N ALA A 308 -3.05 -62.48 -2.30
CA ALA A 308 -1.84 -63.18 -1.88
C ALA A 308 -2.06 -64.68 -1.74
N GLN A 309 -1.00 -65.47 -1.89
CA GLN A 309 -0.93 -66.82 -1.33
C GLN A 309 -0.55 -66.71 0.16
N ILE A 310 -1.29 -67.38 1.04
CA ILE A 310 -1.08 -67.32 2.50
C ILE A 310 -0.89 -68.74 3.01
N THR A 311 0.24 -68.98 3.67
CA THR A 311 0.60 -70.29 4.22
C THR A 311 -0.47 -70.82 5.15
N ALA A 312 -0.86 -72.09 4.98
CA ALA A 312 -1.95 -72.74 5.68
C ALA A 312 -3.36 -72.17 5.37
N TYR A 313 -3.57 -71.37 4.31
CA TYR A 313 -4.87 -70.80 3.93
C TYR A 313 -5.09 -70.74 2.39
N THR A 314 -6.36 -70.75 1.96
CA THR A 314 -6.82 -70.77 0.55
C THR A 314 -7.88 -69.67 0.30
N LEU A 315 -7.79 -68.94 -0.83
CA LEU A 315 -8.63 -67.76 -1.13
C LEU A 315 -10.09 -68.10 -1.43
N THR A 316 -11.03 -67.32 -0.89
CA THR A 316 -12.48 -67.49 -1.06
C THR A 316 -13.27 -66.22 -1.48
N GLY A 317 -12.82 -64.99 -1.17
CA GLY A 317 -13.59 -63.76 -1.46
C GLY A 317 -12.77 -62.45 -1.58
N ALA A 318 -13.40 -61.36 -2.05
CA ALA A 318 -12.81 -60.02 -2.12
C ALA A 318 -13.86 -58.89 -2.15
N GLN A 319 -13.58 -57.73 -1.52
CA GLN A 319 -14.44 -56.53 -1.51
C GLN A 319 -13.67 -55.24 -1.17
N ILE A 320 -14.28 -54.06 -1.39
CA ILE A 320 -13.79 -52.77 -0.84
C ILE A 320 -14.38 -52.61 0.57
N LYS A 321 -13.58 -52.12 1.51
CA LYS A 321 -13.99 -51.90 2.91
C LYS A 321 -14.89 -50.67 3.03
N THR A 322 -16.02 -50.84 3.69
CA THR A 322 -16.96 -49.75 3.97
C THR A 322 -16.28 -48.62 4.77
N GLY A 323 -16.49 -47.38 4.38
CA GLY A 323 -15.88 -46.17 4.94
C GLY A 323 -14.45 -45.89 4.45
N SER A 324 -13.91 -46.66 3.49
CA SER A 324 -12.56 -46.47 2.96
C SER A 324 -12.57 -46.42 1.43
N GLY A 325 -12.80 -45.22 0.90
CA GLY A 325 -12.79 -44.98 -0.54
C GLY A 325 -14.10 -45.37 -1.22
N ASP A 326 -15.19 -45.48 -0.47
CA ASP A 326 -16.53 -45.84 -0.94
C ASP A 326 -17.54 -44.67 -0.88
N ILE A 327 -17.09 -43.45 -0.55
CA ILE A 327 -17.93 -42.26 -0.39
C ILE A 327 -17.69 -41.28 -1.54
N ASP A 328 -18.77 -40.74 -2.11
CA ASP A 328 -18.74 -39.56 -2.97
C ASP A 328 -19.18 -38.33 -2.16
N ASP A 329 -18.30 -37.31 -2.06
CA ASP A 329 -18.55 -36.01 -1.41
C ASP A 329 -17.83 -34.91 -2.21
N LEU A 330 -18.33 -34.69 -3.42
CA LEU A 330 -17.78 -33.72 -4.37
C LEU A 330 -18.11 -32.27 -3.98
N SER A 331 -19.26 -32.02 -3.35
CA SER A 331 -19.74 -30.68 -2.97
C SER A 331 -19.13 -30.14 -1.68
N GLY A 332 -18.81 -31.01 -0.70
CA GLY A 332 -18.25 -30.60 0.58
C GLY A 332 -16.74 -30.71 0.62
N ARG A 333 -16.21 -31.91 0.37
CA ARG A 333 -14.77 -32.21 0.52
C ARG A 333 -14.02 -32.35 -0.82
N GLY A 334 -14.72 -32.30 -1.93
CA GLY A 334 -14.15 -32.50 -3.26
C GLY A 334 -13.62 -33.91 -3.51
N ILE A 335 -14.20 -34.96 -2.90
CA ILE A 335 -13.74 -36.35 -3.01
C ILE A 335 -14.74 -37.26 -3.74
N TYR A 336 -14.26 -38.28 -4.46
CA TYR A 336 -15.12 -39.28 -5.13
C TYR A 336 -14.66 -40.71 -4.84
N SER A 337 -15.59 -41.66 -4.89
CA SER A 337 -15.39 -43.05 -4.49
C SER A 337 -14.59 -43.86 -5.51
N ALA A 338 -14.07 -45.01 -5.08
CA ALA A 338 -13.41 -45.99 -5.94
C ALA A 338 -14.37 -46.56 -7.00
N GLN A 339 -15.66 -46.65 -6.70
CA GLN A 339 -16.67 -47.04 -7.69
C GLN A 339 -16.78 -45.97 -8.78
N THR A 340 -16.88 -44.69 -8.42
CA THR A 340 -16.86 -43.56 -9.36
C THR A 340 -15.55 -43.51 -10.16
N ALA A 341 -14.43 -43.92 -9.56
CA ALA A 341 -13.14 -44.09 -10.22
C ALA A 341 -13.04 -45.31 -11.17
N GLY A 342 -14.10 -46.11 -11.30
CA GLY A 342 -14.16 -47.27 -12.18
C GLY A 342 -13.46 -48.53 -11.63
N CYS A 343 -13.26 -48.63 -10.32
CA CYS A 343 -12.63 -49.80 -9.71
C CYS A 343 -13.57 -51.02 -9.65
N THR A 344 -13.04 -52.20 -10.03
CA THR A 344 -13.79 -53.46 -10.07
C THR A 344 -12.91 -54.66 -9.71
N PHE A 345 -13.54 -55.82 -9.44
CA PHE A 345 -12.86 -57.10 -9.24
C PHE A 345 -13.14 -58.07 -10.39
N ASP A 346 -12.11 -58.77 -10.88
CA ASP A 346 -12.25 -59.81 -11.91
C ASP A 346 -12.69 -61.18 -11.32
N ALA A 347 -12.77 -62.20 -12.19
CA ALA A 347 -13.16 -63.57 -11.80
C ALA A 347 -12.15 -64.24 -10.85
N GLN A 348 -10.87 -63.89 -10.93
CA GLN A 348 -9.79 -64.33 -10.04
C GLN A 348 -9.67 -63.43 -8.80
N LYS A 349 -10.60 -62.48 -8.64
CA LYS A 349 -10.65 -61.47 -7.59
C LYS A 349 -9.54 -60.44 -7.66
N ASN A 350 -8.83 -60.27 -8.77
CA ASN A 350 -7.90 -59.15 -8.89
C ASN A 350 -8.69 -57.83 -8.94
N PHE A 351 -8.27 -56.87 -8.12
CA PHE A 351 -8.79 -55.51 -8.10
C PHE A 351 -8.09 -54.67 -9.17
N THR A 352 -8.84 -53.93 -9.99
CA THR A 352 -8.28 -52.99 -10.98
C THR A 352 -9.16 -51.74 -11.11
N GLY A 353 -8.56 -50.60 -11.42
CA GLY A 353 -9.27 -49.34 -11.68
C GLY A 353 -8.33 -48.14 -11.62
N LYS A 354 -8.89 -46.93 -11.46
CA LYS A 354 -8.11 -45.72 -11.18
C LYS A 354 -8.17 -45.36 -9.70
N MET A 355 -7.10 -44.77 -9.18
CA MET A 355 -7.08 -44.28 -7.81
C MET A 355 -8.07 -43.12 -7.65
N PRO A 356 -9.06 -43.20 -6.74
CA PRO A 356 -9.82 -42.01 -6.36
C PRO A 356 -8.95 -41.02 -5.60
N ASN A 357 -9.42 -39.80 -5.37
CA ASN A 357 -8.69 -38.82 -4.59
C ASN A 357 -8.89 -38.95 -3.07
N GLN A 358 -8.96 -40.20 -2.61
CA GLN A 358 -9.05 -40.57 -1.21
C GLN A 358 -8.49 -42.00 -1.00
N PRO A 359 -8.11 -42.39 0.22
CA PRO A 359 -7.59 -43.73 0.49
C PRO A 359 -8.63 -44.84 0.25
N VAL A 360 -8.22 -45.96 -0.36
CA VAL A 360 -9.05 -47.13 -0.64
C VAL A 360 -8.52 -48.34 0.11
N THR A 361 -9.40 -49.13 0.73
CA THR A 361 -9.01 -50.41 1.34
C THR A 361 -9.73 -51.58 0.65
N VAL A 362 -8.95 -52.50 0.07
CA VAL A 362 -9.42 -53.78 -0.49
C VAL A 362 -9.22 -54.87 0.56
N VAL A 363 -10.18 -55.79 0.71
CA VAL A 363 -10.13 -56.91 1.65
C VAL A 363 -10.30 -58.22 0.91
N TYR A 364 -9.35 -59.15 1.04
CA TYR A 364 -9.39 -60.53 0.54
C TYR A 364 -9.72 -61.53 1.66
N THR A 365 -10.57 -62.52 1.40
CA THR A 365 -11.05 -63.51 2.39
C THR A 365 -10.53 -64.93 2.10
N TYR A 366 -10.12 -65.73 3.11
CA TYR A 366 -9.48 -67.06 2.98
C TYR A 366 -9.94 -68.13 4.03
N GLU A 367 -9.58 -69.42 3.83
CA GLU A 367 -9.90 -70.62 4.67
C GLU A 367 -8.70 -71.60 4.85
N ILE A 368 -8.58 -72.36 5.96
CA ILE A 368 -7.36 -73.14 6.37
C ILE A 368 -7.02 -74.40 5.51
N ASP A 369 -5.72 -74.68 5.27
CA ASP A 369 -5.13 -75.88 4.61
C ASP A 369 -4.70 -76.97 5.62
N PRO A 370 -5.17 -78.22 5.49
CA PRO A 370 -5.00 -79.29 6.48
C PRO A 370 -3.61 -79.98 6.58
N SER A 371 -2.56 -79.54 5.87
CA SER A 371 -1.27 -80.29 5.74
C SER A 371 -0.01 -79.67 6.41
N TYR A 372 -0.16 -78.72 7.35
CA TYR A 372 0.90 -77.80 7.84
C TYR A 372 1.62 -78.17 9.20
N VAL A 373 2.91 -77.79 9.42
CA VAL A 373 3.75 -77.96 10.67
C VAL A 373 4.47 -76.66 11.13
N THR A 374 4.94 -76.50 12.40
CA THR A 374 5.36 -75.18 12.98
C THR A 374 6.60 -75.14 13.93
N HIS A 375 7.00 -73.97 14.45
CA HIS A 375 8.20 -73.69 15.30
C HIS A 375 7.91 -72.93 16.59
N VAL A 376 8.64 -73.19 17.68
CA VAL A 376 8.51 -72.50 18.99
C VAL A 376 9.83 -71.92 19.49
N THR A 377 9.84 -70.63 19.86
CA THR A 377 10.99 -69.91 20.45
C THR A 377 10.77 -69.63 21.94
N ILE A 378 11.81 -69.57 22.77
CA ILE A 378 11.74 -69.29 24.20
C ILE A 378 12.64 -68.10 24.54
N ASN A 379 12.02 -67.03 25.05
CA ASN A 379 12.69 -65.81 25.50
C ASN A 379 12.68 -65.70 27.02
N ARG A 380 13.73 -65.11 27.60
CA ARG A 380 13.83 -64.82 29.03
C ARG A 380 14.17 -63.34 29.20
N ILE A 381 13.20 -62.54 29.64
CA ILE A 381 13.27 -61.08 29.71
C ILE A 381 12.78 -60.57 31.06
N ASP A 382 12.99 -59.29 31.37
CA ASP A 382 12.25 -58.61 32.44
C ASP A 382 10.90 -58.04 31.94
N ASN A 383 10.09 -57.48 32.85
CA ASN A 383 8.81 -56.80 32.54
C ASN A 383 8.97 -55.50 31.73
N HIS A 384 10.20 -55.09 31.40
CA HIS A 384 10.50 -53.99 30.50
C HIS A 384 11.14 -54.46 29.17
N ASN A 385 11.06 -55.76 28.86
CA ASN A 385 11.58 -56.39 27.64
C ASN A 385 13.10 -56.40 27.48
N ASN A 386 13.88 -56.13 28.53
CA ASN A 386 15.33 -56.31 28.45
C ASN A 386 15.68 -57.79 28.50
N VAL A 387 16.63 -58.21 27.66
CA VAL A 387 17.04 -59.62 27.55
C VAL A 387 17.86 -60.04 28.76
N LEU A 388 17.40 -61.06 29.49
CA LEU A 388 18.05 -61.61 30.68
C LEU A 388 18.83 -62.91 30.41
N ALA A 389 18.60 -63.55 29.25
CA ALA A 389 19.38 -64.66 28.68
C ALA A 389 19.05 -64.83 27.17
N GLU A 390 19.97 -65.39 26.40
CA GLU A 390 19.80 -65.60 24.94
C GLU A 390 18.61 -66.52 24.59
N PRO A 391 17.86 -66.25 23.49
CA PRO A 391 16.71 -67.04 23.05
C PRO A 391 17.00 -68.50 22.60
N GLU A 392 16.06 -69.44 22.83
CA GLU A 392 16.11 -70.87 22.41
C GLU A 392 14.99 -71.18 21.37
N THR A 393 15.14 -72.07 20.36
CA THR A 393 14.08 -72.40 19.35
C THR A 393 13.95 -73.91 19.02
N ARG A 394 12.73 -74.43 18.75
CA ARG A 394 12.37 -75.85 18.49
C ARG A 394 11.32 -76.04 17.37
N GLU A 395 11.29 -77.16 16.63
CA GLU A 395 10.23 -77.51 15.64
C GLU A 395 9.19 -78.49 16.22
N VAL A 396 7.89 -78.29 15.94
CA VAL A 396 6.78 -79.06 16.53
C VAL A 396 5.55 -79.17 15.62
N SER A 397 4.81 -80.27 15.72
CA SER A 397 3.52 -80.41 15.03
C SER A 397 2.39 -79.72 15.81
N PRO A 398 1.37 -79.14 15.14
CA PRO A 398 0.22 -78.55 15.82
C PRO A 398 -0.46 -79.57 16.75
N ASN A 399 -0.65 -79.16 18.02
CA ASN A 399 -1.16 -79.89 19.19
C ASN A 399 -0.22 -80.91 19.88
N GLU A 400 1.10 -80.84 19.65
CA GLU A 400 2.14 -81.66 20.33
C GLU A 400 2.71 -80.97 21.61
N THR A 401 3.05 -81.73 22.67
CA THR A 401 3.52 -81.19 23.98
C THR A 401 5.04 -80.95 24.05
N VAL A 402 5.47 -79.84 24.68
CA VAL A 402 6.83 -79.29 24.80
C VAL A 402 7.16 -78.89 26.25
N THR A 403 8.43 -79.01 26.72
CA THR A 403 8.89 -78.66 28.11
C THR A 403 10.21 -77.84 28.16
N VAL A 404 10.36 -76.88 29.11
CA VAL A 404 11.38 -75.79 29.19
C VAL A 404 11.79 -75.41 30.65
N ASN A 405 13.04 -74.96 30.94
CA ASN A 405 13.54 -74.51 32.28
C ASN A 405 13.34 -73.00 32.59
N VAL A 406 13.06 -72.65 33.87
CA VAL A 406 12.69 -71.28 34.37
C VAL A 406 13.32 -70.94 35.76
N GLU A 407 14.52 -70.36 35.81
CA GLU A 407 15.32 -70.12 37.05
C GLU A 407 14.86 -68.92 37.92
N ARG A 408 15.41 -68.73 39.14
CA ARG A 408 15.17 -67.55 40.03
C ARG A 408 16.23 -66.44 39.80
N LYS A 409 15.85 -65.15 39.79
CA LYS A 409 16.76 -63.99 39.56
C LYS A 409 16.60 -62.90 40.64
N ALA A 410 17.70 -62.27 41.07
CA ALA A 410 17.69 -61.19 42.07
C ALA A 410 17.23 -59.85 41.48
N GLY A 411 16.52 -59.00 42.26
CA GLY A 411 15.85 -57.78 41.77
C GLY A 411 14.47 -58.01 41.13
N TYR A 412 14.04 -59.28 41.05
CA TYR A 412 12.80 -59.71 40.40
C TYR A 412 12.05 -60.74 41.27
N THR A 413 10.73 -60.70 41.20
CA THR A 413 9.83 -61.62 41.90
C THR A 413 9.83 -63.02 41.26
N TYR A 414 9.60 -64.07 42.06
CA TYR A 414 9.44 -65.46 41.59
C TYR A 414 8.16 -66.08 42.15
N PRO A 415 7.39 -66.85 41.36
CA PRO A 415 7.64 -67.26 39.98
C PRO A 415 7.49 -66.09 38.97
N PRO A 416 8.27 -66.09 37.87
CA PRO A 416 8.13 -65.09 36.81
C PRO A 416 6.79 -65.25 36.09
N ASN A 417 6.33 -64.16 35.47
CA ASN A 417 5.20 -64.20 34.57
C ASN A 417 5.59 -64.97 33.31
N ILE A 418 4.80 -65.97 32.95
CA ILE A 418 4.99 -66.68 31.69
C ILE A 418 3.98 -66.12 30.70
N GLY A 419 4.47 -65.33 29.75
CA GLY A 419 3.73 -64.95 28.57
C GLY A 419 4.05 -65.92 27.44
N TRP A 420 3.17 -65.99 26.46
CA TRP A 420 3.45 -66.67 25.21
C TRP A 420 2.75 -65.92 24.09
N ASN A 421 3.43 -65.84 22.96
CA ASN A 421 2.94 -65.18 21.77
C ASN A 421 2.88 -66.22 20.66
N GLY A 422 1.66 -66.69 20.37
CA GLY A 422 1.38 -67.92 19.66
C GLY A 422 0.28 -68.65 20.40
N THR A 423 -0.39 -69.59 19.73
CA THR A 423 -1.52 -70.26 20.36
C THR A 423 -1.00 -71.49 21.07
N PHE A 424 -0.99 -71.44 22.40
CA PHE A 424 -0.50 -72.52 23.23
C PHE A 424 -1.58 -73.09 24.16
N THR A 425 -1.60 -74.40 24.35
CA THR A 425 -2.58 -75.13 25.17
C THR A 425 -1.89 -76.09 26.15
N ASP A 426 -2.59 -76.64 27.14
CA ASP A 426 -2.04 -77.55 28.17
C ASP A 426 -0.81 -77.00 28.91
N ILE A 427 -0.85 -75.71 29.26
CA ILE A 427 0.27 -74.99 29.85
C ILE A 427 0.34 -75.26 31.36
N SER A 428 1.50 -75.71 31.85
CA SER A 428 1.72 -76.06 33.27
C SER A 428 3.12 -75.71 33.75
N MET A 429 3.23 -75.09 34.94
CA MET A 429 4.50 -74.67 35.57
C MET A 429 4.74 -75.42 36.88
N ASP A 430 5.85 -76.16 36.97
CA ASP A 430 6.35 -76.76 38.21
C ASP A 430 7.33 -75.79 38.89
N GLN A 431 6.87 -75.16 39.96
CA GLN A 431 7.63 -74.15 40.70
C GLN A 431 8.74 -74.74 41.58
N THR A 432 8.68 -76.03 41.91
CA THR A 432 9.68 -76.72 42.73
C THR A 432 10.83 -77.21 41.87
N ALA A 433 10.52 -77.77 40.70
CA ALA A 433 11.49 -78.21 39.71
C ALA A 433 11.97 -77.08 38.77
N ALA A 434 11.31 -75.91 38.79
CA ALA A 434 11.60 -74.76 37.94
C ALA A 434 11.45 -75.05 36.43
N THR A 435 10.34 -75.68 36.02
CA THR A 435 10.09 -76.06 34.61
C THR A 435 8.66 -75.77 34.13
N LEU A 436 8.50 -75.44 32.83
CA LEU A 436 7.25 -75.09 32.15
C LEU A 436 6.97 -76.09 31.00
N SER A 437 5.73 -76.55 30.84
CA SER A 437 5.29 -77.39 29.71
C SER A 437 4.06 -76.81 28.99
N PHE A 438 3.88 -77.05 27.68
CA PHE A 438 2.77 -76.54 26.83
C PHE A 438 2.67 -77.25 25.46
N LYS A 439 1.58 -77.07 24.70
CA LYS A 439 1.38 -77.46 23.28
C LYS A 439 1.14 -76.24 22.39
N THR A 440 1.31 -76.30 21.06
CA THR A 440 1.08 -75.15 20.15
C THR A 440 0.18 -75.46 18.94
N ASP A 441 -0.42 -74.46 18.27
CA ASP A 441 -1.26 -74.63 17.08
C ASP A 441 -0.48 -74.58 15.74
N PHE A 442 -1.14 -74.22 14.62
CA PHE A 442 -0.52 -74.07 13.30
C PHE A 442 0.43 -72.88 13.15
N THR A 443 0.60 -72.04 14.16
CA THR A 443 1.43 -70.82 14.04
C THR A 443 2.75 -70.98 14.77
N GLY A 444 2.81 -71.93 15.71
CA GLY A 444 3.95 -72.02 16.62
C GLY A 444 3.94 -70.80 17.53
N GLY A 445 5.12 -70.34 17.92
CA GLY A 445 5.24 -69.03 18.56
C GLY A 445 6.33 -68.94 19.61
N THR A 446 6.32 -67.86 20.38
CA THR A 446 7.36 -67.55 21.34
C THR A 446 6.83 -67.63 22.76
N VAL A 447 7.38 -68.50 23.59
CA VAL A 447 7.15 -68.50 25.04
C VAL A 447 8.13 -67.54 25.70
N THR A 448 7.61 -66.56 26.41
CA THR A 448 8.40 -65.51 27.05
C THR A 448 8.28 -65.61 28.56
N VAL A 449 9.38 -65.92 29.20
CA VAL A 449 9.53 -65.90 30.66
C VAL A 449 9.89 -64.47 31.06
N THR A 450 8.92 -63.76 31.62
CA THR A 450 9.01 -62.38 32.06
C THR A 450 9.22 -62.32 33.56
N TYR A 451 10.42 -61.95 33.98
CA TYR A 451 10.72 -61.68 35.38
C TYR A 451 10.17 -60.31 35.73
N ASN A 452 9.13 -60.24 36.58
CA ASN A 452 8.65 -58.95 37.05
C ASN A 452 9.56 -58.42 38.12
N GLU A 453 9.92 -57.17 37.99
CA GLU A 453 10.68 -56.43 38.97
C GLU A 453 10.00 -56.46 40.32
N ASP A 454 10.78 -56.70 41.35
CA ASP A 454 10.32 -56.43 42.69
C ASP A 454 10.57 -54.94 42.96
N LEU A 455 9.58 -54.10 42.68
CA LEU A 455 9.68 -52.65 42.91
C LEU A 455 9.84 -52.28 44.40
N ASN A 456 9.73 -53.25 45.32
CA ASN A 456 10.07 -53.06 46.74
C ASN A 456 11.55 -53.34 47.03
N ASP A 457 12.31 -53.89 46.07
CA ASP A 457 13.75 -54.04 46.14
C ASP A 457 14.43 -52.71 45.79
N THR A 458 14.54 -51.85 46.80
CA THR A 458 15.17 -50.53 46.69
C THR A 458 16.66 -50.57 46.35
N ALA A 459 17.28 -51.76 46.29
CA ALA A 459 18.65 -51.91 45.79
C ALA A 459 18.72 -51.98 44.25
N HIS A 460 17.59 -52.10 43.55
CA HIS A 460 17.52 -52.23 42.10
C HIS A 460 16.55 -51.24 41.41
N TRP A 461 15.55 -50.72 42.13
CA TRP A 461 14.50 -49.84 41.59
C TRP A 461 14.34 -48.53 42.40
N ALA A 462 14.08 -47.43 41.70
CA ALA A 462 13.77 -46.12 42.25
C ALA A 462 12.36 -45.67 41.83
N ARG A 463 11.59 -45.10 42.75
CA ARG A 463 10.26 -44.52 42.50
C ARG A 463 10.34 -43.02 42.26
N ILE A 464 9.73 -42.56 41.17
CA ILE A 464 9.60 -41.16 40.75
C ILE A 464 8.17 -40.67 41.02
N ASN A 465 8.03 -39.53 41.68
CA ASN A 465 6.72 -38.90 41.94
C ASN A 465 6.69 -37.49 41.35
N TYR A 466 5.57 -37.06 40.76
CA TYR A 466 5.41 -35.76 40.11
C TYR A 466 4.52 -34.84 40.92
N TYR A 467 4.91 -33.58 40.98
CA TYR A 467 4.20 -32.48 41.63
C TYR A 467 4.32 -31.24 40.72
N ASN A 468 3.47 -30.25 40.90
CA ASN A 468 3.56 -28.97 40.22
C ASN A 468 3.29 -27.80 41.17
N SER A 469 3.76 -26.62 40.80
CA SER A 469 3.41 -25.37 41.47
C SER A 469 2.00 -24.88 41.14
N GLU A 470 1.57 -23.85 41.86
CA GLU A 470 0.40 -23.03 41.52
C GLU A 470 0.58 -22.37 40.14
N HIS A 471 -0.52 -21.93 39.51
CA HIS A 471 -0.57 -21.26 38.20
C HIS A 471 -0.18 -22.11 36.97
N GLY A 472 -0.29 -23.42 37.11
CA GLY A 472 -0.22 -24.35 35.99
C GLY A 472 -0.72 -25.73 36.39
N SER A 473 -0.83 -26.61 35.39
CA SER A 473 -1.32 -27.96 35.57
C SER A 473 -0.47 -28.97 34.81
N LEU A 474 -0.50 -30.22 35.27
CA LEU A 474 0.08 -31.35 34.55
C LEU A 474 -1.06 -32.13 33.89
N SER A 475 -0.99 -32.28 32.57
CA SER A 475 -1.89 -33.13 31.80
C SER A 475 -1.13 -34.35 31.27
N GLY A 476 -1.85 -35.44 30.97
CA GLY A 476 -1.24 -36.74 30.67
C GLY A 476 -1.11 -37.64 31.91
N ASP A 477 -0.18 -38.61 31.90
CA ASP A 477 -0.01 -39.57 33.00
C ASP A 477 1.04 -39.10 34.01
N SER A 478 0.61 -38.30 35.01
CA SER A 478 1.46 -37.80 36.09
C SER A 478 1.45 -38.71 37.33
N SER A 479 1.04 -39.98 37.21
CA SER A 479 1.04 -40.91 38.34
C SER A 479 2.46 -41.34 38.73
N PRO A 480 2.72 -41.73 40.00
CA PRO A 480 4.05 -42.18 40.41
C PRO A 480 4.54 -43.39 39.61
N ARG A 481 5.77 -43.34 39.11
CA ARG A 481 6.36 -44.38 38.27
C ARG A 481 7.66 -44.93 38.87
N SER A 482 8.13 -46.10 38.42
CA SER A 482 9.39 -46.68 38.88
C SER A 482 10.37 -46.88 37.73
N LEU A 483 11.66 -46.63 37.97
CA LEU A 483 12.75 -46.81 37.03
C LEU A 483 13.91 -47.57 37.68
N ARG A 484 14.69 -48.30 36.88
CA ARG A 484 15.90 -48.99 37.36
C ARG A 484 16.92 -47.97 37.86
N LEU A 485 17.66 -48.31 38.93
CA LEU A 485 18.84 -47.54 39.31
C LEU A 485 19.84 -47.48 38.14
N GLY A 486 20.33 -46.29 37.83
CA GLY A 486 21.12 -46.00 36.64
C GLY A 486 20.87 -44.61 36.08
N THR A 487 21.47 -44.32 34.93
CA THR A 487 21.39 -43.01 34.27
C THR A 487 20.24 -42.96 33.27
N HIS A 488 19.36 -41.96 33.38
CA HIS A 488 18.19 -41.74 32.50
C HIS A 488 18.03 -40.25 32.16
N SER A 489 17.63 -39.92 30.94
CA SER A 489 17.39 -38.51 30.56
C SER A 489 16.14 -37.92 31.24
N ILE A 490 16.10 -36.61 31.45
CA ILE A 490 14.91 -35.92 32.00
C ILE A 490 13.67 -36.12 31.11
N ASP A 491 13.85 -36.18 29.79
CA ASP A 491 12.77 -36.41 28.83
C ASP A 491 12.19 -37.82 29.00
N THR A 492 13.05 -38.83 29.13
CA THR A 492 12.62 -40.18 29.51
C THR A 492 11.93 -40.15 30.87
N ILE A 493 12.48 -39.40 31.85
CA ILE A 493 11.92 -39.24 33.19
C ILE A 493 10.56 -38.50 33.22
N THR A 494 10.16 -37.79 32.17
CA THR A 494 8.93 -36.99 32.13
C THR A 494 8.02 -37.32 30.94
N GLU A 495 8.38 -38.36 30.19
CA GLU A 495 7.64 -38.85 29.03
C GLU A 495 6.15 -39.05 29.33
N GLY A 496 5.30 -38.49 28.46
CA GLY A 496 3.84 -38.58 28.57
C GLY A 496 3.18 -37.55 29.50
N ILE A 497 3.96 -36.66 30.14
CA ILE A 497 3.45 -35.57 30.97
C ILE A 497 3.62 -34.23 30.23
N THR A 498 2.53 -33.48 30.09
CA THR A 498 2.52 -32.16 29.45
C THR A 498 2.23 -31.07 30.49
N PRO A 499 3.22 -30.22 30.81
CA PRO A 499 3.01 -29.02 31.62
C PRO A 499 2.19 -27.96 30.86
N SER A 500 1.18 -27.39 31.49
CA SER A 500 0.33 -26.35 30.90
C SER A 500 0.21 -25.15 31.85
N PRO A 501 0.81 -23.99 31.53
CA PRO A 501 0.70 -22.80 32.35
C PRO A 501 -0.68 -22.14 32.25
N GLU A 502 -1.11 -21.44 33.31
CA GLU A 502 -2.26 -20.52 33.29
C GLU A 502 -1.91 -19.20 32.57
N GLN A 503 -2.92 -18.35 32.30
CA GLN A 503 -2.72 -17.07 31.60
C GLN A 503 -1.72 -16.18 32.35
N HIS A 504 -0.74 -15.62 31.63
CA HIS A 504 0.39 -14.81 32.15
C HIS A 504 1.49 -15.58 32.90
N TYR A 505 1.48 -16.92 32.89
CA TYR A 505 2.54 -17.76 33.45
C TYR A 505 3.22 -18.61 32.36
N MET A 506 4.41 -19.12 32.65
CA MET A 506 5.18 -19.99 31.76
C MET A 506 5.75 -21.20 32.51
N PHE A 507 5.94 -22.31 31.79
CA PHE A 507 6.63 -23.47 32.34
C PHE A 507 8.14 -23.22 32.40
N ASN A 508 8.69 -23.16 33.61
CA ASN A 508 10.10 -22.85 33.86
C ASN A 508 10.99 -24.10 33.74
N GLY A 509 10.45 -25.28 34.07
CA GLY A 509 11.16 -26.56 33.94
C GLY A 509 10.89 -27.53 35.08
N TRP A 510 11.54 -28.69 35.00
CA TRP A 510 11.47 -29.73 36.03
C TRP A 510 12.60 -29.59 37.06
N TYR A 511 12.26 -29.68 38.34
CA TYR A 511 13.19 -29.61 39.47
C TYR A 511 13.06 -30.84 40.35
N LYS A 512 14.02 -31.08 41.26
CA LYS A 512 13.77 -32.01 42.37
C LYS A 512 12.74 -31.38 43.31
N ALA A 513 11.77 -32.15 43.78
CA ALA A 513 10.84 -31.68 44.80
C ALA A 513 11.47 -31.79 46.20
N ASN A 514 11.00 -30.94 47.12
CA ASN A 514 11.29 -31.08 48.54
C ASN A 514 10.64 -32.36 49.11
N ALA A 515 10.96 -32.71 50.35
CA ALA A 515 10.48 -33.94 50.98
C ALA A 515 8.95 -34.06 51.00
N SER A 516 8.22 -32.94 51.04
CA SER A 516 6.74 -32.89 51.07
C SER A 516 6.08 -32.76 49.70
N GLY A 517 6.82 -32.56 48.61
CA GLY A 517 6.24 -32.37 47.26
C GLY A 517 5.57 -31.00 47.05
N THR A 518 5.82 -30.04 47.93
CA THR A 518 5.15 -28.71 47.94
C THR A 518 6.01 -27.59 47.37
N GLY A 519 7.23 -27.92 46.91
CA GLY A 519 8.15 -26.93 46.37
C GLY A 519 9.39 -27.58 45.76
N LYS A 520 10.13 -26.81 44.97
CA LYS A 520 11.38 -27.22 44.30
C LYS A 520 12.61 -27.14 45.21
N VAL A 521 13.64 -27.92 44.86
CA VAL A 521 14.97 -27.97 45.49
C VAL A 521 16.03 -28.07 44.40
N GLY A 522 17.08 -27.27 44.51
CA GLY A 522 18.21 -27.27 43.56
C GLY A 522 17.92 -26.53 42.25
N THR A 523 18.72 -26.80 41.23
CA THR A 523 18.59 -26.19 39.89
C THR A 523 17.67 -26.99 38.98
N VAL A 524 17.28 -26.39 37.85
CA VAL A 524 16.48 -27.06 36.82
C VAL A 524 17.23 -28.30 36.32
N LEU A 525 16.49 -29.37 36.10
CA LEU A 525 17.02 -30.64 35.64
C LEU A 525 17.09 -30.65 34.11
N THR A 526 18.28 -30.88 33.57
CA THR A 526 18.53 -30.96 32.13
C THR A 526 19.40 -32.18 31.82
N GLY A 527 19.17 -32.80 30.67
CA GLY A 527 19.96 -33.95 30.21
C GLY A 527 19.82 -35.20 31.09
N ASP A 528 20.91 -35.93 31.25
CA ASP A 528 20.97 -37.22 31.94
C ASP A 528 21.00 -37.09 33.48
N ILE A 529 20.16 -37.87 34.15
CA ILE A 529 19.96 -37.90 35.59
C ILE A 529 20.34 -39.28 36.12
N GLU A 530 21.24 -39.31 37.10
CA GLU A 530 21.60 -40.54 37.81
C GLU A 530 20.58 -40.85 38.92
N LEU A 531 19.90 -41.99 38.79
CA LEU A 531 18.99 -42.52 39.80
C LEU A 531 19.73 -43.50 40.71
N THR A 532 20.02 -43.06 41.94
CA THR A 532 20.62 -43.89 43.01
C THR A 532 19.62 -44.29 44.10
N GLY A 533 18.36 -43.85 43.96
CA GLY A 533 17.22 -44.13 44.83
C GLY A 533 15.99 -43.32 44.39
N ASP A 534 14.91 -43.34 45.18
CA ASP A 534 13.66 -42.62 44.89
C ASP A 534 13.88 -41.13 44.59
N LEU A 535 13.12 -40.60 43.62
CA LEU A 535 13.16 -39.22 43.19
C LEU A 535 11.77 -38.59 43.28
N LYS A 536 11.70 -37.31 43.63
CA LYS A 536 10.48 -36.52 43.49
C LYS A 536 10.79 -35.38 42.54
N LEU A 537 9.92 -35.14 41.57
CA LEU A 537 10.02 -34.09 40.58
C LEU A 537 8.92 -33.05 40.77
N TYR A 538 9.27 -31.80 40.51
CA TYR A 538 8.42 -30.64 40.68
C TYR A 538 8.45 -29.81 39.39
N ALA A 539 7.31 -29.73 38.71
CA ALA A 539 7.10 -28.84 37.58
C ALA A 539 6.84 -27.43 38.10
N ASP A 540 7.71 -26.51 37.73
CA ASP A 540 7.65 -25.14 38.21
C ASP A 540 7.05 -24.24 37.12
N PHE A 541 5.97 -23.55 37.46
CA PHE A 541 5.35 -22.50 36.67
C PHE A 541 5.64 -21.18 37.35
N VAL A 542 6.22 -20.25 36.59
CA VAL A 542 6.59 -18.92 37.07
C VAL A 542 5.86 -17.89 36.23
N GLU A 543 5.68 -16.69 36.78
CA GLU A 543 5.17 -15.56 36.01
C GLU A 543 6.00 -15.42 34.74
N ASP A 544 5.33 -15.26 33.61
CA ASP A 544 6.02 -14.90 32.37
C ASP A 544 6.53 -13.47 32.54
N PRO A 545 7.86 -13.23 32.59
CA PRO A 545 8.42 -11.90 32.80
C PRO A 545 7.93 -10.89 31.74
N GLY A 546 7.50 -11.38 30.57
CA GLY A 546 6.95 -10.55 29.51
C GLY A 546 5.52 -10.06 29.74
N GLN A 547 4.81 -10.55 30.75
CA GLN A 547 3.34 -10.37 30.92
C GLN A 547 2.92 -9.59 32.17
N TRP A 548 3.85 -9.24 33.06
CA TRP A 548 3.57 -8.54 34.32
C TRP A 548 4.27 -7.19 34.40
N CYS A 549 3.77 -6.33 35.28
CA CYS A 549 4.30 -4.99 35.57
C CYS A 549 4.33 -4.70 37.06
N ASP A 550 5.46 -4.23 37.56
CA ASP A 550 5.63 -3.66 38.89
C ASP A 550 5.44 -2.14 38.86
N ILE A 551 4.42 -1.65 39.56
CA ILE A 551 4.17 -0.22 39.72
C ILE A 551 4.53 0.25 41.14
N ARG A 552 5.12 1.44 41.25
CA ARG A 552 5.44 2.10 42.52
C ARG A 552 4.79 3.47 42.58
N PHE A 553 4.44 3.92 43.77
CA PHE A 553 3.94 5.27 44.01
C PHE A 553 4.84 6.01 44.97
N GLU A 554 5.24 7.22 44.58
CA GLU A 554 6.11 8.07 45.38
C GLU A 554 5.51 9.45 45.57
N SER A 555 5.83 10.09 46.70
CA SER A 555 5.47 11.48 46.93
C SER A 555 6.51 12.40 46.29
N GLY A 556 6.06 13.38 45.53
CA GLY A 556 6.87 14.53 45.17
C GLY A 556 7.08 15.48 46.36
N SER A 557 7.95 16.47 46.18
CA SER A 557 8.20 17.55 47.14
C SER A 557 6.92 18.33 47.46
N HIS A 558 6.82 18.86 48.68
CA HIS A 558 5.69 19.70 49.13
C HIS A 558 4.32 19.02 49.23
N GLY A 559 4.34 17.71 49.51
CA GLY A 559 3.18 16.94 49.95
C GLY A 559 3.58 15.54 50.38
N SER A 560 2.59 14.73 50.78
CA SER A 560 2.78 13.36 51.25
C SER A 560 1.74 12.41 50.66
N ILE A 561 2.10 11.12 50.59
CA ILE A 561 1.19 10.04 50.16
C ILE A 561 1.01 9.01 51.27
N SER A 562 -0.16 8.36 51.31
CA SER A 562 -0.46 7.29 52.26
C SER A 562 -1.34 6.20 51.62
N GLY A 563 -1.22 4.96 52.07
CA GLY A 563 -1.92 3.80 51.48
C GLY A 563 -0.99 2.89 50.65
N THR A 564 -1.53 2.27 49.60
CA THR A 564 -0.80 1.31 48.73
C THR A 564 0.28 2.02 47.92
N ASN A 565 1.55 1.75 48.20
CA ASN A 565 2.70 2.42 47.58
C ASN A 565 3.41 1.60 46.49
N SER A 566 2.98 0.36 46.25
CA SER A 566 3.42 -0.44 45.11
C SER A 566 2.38 -1.52 44.78
N MET A 567 2.32 -1.95 43.52
CA MET A 567 1.45 -3.04 43.07
C MET A 567 2.16 -3.87 41.98
N HIS A 568 1.86 -5.17 41.92
CA HIS A 568 2.29 -6.07 40.85
C HIS A 568 1.04 -6.46 40.06
N VAL A 569 0.96 -6.10 38.77
CA VAL A 569 -0.26 -6.23 37.95
C VAL A 569 0.03 -6.85 36.58
N PRO A 570 -0.92 -7.56 35.95
CA PRO A 570 -0.76 -8.01 34.57
C PRO A 570 -0.70 -6.82 33.60
N LYS A 571 0.06 -6.98 32.51
CA LYS A 571 0.10 -6.02 31.40
C LYS A 571 -1.29 -5.81 30.81
N GLY A 572 -1.62 -4.55 30.54
CA GLY A 572 -2.92 -4.11 30.03
C GLY A 572 -3.94 -3.76 31.11
N THR A 573 -3.61 -3.91 32.41
CA THR A 573 -4.46 -3.40 33.50
C THR A 573 -4.66 -1.90 33.33
N LEU A 574 -5.91 -1.42 33.34
CA LEU A 574 -6.19 0.00 33.11
C LEU A 574 -5.89 0.84 34.36
N TRP A 575 -5.49 2.09 34.18
CA TRP A 575 -5.24 3.05 35.25
C TRP A 575 -6.45 3.21 36.18
N SER A 576 -7.67 3.20 35.65
CA SER A 576 -8.90 3.25 36.46
C SER A 576 -9.14 2.01 37.34
N GLN A 577 -8.44 0.90 37.08
CA GLN A 577 -8.61 -0.37 37.78
C GLN A 577 -7.60 -0.58 38.92
N ILE A 578 -6.58 0.28 39.03
CA ILE A 578 -5.60 0.20 40.12
C ILE A 578 -6.04 1.02 41.33
N SER A 579 -5.50 0.69 42.50
CA SER A 579 -5.79 1.41 43.75
C SER A 579 -4.73 2.48 44.01
N LEU A 580 -5.07 3.75 43.76
CA LEU A 580 -4.15 4.88 43.95
C LEU A 580 -3.98 5.25 45.44
N PRO A 581 -2.77 5.66 45.88
CA PRO A 581 -2.55 6.22 47.22
C PRO A 581 -3.33 7.52 47.46
N GLN A 582 -3.65 7.80 48.72
CA GLN A 582 -4.22 9.10 49.11
C GLN A 582 -3.11 10.16 49.21
N THR A 583 -3.38 11.35 48.66
CA THR A 583 -2.43 12.47 48.56
C THR A 583 -2.81 13.61 49.51
N THR A 584 -1.84 14.14 50.26
CA THR A 584 -2.02 15.29 51.17
C THR A 584 -0.99 16.37 50.83
N PRO A 585 -1.38 17.50 50.20
CA PRO A 585 -0.46 18.61 49.91
C PRO A 585 -0.03 19.37 51.18
N ASP A 586 1.17 19.96 51.17
CA ASP A 586 1.63 20.92 52.18
C ASP A 586 0.91 22.28 52.02
N SER A 587 0.97 23.14 53.04
CA SER A 587 0.36 24.49 52.98
C SER A 587 0.91 25.30 51.80
N SER A 588 0.01 25.96 51.05
CA SER A 588 0.31 26.76 49.84
C SER A 588 0.69 25.94 48.59
N TYR A 589 0.43 24.64 48.58
CA TYR A 589 0.59 23.76 47.42
C TYR A 589 -0.71 23.00 47.15
N MET A 590 -0.93 22.60 45.90
CA MET A 590 -2.07 21.75 45.52
C MET A 590 -1.58 20.49 44.80
N PHE A 591 -2.36 19.41 44.90
CA PHE A 591 -2.07 18.18 44.18
C PHE A 591 -2.33 18.38 42.69
N ALA A 592 -1.27 18.34 41.89
CA ALA A 592 -1.29 18.58 40.45
C ALA A 592 -1.53 17.31 39.63
N GLY A 593 -1.69 16.15 40.28
CA GLY A 593 -1.89 14.86 39.62
C GLY A 593 -0.75 13.87 39.84
N TRP A 594 -0.98 12.65 39.35
CA TRP A 594 0.03 11.60 39.30
C TRP A 594 0.82 11.74 38.01
N PHE A 595 2.14 11.66 38.12
CA PHE A 595 3.05 11.76 36.99
C PHE A 595 3.83 10.46 36.87
N ASP A 596 4.04 9.99 35.66
CA ASP A 596 4.88 8.82 35.44
C ASP A 596 6.38 9.12 35.66
N GLU A 597 7.25 8.12 35.46
CA GLU A 597 8.71 8.26 35.61
C GLU A 597 9.30 9.30 34.65
N ASN A 598 8.65 9.50 33.51
CA ASN A 598 9.07 10.42 32.46
C ASN A 598 8.59 11.86 32.72
N GLY A 599 7.82 12.07 33.80
CA GLY A 599 7.29 13.36 34.19
C GLY A 599 6.06 13.79 33.41
N ASN A 600 5.37 12.87 32.72
CA ASN A 600 4.09 13.09 32.06
C ASN A 600 2.94 12.93 33.06
N GLN A 601 1.97 13.84 33.01
CA GLN A 601 0.79 13.74 33.86
C GLN A 601 -0.14 12.62 33.35
N VAL A 602 -0.54 11.71 34.24
CA VAL A 602 -1.55 10.71 33.92
C VAL A 602 -2.94 11.35 33.97
N THR A 603 -3.50 11.65 32.79
CA THR A 603 -4.82 12.28 32.64
C THR A 603 -5.88 11.32 32.08
N ASP A 604 -5.47 10.29 31.33
CA ASP A 604 -6.39 9.28 30.78
C ASP A 604 -6.66 8.16 31.80
N SER A 605 -7.93 8.03 32.21
CA SER A 605 -8.37 6.96 33.12
C SER A 605 -8.36 5.57 32.47
N ASN A 606 -8.42 5.49 31.13
CA ASN A 606 -8.37 4.24 30.37
C ASN A 606 -6.96 3.88 29.90
N MET A 607 -5.92 4.58 30.38
CA MET A 607 -4.53 4.26 30.05
C MET A 607 -4.17 2.83 30.51
N PRO A 608 -3.74 1.92 29.63
CA PRO A 608 -3.27 0.60 30.02
C PRO A 608 -1.85 0.66 30.61
N ILE A 609 -1.61 -0.08 31.70
CA ILE A 609 -0.29 -0.29 32.29
C ILE A 609 0.41 -1.39 31.50
N LEU A 610 1.45 -1.03 30.76
CA LEU A 610 2.13 -1.93 29.82
C LEU A 610 3.57 -2.26 30.21
N ALA A 611 4.13 -1.56 31.20
CA ALA A 611 5.48 -1.75 31.70
C ALA A 611 5.58 -1.41 33.21
N ASP A 612 6.68 -1.84 33.83
CA ASP A 612 7.06 -1.43 35.19
C ASP A 612 7.18 0.10 35.23
N GLN A 613 6.63 0.75 36.27
CA GLN A 613 6.63 2.21 36.33
C GLN A 613 6.39 2.78 37.73
N THR A 614 7.15 3.82 38.09
CA THR A 614 6.93 4.63 39.29
C THR A 614 6.10 5.87 38.97
N TYR A 615 4.96 6.02 39.62
CA TYR A 615 4.12 7.21 39.55
C TYR A 615 4.37 8.13 40.74
N ARG A 616 4.73 9.38 40.48
CA ARG A 616 5.03 10.41 41.48
C ARG A 616 3.85 11.37 41.61
N ALA A 617 3.34 11.55 42.82
CA ALA A 617 2.39 12.61 43.11
C ALA A 617 3.10 13.96 43.04
N ARG A 618 2.70 14.86 42.13
CA ARG A 618 3.29 16.20 42.06
C ARG A 618 2.42 17.20 42.82
N PHE A 619 3.09 18.07 43.56
CA PHE A 619 2.46 19.19 44.25
C PHE A 619 3.05 20.47 43.68
N THR A 620 2.19 21.34 43.16
CA THR A 620 2.61 22.64 42.60
C THR A 620 2.28 23.74 43.59
N PRO A 621 3.14 24.77 43.70
CA PRO A 621 2.81 25.95 44.48
C PRO A 621 1.47 26.50 43.98
N VAL A 622 0.55 26.77 44.89
CA VAL A 622 -0.55 27.65 44.58
C VAL A 622 0.08 29.02 44.45
N GLY A 623 0.19 29.53 43.22
CA GLY A 623 0.78 30.83 42.94
C GLY A 623 0.08 31.89 43.79
N GLY A 624 0.76 32.38 44.82
CA GLY A 624 0.40 33.64 45.43
C GLY A 624 0.83 34.75 44.48
N ASP A 625 0.03 35.81 44.38
CA ASP A 625 0.37 37.04 43.66
C ASP A 625 1.78 37.53 44.08
N ASP A 626 2.76 37.43 43.17
CA ASP A 626 4.14 37.89 43.37
C ASP A 626 4.32 39.39 43.08
N GLY A 627 3.23 40.09 42.74
CA GLY A 627 3.18 41.51 42.41
C GLY A 627 3.67 41.86 40.99
N ILE A 628 4.06 40.88 40.17
CA ILE A 628 4.61 41.09 38.83
C ILE A 628 3.60 40.58 37.79
N LEU A 629 3.32 41.38 36.76
CA LEU A 629 2.37 41.03 35.70
C LEU A 629 3.07 40.23 34.60
N CYS A 630 2.38 39.20 34.07
CA CYS A 630 2.90 38.33 33.01
C CYS A 630 2.43 38.77 31.62
N ILE A 631 3.21 38.46 30.58
CA ILE A 631 2.73 38.55 29.19
C ILE A 631 1.79 37.34 28.96
N PRO A 632 0.51 37.51 28.61
CA PRO A 632 -0.41 36.37 28.47
C PRO A 632 0.04 35.35 27.40
N ASP A 633 -0.21 34.06 27.62
CA ASP A 633 0.05 33.01 26.62
C ASP A 633 -1.24 32.69 25.87
N GLY A 634 -1.57 33.50 24.86
CA GLY A 634 -2.83 33.39 24.12
C GLY A 634 -2.73 32.61 22.81
N THR A 635 -3.70 31.75 22.53
CA THR A 635 -3.83 31.03 21.24
C THR A 635 -5.19 31.32 20.59
N GLY A 636 -5.16 31.78 19.34
CA GLY A 636 -6.36 32.04 18.53
C GLY A 636 -6.81 30.80 17.76
N SER A 637 -8.12 30.54 17.72
CA SER A 637 -8.70 29.44 16.95
C SER A 637 -10.14 29.75 16.51
N ILE A 638 -10.73 28.91 15.66
CA ILE A 638 -12.15 29.01 15.30
C ILE A 638 -12.99 28.11 16.21
N GLY A 639 -13.99 28.71 16.87
CA GLY A 639 -14.97 28.03 17.70
C GLY A 639 -16.05 27.30 16.90
N SER A 640 -16.89 26.56 17.62
CA SER A 640 -17.95 25.71 17.03
C SER A 640 -19.05 26.46 16.28
N GLY A 641 -19.13 27.79 16.45
CA GLY A 641 -20.03 28.68 15.70
C GLY A 641 -19.43 29.30 14.43
N GLY A 642 -18.15 29.02 14.12
CA GLY A 642 -17.45 29.66 13.00
C GLY A 642 -16.88 31.05 13.30
N MET A 643 -17.05 31.54 14.54
CA MET A 643 -16.41 32.75 15.08
C MET A 643 -15.08 32.41 15.75
N GLY A 644 -14.21 33.40 15.87
CA GLY A 644 -12.93 33.29 16.55
C GLY A 644 -13.06 33.18 18.07
N LYS A 645 -12.08 32.50 18.68
CA LYS A 645 -11.85 32.51 20.12
C LYS A 645 -10.37 32.60 20.45
N ILE A 646 -10.04 33.17 21.59
CA ILE A 646 -8.68 33.25 22.16
C ILE A 646 -8.66 32.60 23.54
N GLU A 647 -7.88 31.53 23.67
CA GLU A 647 -7.65 30.81 24.93
C GLU A 647 -6.34 31.27 25.56
N ILE A 648 -6.35 31.51 26.89
CA ILE A 648 -5.16 31.92 27.64
C ILE A 648 -4.66 30.74 28.47
N SER A 649 -3.46 30.26 28.17
CA SER A 649 -2.84 29.16 28.89
C SER A 649 -2.25 29.63 30.22
N GLY A 650 -2.62 28.96 31.32
CA GLY A 650 -2.05 29.23 32.64
C GLY A 650 -2.46 30.56 33.26
N ALA A 651 -3.67 31.05 32.96
CA ALA A 651 -4.20 32.28 33.54
C ALA A 651 -4.16 32.24 35.09
N ASN A 652 -3.66 33.31 35.71
CA ASN A 652 -3.56 33.45 37.15
C ASN A 652 -4.91 33.85 37.75
N GLU A 653 -5.51 32.99 38.56
CA GLU A 653 -6.83 33.18 39.17
C GLU A 653 -6.96 34.48 39.99
N ALA A 654 -5.85 35.05 40.48
CA ALA A 654 -5.82 36.33 41.23
C ALA A 654 -5.64 37.57 40.32
N ARG A 655 -5.71 37.44 38.99
CA ARG A 655 -5.49 38.52 38.01
C ARG A 655 -6.71 38.74 37.11
N LYS A 656 -6.67 39.83 36.35
CA LYS A 656 -7.60 40.11 35.25
C LYS A 656 -6.86 40.10 33.93
N TYR A 657 -7.57 39.85 32.84
CA TYR A 657 -7.04 39.85 31.49
C TYR A 657 -7.89 40.75 30.61
N ALA A 658 -7.24 41.64 29.88
CA ALA A 658 -7.87 42.56 28.93
C ALA A 658 -7.55 42.12 27.50
N LEU A 659 -8.55 42.15 26.64
CA LEU A 659 -8.41 41.92 25.20
C LEU A 659 -8.68 43.23 24.46
N THR A 660 -7.74 43.70 23.65
CA THR A 660 -7.91 44.89 22.80
C THR A 660 -7.87 44.56 21.31
N ASP A 661 -8.47 45.44 20.50
CA ASP A 661 -8.20 45.46 19.06
C ASP A 661 -6.79 46.00 18.76
N SER A 662 -6.41 46.04 17.48
CA SER A 662 -5.12 46.54 17.00
C SER A 662 -4.88 48.04 17.25
N ASP A 663 -5.92 48.82 17.54
CA ASP A 663 -5.83 50.23 17.91
C ASP A 663 -5.64 50.41 19.43
N GLY A 664 -5.68 49.33 20.22
CA GLY A 664 -5.57 49.34 21.67
C GLY A 664 -6.90 49.64 22.39
N ARG A 665 -8.05 49.59 21.70
CA ARG A 665 -9.36 49.74 22.35
C ARG A 665 -9.77 48.45 23.02
N LEU A 666 -10.22 48.55 24.25
CA LEU A 666 -10.61 47.41 25.05
C LEU A 666 -11.95 46.81 24.60
N LEU A 667 -11.91 45.54 24.20
CA LEU A 667 -13.06 44.77 23.74
C LEU A 667 -13.71 43.96 24.87
N ALA A 668 -12.89 43.33 25.71
CA ALA A 668 -13.37 42.45 26.78
C ALA A 668 -12.39 42.37 27.96
N VAL A 669 -12.92 41.98 29.13
CA VAL A 669 -12.14 41.70 30.34
C VAL A 669 -12.66 40.42 30.98
N MET A 670 -11.75 39.52 31.36
CA MET A 670 -12.05 38.30 32.12
C MET A 670 -11.14 38.20 33.34
N THR A 671 -11.59 37.56 34.42
CA THR A 671 -10.68 37.17 35.52
C THR A 671 -9.90 35.91 35.14
N GLY A 672 -8.77 35.66 35.80
CA GLY A 672 -8.04 34.41 35.59
C GLY A 672 -8.85 33.18 36.00
N GLU A 673 -9.76 33.31 36.98
CA GLU A 673 -10.70 32.24 37.35
C GLU A 673 -11.68 31.93 36.21
N GLU A 674 -12.20 32.96 35.52
CA GLU A 674 -13.07 32.80 34.35
C GLU A 674 -12.33 32.14 33.17
N LEU A 675 -11.04 32.44 32.99
CA LEU A 675 -10.20 31.84 31.95
C LEU A 675 -9.70 30.43 32.28
N GLY A 676 -9.76 30.00 33.55
CA GLY A 676 -9.39 28.63 33.95
C GLY A 676 -10.25 27.54 33.28
N SER A 677 -11.44 27.89 32.80
CA SER A 677 -12.32 27.00 32.01
C SER A 677 -13.02 27.67 30.83
N GLY A 678 -12.71 28.94 30.56
CA GLY A 678 -13.33 29.78 29.53
C GLY A 678 -12.32 30.37 28.55
N CYS A 679 -12.79 31.22 27.64
CA CYS A 679 -11.96 31.89 26.64
C CYS A 679 -12.64 33.18 26.16
N PHE A 680 -11.90 34.07 25.50
CA PHE A 680 -12.52 35.20 24.79
C PHE A 680 -13.16 34.66 23.52
N GLU A 681 -14.48 34.80 23.38
CA GLU A 681 -15.26 34.28 22.24
C GLU A 681 -15.89 35.41 21.41
N GLU A 682 -16.58 35.04 20.32
CA GLU A 682 -17.27 35.96 19.41
C GLU A 682 -16.34 36.97 18.72
N LEU A 683 -15.09 36.57 18.49
CA LEU A 683 -14.09 37.40 17.84
C LEU A 683 -14.18 37.26 16.31
N PRO A 684 -14.13 38.37 15.55
CA PRO A 684 -13.94 38.32 14.11
C PRO A 684 -12.79 37.40 13.68
N PRO A 685 -13.03 36.43 12.77
CA PRO A 685 -11.97 35.66 12.12
C PRO A 685 -11.06 36.55 11.27
N CYS A 686 -9.80 36.13 11.07
CA CYS A 686 -8.80 36.84 10.26
C CYS A 686 -8.37 38.20 10.86
N ASP A 687 -8.50 38.37 12.18
CA ASP A 687 -8.07 39.56 12.93
C ASP A 687 -7.03 39.23 13.99
N SER A 688 -6.27 40.25 14.38
CA SER A 688 -5.25 40.18 15.43
C SER A 688 -5.66 41.03 16.63
N TYR A 689 -5.37 40.54 17.82
CA TYR A 689 -5.74 41.15 19.09
C TYR A 689 -4.54 41.20 20.02
N ASP A 690 -4.54 42.17 20.93
CA ASP A 690 -3.53 42.25 21.99
C ASP A 690 -4.17 41.87 23.33
N VAL A 691 -3.54 40.93 24.04
CA VAL A 691 -4.00 40.45 25.35
C VAL A 691 -3.06 40.95 26.44
N TYR A 692 -3.61 41.52 27.50
CA TYR A 692 -2.87 42.03 28.65
C TYR A 692 -3.26 41.28 29.91
N GLU A 693 -2.30 40.95 30.78
CA GLU A 693 -2.59 40.66 32.18
C GLU A 693 -2.65 41.98 32.96
N MET A 694 -3.52 42.05 33.95
CA MET A 694 -3.71 43.22 34.79
C MET A 694 -3.79 42.83 36.25
N ALA A 695 -3.31 43.73 37.11
CA ALA A 695 -3.46 43.59 38.55
C ALA A 695 -4.95 43.50 38.93
N GLU A 696 -5.28 42.78 40.01
CA GLU A 696 -6.68 42.64 40.47
C GLU A 696 -7.35 44.00 40.73
N SER A 697 -6.55 44.98 41.17
CA SER A 697 -6.97 46.36 41.45
C SER A 697 -7.23 47.21 40.21
N ALA A 698 -6.84 46.76 39.01
CA ALA A 698 -7.10 47.47 37.76
C ALA A 698 -8.61 47.59 37.49
N ALA A 699 -9.04 48.75 37.01
CA ALA A 699 -10.45 49.10 36.75
C ALA A 699 -10.67 49.53 35.29
N PRO A 700 -10.46 48.61 34.33
CA PRO A 700 -10.58 48.90 32.90
C PRO A 700 -12.03 49.22 32.46
N VAL A 701 -12.18 50.03 31.40
CA VAL A 701 -13.48 50.43 30.82
C VAL A 701 -13.60 49.93 29.37
N VAL A 702 -14.50 48.99 29.11
CA VAL A 702 -14.72 48.42 27.77
C VAL A 702 -15.19 49.52 26.80
N GLY A 703 -14.56 49.59 25.63
CA GLY A 703 -14.80 50.58 24.58
C GLY A 703 -13.81 51.76 24.54
N ASP A 704 -13.09 52.02 25.64
CA ASP A 704 -12.03 53.05 25.70
C ASP A 704 -10.66 52.46 25.32
N LEU A 705 -9.68 53.32 25.02
CA LEU A 705 -8.28 52.88 24.92
C LEU A 705 -7.83 52.35 26.29
N LEU A 706 -7.20 51.17 26.32
CA LEU A 706 -6.82 50.52 27.57
C LEU A 706 -5.88 51.42 28.42
N THR A 707 -4.93 52.07 27.77
CA THR A 707 -3.95 52.99 28.39
C THR A 707 -4.55 54.30 28.90
N ASP A 708 -5.74 54.68 28.44
CA ASP A 708 -6.47 55.86 28.93
C ASP A 708 -7.27 55.56 30.21
N SER A 709 -7.64 54.29 30.43
CA SER A 709 -8.50 53.85 31.53
C SER A 709 -7.76 53.15 32.68
N VAL A 710 -6.56 52.61 32.42
CA VAL A 710 -5.75 51.88 33.42
C VAL A 710 -4.32 52.44 33.45
N ASP A 711 -3.77 52.59 34.66
CA ASP A 711 -2.37 52.99 34.85
C ASP A 711 -1.42 51.96 34.21
N PRO A 712 -0.44 52.38 33.38
CA PRO A 712 0.53 51.48 32.73
C PRO A 712 1.27 50.54 33.69
N SER A 713 1.44 50.90 34.96
CA SER A 713 2.07 50.04 35.98
C SER A 713 1.20 48.88 36.45
N LEU A 714 -0.09 48.87 36.10
CA LEU A 714 -1.08 47.84 36.47
C LEU A 714 -1.44 46.93 35.29
N ILE A 715 -0.82 47.10 34.13
CA ILE A 715 -1.03 46.31 32.90
C ILE A 715 0.32 45.70 32.46
N SER A 716 0.32 44.48 31.94
CA SER A 716 1.51 43.82 31.40
C SER A 716 1.93 44.41 30.04
N GLN A 717 3.04 43.94 29.48
CA GLN A 717 3.23 44.01 28.03
C GLN A 717 2.17 43.11 27.33
N PRO A 718 1.67 43.49 26.15
CA PRO A 718 0.68 42.71 25.43
C PRO A 718 1.28 41.44 24.81
N ALA A 719 0.44 40.41 24.72
CA ALA A 719 0.63 39.29 23.80
C ALA A 719 -0.24 39.49 22.58
N ARG A 720 0.38 39.55 21.39
CA ARG A 720 -0.36 39.60 20.13
C ARG A 720 -0.84 38.20 19.76
N VAL A 721 -2.13 38.06 19.48
CA VAL A 721 -2.77 36.79 19.13
C VAL A 721 -3.59 36.96 17.86
N MET A 722 -3.27 36.18 16.84
CA MET A 722 -4.03 36.13 15.58
C MET A 722 -5.14 35.07 15.66
N VAL A 723 -6.35 35.43 15.27
CA VAL A 723 -7.44 34.49 15.01
C VAL A 723 -7.42 34.12 13.51
N PRO A 724 -7.28 32.83 13.15
CA PRO A 724 -7.25 32.43 11.74
C PRO A 724 -8.58 32.74 11.03
N ALA A 725 -8.56 32.89 9.70
CA ALA A 725 -9.78 33.06 8.92
C ALA A 725 -10.70 31.83 8.99
N ILE A 726 -10.11 30.63 9.00
CA ILE A 726 -10.79 29.33 9.13
C ILE A 726 -9.97 28.36 9.99
N GLY A 727 -10.65 27.41 10.62
CA GLY A 727 -10.04 26.36 11.46
C GLY A 727 -10.50 24.97 11.04
N GLY A 728 -10.90 24.12 11.99
CA GLY A 728 -11.46 22.78 11.68
C GLY A 728 -12.86 22.79 11.04
N ASN A 729 -13.38 23.95 10.64
CA ASN A 729 -14.74 24.17 10.15
C ASN A 729 -14.82 24.28 8.61
N TYR A 730 -13.88 23.72 7.85
CA TYR A 730 -13.97 23.68 6.39
C TYR A 730 -13.75 22.28 5.81
N SER A 731 -14.16 22.09 4.56
CA SER A 731 -13.90 20.90 3.75
C SER A 731 -13.71 21.30 2.28
N ILE A 732 -13.07 20.44 1.50
CA ILE A 732 -12.91 20.62 0.05
C ILE A 732 -13.90 19.70 -0.65
N ALA A 733 -14.62 20.23 -1.62
CA ALA A 733 -15.62 19.49 -2.39
C ALA A 733 -15.43 19.75 -3.89
N ASP A 734 -16.04 18.89 -4.72
CA ASP A 734 -16.15 19.15 -6.14
C ASP A 734 -17.01 20.40 -6.38
N ASP A 735 -16.52 21.25 -7.27
CA ASP A 735 -17.31 22.36 -7.79
C ASP A 735 -18.28 21.84 -8.85
N THR A 736 -19.30 22.63 -9.13
CA THR A 736 -20.22 22.43 -10.25
C THR A 736 -19.56 22.59 -11.62
N THR A 737 -18.45 23.33 -11.70
CA THR A 737 -17.60 23.43 -12.89
C THR A 737 -16.71 22.18 -13.02
N GLU A 738 -16.78 21.48 -14.14
CA GLU A 738 -16.02 20.24 -14.38
C GLU A 738 -14.51 20.46 -14.18
N GLY A 739 -13.88 19.60 -13.37
CA GLY A 739 -12.46 19.68 -13.06
C GLY A 739 -12.07 20.75 -12.03
N ARG A 740 -13.00 21.57 -11.54
CA ARG A 740 -12.77 22.54 -10.47
C ARG A 740 -13.22 22.00 -9.11
N LYS A 741 -12.70 22.64 -8.07
CA LYS A 741 -13.01 22.36 -6.66
C LYS A 741 -13.58 23.62 -6.01
N LYS A 742 -14.19 23.41 -4.85
CA LYS A 742 -14.67 24.49 -3.98
C LYS A 742 -14.30 24.21 -2.53
N ILE A 743 -14.08 25.28 -1.76
CA ILE A 743 -13.91 25.22 -0.31
C ILE A 743 -15.27 25.51 0.33
N VAL A 744 -15.70 24.61 1.21
CA VAL A 744 -16.98 24.72 1.95
C VAL A 744 -16.67 24.98 3.42
N ILE A 745 -17.00 26.16 3.91
CA ILE A 745 -16.83 26.58 5.31
C ILE A 745 -18.16 26.36 6.05
N ARG A 746 -18.18 25.46 7.03
CA ARG A 746 -19.37 25.06 7.79
C ARG A 746 -19.02 24.57 9.20
N PRO A 747 -19.52 25.22 10.27
CA PRO A 747 -20.29 26.45 10.25
C PRO A 747 -19.40 27.66 9.95
N ALA A 748 -19.92 28.60 9.17
CA ALA A 748 -19.34 29.92 8.96
C ALA A 748 -19.84 30.92 10.02
N GLY A 749 -18.98 31.88 10.39
CA GLY A 749 -19.26 32.86 11.44
C GLY A 749 -20.47 33.76 11.17
N GLU A 750 -21.07 34.29 12.23
CA GLU A 750 -22.17 35.26 12.12
C GLU A 750 -21.66 36.65 11.76
N ASN A 751 -22.35 37.34 10.83
CA ASN A 751 -21.93 38.64 10.28
C ASN A 751 -20.53 38.63 9.62
N THR A 752 -20.00 37.46 9.24
CA THR A 752 -18.68 37.31 8.62
C THR A 752 -18.83 37.05 7.12
N VAL A 753 -18.08 37.75 6.28
CA VAL A 753 -17.92 37.43 4.86
C VAL A 753 -16.53 36.86 4.60
N TYR A 754 -16.43 35.98 3.61
CA TYR A 754 -15.18 35.28 3.28
C TYR A 754 -14.84 35.49 1.81
N ALA A 755 -13.55 35.56 1.49
CA ALA A 755 -13.05 35.61 0.13
C ALA A 755 -11.88 34.65 -0.02
N VAL A 756 -11.56 34.33 -1.27
CA VAL A 756 -10.46 33.44 -1.64
C VAL A 756 -9.51 34.18 -2.59
N LEU A 757 -8.22 34.10 -2.31
CA LEU A 757 -7.16 34.64 -3.14
C LEU A 757 -6.25 33.51 -3.61
N ASP A 758 -5.67 33.65 -4.79
CA ASP A 758 -4.53 32.81 -5.17
C ASP A 758 -3.29 33.16 -4.33
N MET A 759 -2.21 32.38 -4.49
CA MET A 759 -0.96 32.62 -3.76
C MET A 759 -0.22 33.89 -4.21
N ASP A 760 -0.64 34.51 -5.33
CA ASP A 760 -0.14 35.80 -5.81
C ASP A 760 -0.91 36.99 -5.18
N GLY A 761 -1.92 36.71 -4.34
CA GLY A 761 -2.75 37.73 -3.71
C GLY A 761 -3.82 38.31 -4.63
N ASN A 762 -4.10 37.70 -5.77
CA ASN A 762 -5.22 38.08 -6.62
C ASN A 762 -6.51 37.42 -6.14
N VAL A 763 -7.60 38.19 -6.17
CA VAL A 763 -8.92 37.70 -5.76
C VAL A 763 -9.46 36.71 -6.79
N VAL A 764 -9.79 35.50 -6.36
CA VAL A 764 -10.48 34.51 -7.20
C VAL A 764 -11.95 34.88 -7.26
N SER A 765 -12.39 35.34 -8.43
CA SER A 765 -13.76 35.82 -8.65
C SER A 765 -14.81 34.77 -8.25
N GLN A 766 -15.82 35.21 -7.50
CA GLN A 766 -16.92 34.37 -7.02
C GLN A 766 -18.21 34.75 -7.75
N ASP A 767 -18.95 33.76 -8.23
CA ASP A 767 -20.18 33.98 -9.00
C ASP A 767 -21.17 34.85 -8.21
N GLY A 768 -21.54 35.99 -8.81
CA GLY A 768 -22.48 36.96 -8.22
C GLY A 768 -21.90 37.90 -7.17
N ASN A 769 -20.58 37.86 -6.89
CA ASN A 769 -19.90 38.75 -5.93
C ASN A 769 -18.69 39.41 -6.62
N GLU A 770 -18.90 40.57 -7.25
CA GLU A 770 -17.88 41.30 -8.05
C GLU A 770 -16.68 41.78 -7.22
N ASP A 771 -16.84 41.92 -5.90
CA ASP A 771 -15.78 42.28 -4.94
C ASP A 771 -15.12 41.06 -4.27
N GLY A 772 -15.53 39.84 -4.66
CA GLY A 772 -14.98 38.56 -4.19
C GLY A 772 -15.46 38.11 -2.80
N TRP A 773 -16.23 38.92 -2.07
CA TRP A 773 -16.72 38.60 -0.74
C TRP A 773 -18.02 37.79 -0.79
N VAL A 774 -18.03 36.62 -0.14
CA VAL A 774 -19.19 35.72 -0.10
C VAL A 774 -19.80 35.70 1.30
N SER A 775 -21.12 35.93 1.35
CA SER A 775 -21.90 35.90 2.59
C SER A 775 -22.41 34.49 2.94
N PRO A 776 -22.35 34.06 4.21
CA PRO A 776 -22.88 32.78 4.66
C PRO A 776 -24.40 32.66 4.51
N SER A 777 -24.88 31.47 4.13
CA SER A 777 -26.31 31.16 4.01
C SER A 777 -26.67 29.79 4.62
N GLY A 778 -27.97 29.54 4.85
CA GLY A 778 -28.46 28.25 5.36
C GLY A 778 -28.37 28.06 6.89
N SER A 779 -28.71 26.86 7.37
CA SER A 779 -28.64 26.47 8.78
C SER A 779 -28.10 25.03 8.92
N PRO A 780 -26.90 24.81 9.48
CA PRO A 780 -25.91 25.83 9.91
C PRO A 780 -25.42 26.70 8.74
N ARG A 781 -24.99 27.93 9.06
CA ARG A 781 -24.46 28.90 8.08
C ARG A 781 -23.28 28.29 7.34
N THR A 782 -23.29 28.40 6.02
CA THR A 782 -22.30 27.79 5.12
C THR A 782 -21.86 28.80 4.07
N VAL A 783 -20.56 28.83 3.77
CA VAL A 783 -19.99 29.57 2.64
C VAL A 783 -19.34 28.57 1.70
N GLU A 784 -19.55 28.75 0.39
CA GLU A 784 -18.89 27.98 -0.65
C GLU A 784 -18.04 28.94 -1.51
N LEU A 785 -16.74 28.70 -1.58
CA LEU A 785 -15.78 29.45 -2.39
C LEU A 785 -15.38 28.56 -3.56
N ALA A 786 -15.93 28.84 -4.74
CA ALA A 786 -15.90 27.98 -5.92
C ALA A 786 -14.85 28.44 -6.95
N GLY A 787 -14.74 27.69 -8.06
CA GLY A 787 -13.85 28.03 -9.15
C GLY A 787 -12.38 27.84 -8.81
N LEU A 788 -12.03 26.87 -7.97
CA LEU A 788 -10.65 26.61 -7.54
C LEU A 788 -10.03 25.48 -8.37
N GLU A 789 -8.75 25.59 -8.73
CA GLU A 789 -8.05 24.50 -9.42
C GLU A 789 -7.67 23.42 -8.40
N PRO A 790 -7.77 22.13 -8.77
CA PRO A 790 -7.25 21.05 -7.95
C PRO A 790 -5.72 21.13 -7.89
N ASN A 791 -5.18 20.73 -6.76
CA ASN A 791 -3.75 20.77 -6.44
C ASN A 791 -3.13 22.18 -6.45
N VAL A 792 -3.92 23.21 -6.15
CA VAL A 792 -3.46 24.59 -5.97
C VAL A 792 -3.75 25.07 -4.54
N SER A 793 -2.85 25.87 -3.96
CA SER A 793 -3.09 26.55 -2.68
C SER A 793 -3.78 27.88 -2.89
N TYR A 794 -4.65 28.23 -1.96
CA TYR A 794 -5.36 29.50 -1.92
C TYR A 794 -5.30 30.09 -0.51
N ILE A 795 -5.41 31.41 -0.41
CA ILE A 795 -5.50 32.13 0.86
C ILE A 795 -6.97 32.49 1.10
N ILE A 796 -7.51 32.00 2.21
CA ILE A 796 -8.88 32.32 2.64
C ILE A 796 -8.79 33.46 3.63
N VAL A 797 -9.49 34.54 3.34
CA VAL A 797 -9.58 35.70 4.21
C VAL A 797 -11.01 35.89 4.69
N ALA A 798 -11.16 36.54 5.83
CA ALA A 798 -12.45 36.86 6.41
C ALA A 798 -12.48 38.29 6.94
N LYS A 799 -13.67 38.87 7.00
CA LYS A 799 -13.93 40.13 7.70
C LYS A 799 -15.38 40.18 8.18
N GLN A 800 -15.67 41.09 9.10
CA GLN A 800 -17.05 41.46 9.37
C GLN A 800 -17.69 42.14 8.15
N ALA A 801 -18.99 41.91 7.93
CA ALA A 801 -19.68 42.38 6.72
C ALA A 801 -19.68 43.91 6.56
N ASP A 802 -19.59 44.65 7.67
CA ASP A 802 -19.55 46.12 7.73
C ASP A 802 -18.13 46.71 7.67
N ASN A 803 -17.08 45.89 7.68
CA ASN A 803 -15.70 46.33 7.43
C ASN A 803 -15.52 46.61 5.91
N GLY A 804 -14.83 47.70 5.54
CA GLY A 804 -14.60 48.14 4.15
C GLY A 804 -13.36 47.56 3.44
N ASP A 805 -12.57 46.71 4.10
CA ASP A 805 -11.31 46.16 3.56
C ASP A 805 -11.53 45.30 2.30
N ALA A 806 -10.61 45.38 1.33
CA ALA A 806 -10.57 44.48 0.19
C ALA A 806 -9.98 43.11 0.61
N PRO A 807 -10.24 42.01 -0.13
CA PRO A 807 -9.69 40.71 0.22
C PRO A 807 -8.16 40.69 0.34
N SER A 808 -7.46 41.44 -0.51
CA SER A 808 -6.00 41.56 -0.50
C SER A 808 -5.46 42.22 0.78
N ASP A 809 -6.21 43.16 1.35
CA ASP A 809 -5.81 43.88 2.57
C ASP A 809 -5.82 42.97 3.80
N ARG A 810 -6.58 41.87 3.72
CA ARG A 810 -6.76 40.88 4.79
C ARG A 810 -5.82 39.68 4.66
N MET A 811 -5.03 39.62 3.59
CA MET A 811 -4.20 38.47 3.22
C MET A 811 -3.19 38.10 4.32
N ILE A 812 -2.65 39.08 5.05
CA ILE A 812 -1.63 38.86 6.08
C ILE A 812 -2.09 37.94 7.22
N ASN A 813 -3.39 37.96 7.55
CA ASN A 813 -4.02 37.13 8.57
C ASN A 813 -4.84 35.96 7.96
N GLY A 814 -4.74 35.78 6.65
CA GLY A 814 -5.49 34.77 5.90
C GLY A 814 -5.04 33.35 6.24
N SER A 815 -5.97 32.40 6.14
CA SER A 815 -5.68 30.97 6.30
C SER A 815 -5.42 30.34 4.95
N GLN A 816 -4.23 29.76 4.77
CA GLN A 816 -3.89 29.04 3.55
C GLN A 816 -4.58 27.67 3.52
N VAL A 817 -5.17 27.32 2.38
CA VAL A 817 -5.83 26.04 2.12
C VAL A 817 -5.27 25.42 0.86
N MET A 818 -4.82 24.16 0.96
CA MET A 818 -4.50 23.33 -0.19
C MET A 818 -5.77 22.72 -0.75
N VAL A 819 -6.15 23.06 -1.98
CA VAL A 819 -7.30 22.44 -2.65
C VAL A 819 -6.84 21.11 -3.25
N THR A 820 -7.16 20.00 -2.61
CA THR A 820 -6.68 18.67 -3.02
C THR A 820 -7.49 18.11 -4.19
N GLY A 821 -6.80 17.65 -5.24
CA GLY A 821 -7.39 16.84 -6.31
C GLY A 821 -7.69 15.41 -5.84
N THR A 822 -8.48 14.67 -6.62
CA THR A 822 -8.83 13.25 -6.36
C THR A 822 -7.66 12.27 -6.59
N SER A 823 -6.46 12.75 -6.91
CA SER A 823 -5.28 11.95 -7.26
C SER A 823 -4.08 12.33 -6.37
N GLN A 824 -4.10 11.89 -5.10
CA GLN A 824 -2.92 11.90 -4.21
C GLN A 824 -2.26 10.52 -4.04
N GLN A 825 -2.83 9.45 -4.59
CA GLN A 825 -2.39 8.07 -4.29
C GLN A 825 -0.97 7.70 -4.78
N ASP A 826 -0.34 8.51 -5.63
CA ASP A 826 0.97 8.16 -6.20
C ASP A 826 2.13 9.09 -5.85
N ARG A 827 1.92 10.11 -5.01
CA ARG A 827 2.99 11.02 -4.60
C ARG A 827 3.91 10.36 -3.58
N VAL A 828 5.22 10.57 -3.74
CA VAL A 828 6.25 10.20 -2.76
C VAL A 828 6.54 11.38 -1.83
N TYR A 829 6.91 11.05 -0.60
CA TYR A 829 7.19 11.98 0.50
C TYR A 829 8.49 11.56 1.18
N THR A 830 9.23 12.52 1.70
CA THR A 830 10.42 12.23 2.52
C THR A 830 9.98 11.88 3.95
N PHE A 831 10.46 10.73 4.42
CA PHE A 831 10.42 10.36 5.83
C PHE A 831 11.85 10.33 6.35
N ARG A 832 12.17 11.28 7.24
CA ARG A 832 13.51 11.44 7.79
C ARG A 832 13.49 11.28 9.31
N LEU A 833 14.45 10.53 9.83
CA LEU A 833 14.74 10.44 11.25
C LEU A 833 16.00 11.23 11.57
N VAL A 834 16.03 11.89 12.72
CA VAL A 834 17.20 12.66 13.17
C VAL A 834 17.56 12.33 14.61
N ASN A 835 18.78 12.71 15.00
CA ASN A 835 19.35 12.46 16.33
C ASN A 835 19.45 10.95 16.65
N GLY A 836 20.02 10.14 15.75
CA GLY A 836 20.24 8.70 15.98
C GLY A 836 19.01 7.81 15.77
N GLY A 837 17.95 8.32 15.14
CA GLY A 837 16.87 7.50 14.60
C GLY A 837 17.19 6.93 13.21
N TYR A 838 16.69 5.74 12.90
CA TYR A 838 16.87 5.07 11.60
C TYR A 838 15.69 4.18 11.24
N VAL A 839 15.57 3.85 9.95
CA VAL A 839 14.56 2.95 9.38
C VAL A 839 15.10 1.51 9.38
N GLU A 840 14.34 0.57 9.93
CA GLU A 840 14.63 -0.86 9.89
C GLU A 840 14.05 -1.55 8.65
N SER A 841 12.87 -1.12 8.19
CA SER A 841 12.23 -1.64 6.97
C SER A 841 11.02 -0.79 6.58
N VAL A 842 10.65 -0.80 5.30
CA VAL A 842 9.41 -0.21 4.78
C VAL A 842 8.58 -1.29 4.08
N THR A 843 7.28 -1.33 4.36
CA THR A 843 6.33 -2.25 3.74
C THR A 843 5.21 -1.48 3.05
N ARG A 844 5.02 -1.72 1.76
CA ARG A 844 3.95 -1.14 0.93
C ARG A 844 2.96 -2.21 0.52
N ASN A 845 1.68 -2.06 0.88
CA ASN A 845 0.61 -3.02 0.59
C ASN A 845 0.93 -4.49 0.99
N GLY A 846 1.73 -4.68 2.04
CA GLY A 846 2.15 -6.00 2.55
C GLY A 846 3.42 -6.59 1.91
N GLU A 847 4.06 -5.88 0.99
CA GLU A 847 5.36 -6.25 0.40
C GLU A 847 6.49 -5.34 0.92
N ALA A 848 7.65 -5.90 1.23
CA ALA A 848 8.81 -5.14 1.69
C ALA A 848 9.46 -4.39 0.52
N LEU A 849 9.77 -3.11 0.71
CA LEU A 849 10.55 -2.32 -0.23
C LEU A 849 12.05 -2.53 0.01
N ASP A 850 12.84 -2.45 -1.06
CA ASP A 850 14.30 -2.46 -0.98
C ASP A 850 14.76 -1.09 -0.49
N VAL A 851 15.18 -1.02 0.77
CA VAL A 851 15.69 0.20 1.44
C VAL A 851 17.04 -0.13 2.05
N GLU A 852 17.96 0.85 2.06
CA GLU A 852 19.26 0.70 2.69
C GLU A 852 19.10 0.40 4.19
N GLU A 853 19.89 -0.54 4.71
CA GLU A 853 19.81 -0.94 6.10
C GLU A 853 20.29 0.20 7.01
N HIS A 854 19.52 0.56 8.04
CA HIS A 854 19.83 1.66 8.96
C HIS A 854 19.94 3.05 8.32
N THR A 855 19.28 3.31 7.19
CA THR A 855 19.16 4.67 6.66
C THR A 855 18.34 5.58 7.60
N ASP A 856 18.70 6.85 7.68
CA ASP A 856 17.96 7.89 8.39
C ASP A 856 16.93 8.60 7.50
N GLU A 857 16.95 8.37 6.18
CA GLU A 857 16.03 8.97 5.21
C GLU A 857 15.51 7.94 4.18
N VAL A 858 14.21 7.99 3.87
CA VAL A 858 13.56 7.18 2.83
C VAL A 858 12.44 7.93 2.11
N LEU A 859 12.22 7.59 0.83
CA LEU A 859 11.07 8.05 0.04
C LEU A 859 9.91 7.05 0.14
N VAL A 860 8.76 7.53 0.62
CA VAL A 860 7.60 6.71 0.98
C VAL A 860 6.30 7.29 0.43
N LYS A 861 5.26 6.47 0.32
CA LYS A 861 3.90 6.89 -0.06
C LYS A 861 2.99 6.86 1.17
N ALA A 862 1.93 7.68 1.14
CA ALA A 862 0.91 7.63 2.19
C ALA A 862 0.35 6.19 2.32
N GLY A 863 0.23 5.70 3.56
CA GLY A 863 -0.19 4.34 3.90
C GLY A 863 0.94 3.31 3.99
N ASP A 864 2.19 3.65 3.62
CA ASP A 864 3.34 2.77 3.85
C ASP A 864 3.56 2.52 5.36
N GLN A 865 3.89 1.29 5.71
CA GLN A 865 4.23 0.90 7.08
C GLN A 865 5.74 0.95 7.25
N ILE A 866 6.22 1.86 8.10
CA ILE A 866 7.65 2.13 8.31
C ILE A 866 8.03 1.64 9.69
N ARG A 867 8.97 0.70 9.77
CA ARG A 867 9.53 0.24 11.04
C ARG A 867 10.71 1.13 11.40
N ILE A 868 10.56 1.92 12.45
CA ILE A 868 11.55 2.86 12.95
C ILE A 868 12.23 2.32 14.21
N SER A 869 13.47 2.73 14.42
CA SER A 869 14.25 2.46 15.62
C SER A 869 15.17 3.64 15.92
N ALA A 870 15.68 3.74 17.14
CA ALA A 870 16.72 4.69 17.52
C ALA A 870 17.88 3.96 18.20
N GLU A 871 19.02 4.63 18.25
CA GLU A 871 20.15 4.21 19.07
C GLU A 871 19.75 4.14 20.55
N ASP A 872 20.35 3.19 21.28
CA ASP A 872 20.04 3.01 22.70
C ASP A 872 20.62 4.14 23.56
N MET A 873 21.74 4.70 23.11
CA MET A 873 22.40 5.85 23.70
C MET A 873 22.86 6.80 22.60
N ASN A 874 22.73 8.10 22.83
CA ASN A 874 23.34 9.10 21.98
C ASN A 874 24.88 9.14 22.17
N PRO A 875 25.63 9.91 21.36
CA PRO A 875 27.07 10.07 21.51
C PRO A 875 27.54 10.57 22.89
N SER A 876 26.67 11.24 23.64
CA SER A 876 26.91 11.71 25.02
C SER A 876 26.58 10.68 26.11
N GLY A 877 26.15 9.48 25.74
CA GLY A 877 25.84 8.37 26.66
C GLY A 877 24.48 8.49 27.37
N GLN A 878 23.59 9.35 26.86
CA GLN A 878 22.22 9.51 27.37
C GLN A 878 21.30 8.48 26.71
N SER A 879 20.43 7.85 27.49
CA SER A 879 19.49 6.83 26.99
C SER A 879 18.34 7.43 26.20
N PHE A 880 17.81 6.70 25.21
CA PHE A 880 16.61 7.11 24.47
C PHE A 880 15.44 7.40 25.44
N LYS A 881 14.77 8.53 25.24
CA LYS A 881 13.63 9.01 26.03
C LYS A 881 12.32 8.87 25.26
N GLN A 882 12.21 9.52 24.10
CA GLN A 882 10.99 9.49 23.28
C GLN A 882 11.21 9.98 21.85
N TRP A 883 10.23 9.72 20.99
CA TRP A 883 10.10 10.30 19.65
C TRP A 883 9.32 11.63 19.70
N GLU A 884 9.76 12.63 18.94
CA GLU A 884 9.02 13.89 18.70
C GLU A 884 8.88 14.14 17.20
N VAL A 885 7.64 14.26 16.72
CA VAL A 885 7.36 14.68 15.33
C VAL A 885 7.66 16.16 15.22
N GLN A 886 8.64 16.52 14.39
CA GLN A 886 9.06 17.91 14.17
C GLN A 886 8.31 18.51 12.99
N ILE A 887 8.34 17.81 11.85
CA ILE A 887 7.67 18.21 10.62
C ILE A 887 6.60 17.19 10.24
N GLY A 888 5.50 17.67 9.68
CA GLY A 888 4.38 16.84 9.23
C GLY A 888 3.45 16.39 10.35
N ASN A 889 2.45 15.60 9.97
CA ASN A 889 1.44 15.08 10.88
C ASN A 889 1.50 13.56 10.88
N LEU A 890 2.29 12.97 11.78
CA LEU A 890 2.43 11.52 11.92
C LEU A 890 1.85 11.07 13.26
N HIS A 891 1.02 10.03 13.26
CA HIS A 891 0.56 9.42 14.50
C HIS A 891 1.58 8.40 15.01
N ILE A 892 2.00 8.54 16.28
CA ILE A 892 2.93 7.61 16.94
C ILE A 892 2.24 7.04 18.17
N SER A 893 1.94 5.74 18.11
CA SER A 893 1.20 5.04 19.16
C SER A 893 1.97 4.95 20.48
N TYR A 894 3.31 4.90 20.44
CA TYR A 894 4.15 4.73 21.62
C TYR A 894 5.38 5.65 21.57
N LEU A 895 5.25 6.92 21.94
CA LEU A 895 6.35 7.91 21.85
C LEU A 895 7.64 7.44 22.53
N THR A 896 7.59 6.77 23.68
CA THR A 896 8.78 6.29 24.43
C THR A 896 9.31 4.94 23.98
N ARG A 897 8.69 4.32 22.97
CA ARG A 897 9.16 3.04 22.44
C ARG A 897 10.20 3.28 21.35
N ARG A 898 11.45 2.91 21.66
CA ARG A 898 12.60 3.06 20.74
C ARG A 898 12.32 2.45 19.37
N ASN A 899 11.78 1.23 19.32
CA ASN A 899 11.47 0.53 18.06
C ASN A 899 9.98 0.25 17.87
N GLN A 900 9.40 0.73 16.77
CA GLN A 900 7.98 0.55 16.47
C GLN A 900 7.68 0.69 14.98
N THR A 901 6.45 0.35 14.59
CA THR A 901 5.95 0.58 13.23
C THR A 901 5.01 1.77 13.25
N VAL A 902 5.21 2.70 12.31
CA VAL A 902 4.36 3.87 12.07
C VAL A 902 3.77 3.78 10.66
N GLU A 903 2.60 4.37 10.46
CA GLU A 903 1.96 4.46 9.15
C GLU A 903 2.17 5.85 8.57
N MET A 904 2.73 5.92 7.37
CA MET A 904 3.04 7.18 6.70
C MET A 904 1.77 7.95 6.34
N THR A 905 1.75 9.25 6.61
CA THR A 905 0.66 10.16 6.23
C THR A 905 0.98 10.89 4.94
N ALA A 906 0.01 11.64 4.40
CA ALA A 906 0.25 12.47 3.23
C ALA A 906 1.13 13.68 3.59
N GLY A 907 2.31 13.78 2.98
CA GLY A 907 3.27 14.86 3.15
C GLY A 907 4.52 14.44 3.92
N ASP A 908 5.62 15.17 3.72
CA ASP A 908 6.90 14.89 4.38
C ASP A 908 6.79 14.92 5.90
N VAL A 909 7.60 14.07 6.54
CA VAL A 909 7.69 13.90 7.99
C VAL A 909 9.15 13.90 8.41
N ILE A 910 9.47 14.72 9.41
CA ILE A 910 10.76 14.65 10.13
C ILE A 910 10.47 14.23 11.57
N LEU A 911 11.05 13.10 11.96
CA LEU A 911 10.88 12.49 13.27
C LEU A 911 12.20 12.52 14.05
N GLN A 912 12.18 13.03 15.27
CA GLN A 912 13.39 13.18 16.06
C GLN A 912 13.38 12.24 17.28
N ALA A 913 14.48 11.51 17.48
CA ALA A 913 14.73 10.80 18.73
C ALA A 913 15.24 11.79 19.80
N MET A 914 14.62 11.78 20.97
CA MET A 914 15.02 12.56 22.14
C MET A 914 15.69 11.64 23.15
N TYR A 915 16.74 12.09 23.81
CA TYR A 915 17.45 11.34 24.85
C TYR A 915 17.29 12.00 26.22
N GLU A 916 17.57 11.22 27.28
CA GLU A 916 17.43 11.68 28.66
C GLU A 916 18.40 12.81 28.98
N THR A 917 17.91 13.93 29.50
CA THR A 917 18.77 15.05 29.91
C THR A 917 19.63 14.64 31.12
N PRO A 918 20.93 14.96 31.18
CA PRO A 918 21.79 14.48 32.26
C PRO A 918 21.31 15.05 33.60
N PRO A 919 21.29 14.26 34.69
CA PRO A 919 20.98 14.75 36.03
C PRO A 919 22.19 15.46 36.62
N VAL A 920 22.64 16.54 35.98
CA VAL A 920 23.67 17.42 36.54
C VAL A 920 22.98 18.70 37.00
N ALA A 921 23.11 19.01 38.29
CA ALA A 921 22.80 20.32 38.82
C ALA A 921 23.88 21.32 38.35
N THR A 922 23.87 21.66 37.07
CA THR A 922 24.56 22.83 36.51
C THR A 922 23.55 23.97 36.39
N ALA A 923 24.05 25.18 36.14
CA ALA A 923 23.26 26.39 36.00
C ALA A 923 22.23 26.37 34.85
N SER A 924 21.98 25.25 34.16
CA SER A 924 21.10 25.17 32.98
C SER A 924 19.87 24.25 33.17
N ASN A 925 19.22 24.26 34.35
CA ASN A 925 17.89 23.64 34.52
C ASN A 925 16.78 24.32 33.67
N ALA A 926 17.17 25.21 32.75
CA ALA A 926 16.29 25.82 31.80
C ALA A 926 15.86 24.82 30.70
N THR A 927 14.63 24.97 30.24
CA THR A 927 14.09 24.23 29.11
C THR A 927 13.96 25.16 27.90
N VAL A 928 14.14 24.64 26.70
CA VAL A 928 13.89 25.37 25.45
C VAL A 928 12.95 24.52 24.62
N ASP A 929 11.88 25.13 24.14
CA ASP A 929 10.91 24.54 23.22
C ASP A 929 10.62 25.51 22.08
N TYR A 930 9.71 25.16 21.17
CA TYR A 930 9.25 26.05 20.11
C TYR A 930 7.72 26.01 19.95
N SER A 931 7.19 27.02 19.27
CA SER A 931 5.79 27.10 18.88
C SER A 931 5.62 27.95 17.62
N PRO A 932 4.57 27.74 16.81
CA PRO A 932 3.56 26.70 16.96
C PRO A 932 4.08 25.30 16.56
N LYS A 933 3.53 24.24 17.15
CA LYS A 933 3.81 22.84 16.77
C LYS A 933 2.84 22.36 15.69
N ASN A 934 2.82 23.06 14.56
CA ASN A 934 1.89 22.81 13.45
C ASN A 934 2.49 21.95 12.32
N GLY A 935 3.73 21.47 12.49
CA GLY A 935 4.43 20.59 11.55
C GLY A 935 4.97 21.28 10.30
N ILE A 936 5.08 22.62 10.29
CA ILE A 936 5.64 23.42 9.18
C ILE A 936 7.07 23.86 9.48
N PHE A 937 7.29 24.42 10.67
CA PHE A 937 8.62 24.81 11.17
C PHE A 937 8.84 24.19 12.55
N ALA A 938 10.06 23.75 12.79
CA ALA A 938 10.47 23.17 14.05
C ALA A 938 11.92 23.52 14.37
N LEU A 939 12.21 23.71 15.66
CA LEU A 939 13.58 23.88 16.14
C LEU A 939 14.28 22.52 16.11
N ASP A 940 15.50 22.45 15.56
CA ASP A 940 16.36 21.28 15.70
C ASP A 940 16.78 21.13 17.16
N LYS A 941 16.23 20.11 17.83
CA LYS A 941 16.48 19.82 19.24
C LYS A 941 17.56 18.76 19.45
N SER A 942 18.46 18.57 18.49
CA SER A 942 19.60 17.66 18.67
C SER A 942 20.38 18.06 19.91
N ASP A 943 20.91 17.08 20.64
CA ASP A 943 21.38 17.32 22.01
C ASP A 943 22.50 18.38 22.08
N GLU A 944 23.37 18.44 21.07
CA GLU A 944 24.44 19.44 20.96
C GLU A 944 23.87 20.85 20.70
N ALA A 945 23.05 21.03 19.66
CA ALA A 945 22.48 22.33 19.29
C ALA A 945 21.55 22.91 20.38
N LEU A 946 20.74 22.04 21.00
CA LEU A 946 19.83 22.44 22.07
C LEU A 946 20.58 22.85 23.34
N GLN A 947 21.72 22.22 23.62
CA GLN A 947 22.53 22.54 24.79
C GLN A 947 23.26 23.88 24.62
N GLU A 948 23.85 24.14 23.46
CA GLU A 948 24.49 25.44 23.15
C GLU A 948 23.47 26.59 23.27
N LEU A 949 22.28 26.42 22.68
CA LEU A 949 21.21 27.42 22.77
C LEU A 949 20.76 27.68 24.22
N LYS A 950 20.64 26.63 25.05
CA LYS A 950 20.28 26.79 26.47
C LYS A 950 21.33 27.59 27.23
N GLU A 951 22.60 27.29 27.02
CA GLU A 951 23.71 27.97 27.71
C GLU A 951 23.77 29.45 27.34
N GLU A 952 23.58 29.79 26.06
CA GLU A 952 23.59 31.17 25.58
C GLU A 952 22.40 31.99 26.11
N LEU A 953 21.20 31.40 26.20
CA LEU A 953 20.00 32.08 26.68
C LEU A 953 20.03 32.37 28.19
N VAL A 954 20.60 31.48 29.01
CA VAL A 954 20.64 31.65 30.47
C VAL A 954 21.90 32.38 30.97
N ASP A 955 22.81 32.77 30.08
CA ASP A 955 24.03 33.52 30.42
C ASP A 955 23.72 34.99 30.74
N ASN A 956 22.94 35.21 31.81
CA ASN A 956 22.58 36.51 32.34
C ASN A 956 22.39 36.47 33.87
N ASP A 957 22.51 37.63 34.51
CA ASP A 957 22.47 37.73 35.98
C ASP A 957 21.09 37.36 36.58
N GLU A 958 19.99 37.68 35.89
CA GLU A 958 18.64 37.38 36.39
C GLU A 958 18.34 35.88 36.38
N ASP A 959 18.64 35.20 35.27
CA ASP A 959 18.42 33.77 35.09
C ASP A 959 19.34 32.96 35.99
N SER A 960 20.63 33.30 36.02
CA SER A 960 21.59 32.64 36.90
C SER A 960 21.18 32.77 38.37
N THR A 961 20.68 33.94 38.78
CA THR A 961 20.13 34.14 40.13
C THR A 961 18.88 33.30 40.36
N ALA A 962 17.90 33.31 39.44
CA ALA A 962 16.66 32.55 39.55
C ALA A 962 16.92 31.03 39.64
N LEU A 963 17.79 30.50 38.77
CA LEU A 963 18.22 29.11 38.79
C LEU A 963 18.96 28.74 40.07
N SER A 964 19.82 29.62 40.59
CA SER A 964 20.51 29.42 41.87
C SER A 964 19.56 29.39 43.08
N ASN A 965 18.42 30.10 42.97
CA ASN A 965 17.35 30.09 43.96
C ASN A 965 16.40 28.89 43.81
N GLY A 966 16.64 28.00 42.84
CA GLY A 966 15.83 26.80 42.60
C GLY A 966 14.60 27.03 41.73
N GLN A 967 14.47 28.19 41.08
CA GLN A 967 13.40 28.49 40.14
C GLN A 967 13.63 27.78 38.80
N ARG A 968 12.55 27.46 38.10
CA ARG A 968 12.58 26.81 36.78
C ARG A 968 12.46 27.85 35.68
N ILE A 969 13.37 27.82 34.71
CA ILE A 969 13.32 28.72 33.55
C ILE A 969 12.88 27.93 32.31
N ALA A 970 12.04 28.52 31.48
CA ALA A 970 11.68 27.93 30.18
C ALA A 970 11.66 29.01 29.10
N TYR A 971 12.32 28.74 27.99
CA TYR A 971 12.31 29.55 26.80
C TYR A 971 11.46 28.88 25.71
N THR A 972 10.79 29.67 24.89
CA THR A 972 10.06 29.16 23.72
C THR A 972 10.36 30.03 22.51
N VAL A 973 10.99 29.43 21.49
CA VAL A 973 11.21 30.04 20.18
C VAL A 973 9.88 30.12 19.43
N LYS A 974 9.56 31.28 18.87
CA LYS A 974 8.30 31.56 18.17
C LYS A 974 8.58 31.61 16.66
N PHE A 975 7.89 30.78 15.89
CA PHE A 975 7.96 30.78 14.43
C PHE A 975 6.67 31.37 13.87
N ASP A 976 6.70 32.67 13.56
CA ASP A 976 5.53 33.40 13.12
C ASP A 976 5.59 33.58 11.60
N ARG A 977 4.90 32.69 10.88
CA ARG A 977 4.79 32.73 9.42
C ARG A 977 3.66 33.67 8.99
N HIS A 978 3.94 34.62 8.11
CA HIS A 978 2.96 35.58 7.57
C HIS A 978 3.30 35.99 6.14
N ALA A 979 2.52 36.86 5.51
CA ALA A 979 2.85 37.43 4.19
C ALA A 979 4.01 38.45 4.31
N PRO A 980 4.96 38.51 3.36
CA PRO A 980 6.05 39.48 3.43
C PRO A 980 5.56 40.91 3.34
N VAL A 981 6.17 41.80 4.13
CA VAL A 981 5.97 43.23 3.96
C VAL A 981 6.58 43.72 2.64
N ALA A 982 6.07 44.83 2.11
CA ALA A 982 6.47 45.35 0.80
C ALA A 982 7.98 45.62 0.71
N SER A 983 8.58 46.21 1.74
CA SER A 983 10.03 46.49 1.81
C SER A 983 10.89 45.22 1.74
N ALA A 984 10.45 44.15 2.39
CA ALA A 984 11.14 42.86 2.38
C ALA A 984 11.06 42.17 1.01
N SER A 985 9.88 42.17 0.38
CA SER A 985 9.74 41.63 -0.98
C SER A 985 10.56 42.43 -2.00
N GLU A 986 10.57 43.75 -1.89
CA GLU A 986 11.33 44.62 -2.79
C GLU A 986 12.84 44.41 -2.67
N ALA A 987 13.36 44.19 -1.46
CA ALA A 987 14.77 43.82 -1.27
C ALA A 987 15.13 42.53 -2.03
N VAL A 988 14.28 41.50 -1.95
CA VAL A 988 14.48 40.25 -2.70
C VAL A 988 14.43 40.47 -4.21
N ARG A 989 13.47 41.28 -4.71
CA ARG A 989 13.36 41.59 -6.14
C ARG A 989 14.61 42.28 -6.71
N GLN A 990 15.27 43.11 -5.90
CA GLN A 990 16.47 43.84 -6.32
C GLN A 990 17.72 42.95 -6.36
N GLU A 991 17.73 41.85 -5.61
CA GLU A 991 18.87 40.92 -5.52
C GLU A 991 18.85 39.84 -6.60
N VAL A 992 17.68 39.50 -7.15
CA VAL A 992 17.54 38.45 -8.17
C VAL A 992 17.52 39.00 -9.60
N ASP A 993 17.97 38.20 -10.57
CA ASP A 993 18.15 38.63 -11.97
C ASP A 993 16.85 38.99 -12.71
N ASP A 994 15.71 38.38 -12.36
CA ASP A 994 14.38 38.67 -12.92
C ASP A 994 13.36 38.98 -11.81
N GLY A 995 13.62 40.07 -11.08
CA GLY A 995 12.84 40.49 -9.90
C GLY A 995 11.35 40.72 -10.12
N GLU A 996 10.88 40.95 -11.35
CA GLU A 996 9.45 41.11 -11.62
C GLU A 996 8.71 39.76 -11.66
N SER A 997 9.42 38.69 -12.02
CA SER A 997 8.86 37.33 -12.12
C SER A 997 9.00 36.52 -10.84
N VAL A 998 9.87 36.94 -9.91
CA VAL A 998 10.08 36.25 -8.63
C VAL A 998 8.84 36.35 -7.73
N LYS A 999 8.52 35.25 -7.06
CA LYS A 999 7.40 35.15 -6.13
C LYS A 999 7.91 35.05 -4.71
N THR A 1000 7.30 35.81 -3.79
CA THR A 1000 7.63 35.83 -2.35
C THR A 1000 6.41 35.41 -1.52
N PRO A 1001 6.08 34.11 -1.43
CA PRO A 1001 4.79 33.66 -0.90
C PRO A 1001 4.64 33.81 0.61
N TRP A 1002 5.74 33.89 1.38
CA TRP A 1002 5.67 34.03 2.84
C TRP A 1002 6.98 34.60 3.42
N SER A 1003 6.83 35.18 4.61
CA SER A 1003 7.89 35.55 5.54
C SER A 1003 7.78 34.73 6.83
N LEU A 1004 8.90 34.58 7.53
CA LEU A 1004 8.99 33.93 8.83
C LEU A 1004 9.74 34.84 9.80
N ASP A 1005 9.06 35.28 10.86
CA ASP A 1005 9.69 35.95 11.99
C ASP A 1005 10.05 34.93 13.07
N ILE A 1006 11.27 35.03 13.60
CA ILE A 1006 11.79 34.12 14.64
C ILE A 1006 11.86 34.87 15.97
N GLY A 1007 10.87 34.69 16.84
CA GLY A 1007 10.80 35.33 18.16
C GLY A 1007 11.25 34.46 19.33
N LEU A 1008 11.24 35.02 20.53
CA LEU A 1008 11.56 34.32 21.78
C LEU A 1008 10.66 34.78 22.92
N THR A 1009 10.28 33.83 23.79
CA THR A 1009 9.53 34.08 25.02
C THR A 1009 10.17 33.36 26.20
N ARG A 1010 9.99 33.89 27.42
CA ARG A 1010 10.59 33.37 28.67
C ARG A 1010 9.54 33.16 29.76
N LYS A 1011 9.65 32.05 30.49
CA LYS A 1011 8.86 31.69 31.67
C LYS A 1011 9.77 31.43 32.87
N VAL A 1012 9.35 31.86 34.06
CA VAL A 1012 9.97 31.53 35.35
C VAL A 1012 8.91 30.89 36.24
N ASP A 1013 9.19 29.68 36.73
CA ASP A 1013 8.27 28.84 37.49
C ASP A 1013 6.89 28.66 36.81
N GLY A 1014 6.90 28.59 35.47
CA GLY A 1014 5.71 28.44 34.64
C GLY A 1014 4.96 29.74 34.33
N THR A 1015 5.40 30.88 34.87
CA THR A 1015 4.80 32.20 34.61
C THR A 1015 5.58 32.94 33.53
N ASN A 1016 4.92 33.46 32.50
CA ASN A 1016 5.57 34.30 31.48
C ASN A 1016 6.19 35.54 32.13
N LYS A 1017 7.45 35.83 31.80
CA LYS A 1017 8.16 37.02 32.27
C LYS A 1017 8.77 37.73 31.04
N PRO A 1018 9.02 39.05 31.12
CA PRO A 1018 9.79 39.75 30.10
C PRO A 1018 11.13 39.06 29.82
N LEU A 1019 11.62 39.20 28.60
CA LEU A 1019 13.01 38.87 28.25
C LEU A 1019 13.94 39.78 29.06
N VAL A 1020 15.10 39.26 29.45
CA VAL A 1020 16.10 39.99 30.23
C VAL A 1020 16.80 40.99 29.31
N GLU A 1021 16.73 42.28 29.64
CA GLU A 1021 17.16 43.38 28.75
C GLU A 1021 18.64 43.30 28.35
N ASP A 1022 19.51 42.81 29.24
CA ASP A 1022 20.96 42.66 29.02
C ASP A 1022 21.39 41.25 28.55
N ALA A 1023 20.45 40.34 28.29
CA ALA A 1023 20.76 38.97 27.82
C ALA A 1023 21.03 38.92 26.31
N ASN A 1024 21.67 37.84 25.85
CA ASN A 1024 21.78 37.56 24.43
C ASN A 1024 20.43 37.03 23.89
N LEU A 1025 19.74 37.86 23.11
CA LEU A 1025 18.42 37.55 22.56
C LEU A 1025 18.46 37.15 21.08
N THR A 1026 19.65 37.03 20.48
CA THR A 1026 19.82 36.64 19.07
C THR A 1026 20.73 35.41 18.86
N PRO A 1027 20.66 34.36 19.70
CA PRO A 1027 21.49 33.17 19.52
C PRO A 1027 21.21 32.48 18.18
N ALA A 1028 22.20 31.75 17.67
CA ALA A 1028 22.06 30.95 16.46
C ALA A 1028 21.18 29.71 16.73
N ILE A 1029 20.36 29.34 15.75
CA ILE A 1029 19.49 28.18 15.80
C ILE A 1029 19.51 27.46 14.44
N LYS A 1030 19.17 26.17 14.49
CA LYS A 1030 18.91 25.38 13.29
C LYS A 1030 17.44 25.01 13.24
N VAL A 1031 16.83 25.17 12.07
CA VAL A 1031 15.38 25.07 11.87
C VAL A 1031 15.10 24.04 10.79
N PHE A 1032 14.18 23.13 11.08
CA PHE A 1032 13.55 22.29 10.08
C PHE A 1032 12.34 23.03 9.51
N GLY A 1033 12.20 23.01 8.18
CA GLY A 1033 11.12 23.63 7.43
C GLY A 1033 10.51 22.66 6.43
N LYS A 1034 9.27 22.95 6.04
CA LYS A 1034 8.57 22.25 4.97
C LYS A 1034 7.91 23.23 4.03
N LEU A 1035 8.19 23.08 2.74
CA LEU A 1035 7.47 23.79 1.71
C LEU A 1035 6.06 23.25 1.58
N ASP A 1036 5.13 24.16 1.32
CA ASP A 1036 3.79 23.75 0.96
C ASP A 1036 3.84 22.96 -0.34
N THR A 1037 3.07 21.88 -0.37
CA THR A 1037 3.05 20.91 -1.46
C THR A 1037 2.74 21.53 -2.85
N SER A 1038 2.06 22.68 -2.88
CA SER A 1038 1.71 23.46 -4.07
C SER A 1038 2.84 24.34 -4.60
N LEU A 1039 3.82 24.67 -3.77
CA LEU A 1039 5.01 25.42 -4.19
C LEU A 1039 6.01 24.52 -4.88
N LEU A 1040 5.88 23.20 -4.73
CA LEU A 1040 6.74 22.20 -5.40
C LEU A 1040 6.44 22.13 -6.90
N GLY A 1041 7.46 21.83 -7.68
CA GLY A 1041 7.38 21.83 -9.15
C GLY A 1041 7.89 23.11 -9.82
N ASN A 1042 8.06 24.18 -9.06
CA ASN A 1042 8.70 25.43 -9.49
C ASN A 1042 10.24 25.36 -9.52
N LEU A 1043 10.90 26.48 -9.83
CA LEU A 1043 12.36 26.60 -10.03
C LEU A 1043 12.98 27.65 -9.10
N GLU A 1044 14.29 27.51 -8.84
CA GLU A 1044 15.14 28.41 -8.05
C GLU A 1044 14.54 28.84 -6.70
N TYR A 1045 14.23 27.86 -5.86
CA TYR A 1045 13.81 28.11 -4.50
C TYR A 1045 14.97 28.71 -3.70
N ARG A 1046 14.73 29.85 -3.06
CA ARG A 1046 15.73 30.55 -2.22
C ARG A 1046 15.10 31.08 -0.95
N LEU A 1047 15.88 31.12 0.12
CA LEU A 1047 15.49 31.71 1.40
C LEU A 1047 16.38 32.92 1.67
N TRP A 1048 15.80 34.03 2.10
CA TRP A 1048 16.50 35.30 2.25
C TRP A 1048 16.32 35.82 3.67
N LYS A 1049 17.40 36.18 4.35
CA LYS A 1049 17.34 36.95 5.59
C LYS A 1049 17.22 38.43 5.28
N ILE A 1050 16.26 39.09 5.89
CA ILE A 1050 15.96 40.51 5.68
C ILE A 1050 16.57 41.36 6.78
N ASN A 1051 17.31 42.38 6.37
CA ASN A 1051 17.91 43.38 7.25
C ASN A 1051 17.14 44.69 7.07
N PHE A 1052 16.25 45.02 8.01
CA PHE A 1052 15.51 46.28 8.00
C PHE A 1052 16.40 47.44 8.48
N GLY A 1053 16.66 48.41 7.60
CA GLY A 1053 17.37 49.65 7.93
C GLY A 1053 16.50 50.65 8.69
N GLU A 1054 17.12 51.76 9.14
CA GLU A 1054 16.43 52.81 9.92
C GLU A 1054 15.45 53.67 9.08
N ASP A 1055 15.63 53.71 7.75
CA ASP A 1055 14.82 54.48 6.80
C ASP A 1055 14.10 53.55 5.78
N ASP A 1056 12.89 53.93 5.34
CA ASP A 1056 12.15 53.26 4.26
C ASP A 1056 13.01 53.23 2.98
N GLY A 1057 13.43 52.03 2.56
CA GLY A 1057 14.25 51.79 1.36
C GLY A 1057 15.69 51.36 1.65
N ASP A 1058 16.14 51.34 2.91
CA ASP A 1058 17.45 50.79 3.33
C ASP A 1058 17.36 49.30 3.75
N THR A 1059 16.34 48.61 3.25
CA THR A 1059 16.14 47.17 3.51
C THR A 1059 16.98 46.36 2.53
N THR A 1060 17.84 45.49 3.05
CA THR A 1060 18.68 44.59 2.23
C THR A 1060 18.39 43.14 2.59
N CYS A 1061 18.84 42.21 1.75
CA CYS A 1061 18.70 40.79 2.02
C CYS A 1061 19.99 40.00 1.76
N GLU A 1062 20.14 38.87 2.47
CA GLU A 1062 21.23 37.91 2.27
C GLU A 1062 20.66 36.50 2.11
N GLU A 1063 21.24 35.69 1.23
CA GLU A 1063 20.75 34.33 0.98
C GLU A 1063 21.11 33.39 2.13
N VAL A 1064 20.12 32.60 2.56
CA VAL A 1064 20.24 31.54 3.57
C VAL A 1064 20.14 30.20 2.86
N LEU A 1065 21.18 29.37 3.02
CA LEU A 1065 21.25 28.07 2.37
C LEU A 1065 20.28 27.07 2.99
N MET A 1066 19.63 26.28 2.13
CA MET A 1066 18.74 25.18 2.51
C MET A 1066 19.43 23.83 2.30
N THR A 1067 19.15 22.87 3.18
CA THR A 1067 19.69 21.50 3.09
C THR A 1067 18.56 20.45 3.17
N PRO A 1068 18.41 19.55 2.18
CA PRO A 1068 19.14 19.53 0.90
C PRO A 1068 18.83 20.76 0.05
N ASP A 1069 19.70 21.09 -0.91
CA ASP A 1069 19.43 22.18 -1.85
C ASP A 1069 18.24 21.77 -2.74
N PRO A 1070 17.11 22.51 -2.68
CA PRO A 1070 15.92 22.18 -3.46
C PRO A 1070 16.10 22.35 -4.97
N ASN A 1071 17.19 22.96 -5.43
CA ASN A 1071 17.46 23.22 -6.84
C ASN A 1071 18.43 22.21 -7.47
N GLU A 1072 19.19 21.47 -6.67
CA GLU A 1072 20.11 20.43 -7.16
C GLU A 1072 19.59 19.00 -6.91
N ASN A 1073 18.58 18.84 -6.05
CA ASN A 1073 18.04 17.54 -5.68
C ASN A 1073 16.75 17.20 -6.45
N GLU A 1074 16.84 16.31 -7.44
CA GLU A 1074 15.68 15.83 -8.22
C GLU A 1074 14.62 15.12 -7.38
N ASP A 1075 15.01 14.54 -6.23
CA ASP A 1075 14.13 13.84 -5.28
C ASP A 1075 13.58 14.76 -4.18
N PHE A 1076 13.72 16.09 -4.32
CA PHE A 1076 13.24 17.04 -3.33
C PHE A 1076 11.70 17.02 -3.22
N THR A 1077 11.21 16.53 -2.09
CA THR A 1077 9.76 16.38 -1.79
C THR A 1077 9.17 17.53 -0.97
N GLY A 1078 10.00 18.45 -0.48
CA GLY A 1078 9.59 19.70 0.17
C GLY A 1078 10.15 19.97 1.56
N SER A 1079 10.72 19.00 2.26
CA SER A 1079 11.37 19.19 3.57
C SER A 1079 12.82 19.68 3.44
N PHE A 1080 13.20 20.68 4.23
CA PHE A 1080 14.54 21.26 4.25
C PHE A 1080 14.96 21.67 5.67
N ALA A 1081 16.24 21.96 5.88
CA ALA A 1081 16.78 22.58 7.08
C ALA A 1081 17.59 23.83 6.72
N PHE A 1082 17.66 24.79 7.62
CA PHE A 1082 18.46 26.01 7.47
C PHE A 1082 18.96 26.52 8.83
N GLU A 1083 19.99 27.36 8.81
CA GLU A 1083 20.50 28.07 10.00
C GLU A 1083 19.97 29.51 10.02
N ALA A 1084 19.63 30.01 11.20
CA ALA A 1084 19.14 31.37 11.41
C ALA A 1084 19.48 31.86 12.83
N ASN A 1085 19.23 33.12 13.13
CA ASN A 1085 19.28 33.67 14.49
C ASN A 1085 17.87 33.94 15.02
N ILE A 1086 17.71 33.85 16.34
CA ILE A 1086 16.53 34.45 16.98
C ILE A 1086 16.53 35.97 16.69
N GLY A 1087 15.37 36.51 16.35
CA GLY A 1087 15.16 37.88 15.90
C GLY A 1087 15.20 38.06 14.39
N ASP A 1088 15.62 37.04 13.61
CA ASP A 1088 15.65 37.13 12.16
C ASP A 1088 14.24 37.13 11.54
N THR A 1089 14.09 37.91 10.46
CA THR A 1089 12.98 37.82 9.53
C THR A 1089 13.48 37.22 8.22
N LEU A 1090 12.88 36.10 7.81
CA LEU A 1090 13.23 35.40 6.57
C LEU A 1090 12.11 35.56 5.52
N VAL A 1091 12.46 35.60 4.24
CA VAL A 1091 11.55 35.60 3.09
C VAL A 1091 11.90 34.44 2.18
N PHE A 1092 10.91 33.61 1.87
CA PHE A 1092 11.08 32.57 0.86
C PHE A 1092 10.72 33.10 -0.53
N SER A 1093 11.43 32.60 -1.55
CA SER A 1093 11.19 32.98 -2.93
C SER A 1093 11.34 31.82 -3.91
N TYR A 1094 10.68 31.93 -5.07
CA TYR A 1094 10.80 30.97 -6.17
C TYR A 1094 10.42 31.64 -7.51
N TYR A 1095 10.75 30.99 -8.63
CA TYR A 1095 10.18 31.31 -9.95
C TYR A 1095 9.14 30.27 -10.34
N LYS A 1096 7.94 30.73 -10.68
CA LYS A 1096 6.90 29.85 -11.19
C LYS A 1096 7.39 29.14 -12.46
N ALA A 1097 7.12 27.85 -12.59
CA ALA A 1097 7.51 27.08 -13.75
C ALA A 1097 6.40 26.11 -14.20
N TYR A 1098 6.46 25.72 -15.47
CA TYR A 1098 5.58 24.73 -16.06
C TYR A 1098 6.38 23.56 -16.62
N GLU A 1099 5.83 22.36 -16.50
CA GLU A 1099 6.43 21.15 -17.04
C GLU A 1099 6.17 21.05 -18.54
N VAL A 1100 7.22 20.79 -19.32
CA VAL A 1100 7.13 20.54 -20.76
C VAL A 1100 7.60 19.12 -21.04
N THR A 1101 6.68 18.29 -21.52
CA THR A 1101 6.98 16.94 -21.99
C THR A 1101 7.01 16.91 -23.51
N ILE A 1102 8.12 16.48 -24.10
CA ILE A 1102 8.26 16.24 -25.54
C ILE A 1102 8.38 14.74 -25.79
N MET A 1103 7.45 14.19 -26.56
CA MET A 1103 7.45 12.79 -26.98
C MET A 1103 8.13 12.65 -28.35
N ASP A 1104 9.32 12.06 -28.39
CA ASP A 1104 9.98 11.64 -29.62
C ASP A 1104 9.57 10.20 -29.97
N THR A 1105 8.50 10.09 -30.77
CA THR A 1105 8.02 8.79 -31.22
C THR A 1105 8.91 8.13 -32.27
N GLY A 1106 9.78 8.90 -32.95
CA GLY A 1106 10.72 8.40 -33.94
C GLY A 1106 11.85 7.60 -33.30
N ARG A 1107 12.42 8.10 -32.19
CA ARG A 1107 13.43 7.39 -31.39
C ARG A 1107 12.84 6.57 -30.24
N GLY A 1108 11.57 6.76 -29.91
CA GLY A 1108 10.93 6.13 -28.76
C GLY A 1108 11.38 6.71 -27.42
N GLN A 1109 11.72 8.00 -27.39
CA GLN A 1109 12.18 8.73 -26.21
C GLN A 1109 11.11 9.71 -25.70
N VAL A 1110 11.21 10.08 -24.42
CA VAL A 1110 10.37 11.12 -23.79
C VAL A 1110 11.30 12.04 -23.02
N HIS A 1111 11.24 13.33 -23.31
CA HIS A 1111 12.00 14.38 -22.62
C HIS A 1111 11.05 15.19 -21.76
N THR A 1112 11.42 15.42 -20.51
CA THR A 1112 10.66 16.25 -19.58
C THR A 1112 11.60 17.26 -18.94
N PHE A 1113 11.25 18.54 -19.00
CA PHE A 1113 12.01 19.64 -18.41
C PHE A 1113 11.04 20.74 -17.96
N LYS A 1114 11.55 21.76 -17.27
CA LYS A 1114 10.74 22.86 -16.74
C LYS A 1114 11.10 24.18 -17.40
N VAL A 1115 10.08 25.00 -17.62
CA VAL A 1115 10.22 26.33 -18.21
C VAL A 1115 9.62 27.36 -17.27
N ARG A 1116 10.36 28.44 -16.97
CA ARG A 1116 9.84 29.52 -16.14
C ARG A 1116 8.60 30.15 -16.78
N ASP A 1117 7.65 30.56 -15.96
CA ASP A 1117 6.46 31.29 -16.41
C ASP A 1117 6.88 32.55 -17.18
N GLY A 1118 6.34 32.71 -18.38
CA GLY A 1118 6.68 33.84 -19.26
C GLY A 1118 7.94 33.66 -20.12
N ARG A 1119 8.73 32.58 -19.96
CA ARG A 1119 9.85 32.24 -20.87
C ARG A 1119 9.39 31.37 -22.04
N SER A 1120 10.03 31.52 -23.20
CA SER A 1120 9.79 30.68 -24.38
C SER A 1120 10.61 29.38 -24.34
N LEU A 1121 10.30 28.41 -25.20
CA LEU A 1121 11.12 27.19 -25.32
C LEU A 1121 12.50 27.51 -25.91
N ASP A 1122 12.58 28.42 -26.88
CA ASP A 1122 13.84 28.84 -27.50
C ASP A 1122 14.81 29.51 -26.51
N ASP A 1123 14.26 30.09 -25.44
CA ASP A 1123 15.02 30.72 -24.35
C ASP A 1123 15.36 29.75 -23.20
N THR A 1124 15.02 28.47 -23.32
CA THR A 1124 15.24 27.44 -22.31
C THR A 1124 16.38 26.52 -22.71
N GLU A 1125 17.46 26.50 -21.93
CA GLU A 1125 18.67 25.69 -22.20
C GLU A 1125 18.34 24.19 -22.32
N ASP A 1126 17.54 23.64 -21.39
CA ASP A 1126 17.10 22.23 -21.39
C ASP A 1126 16.40 21.81 -22.70
N TYR A 1127 15.67 22.72 -23.35
CA TYR A 1127 15.03 22.44 -24.64
C TYR A 1127 16.04 22.41 -25.79
N MET A 1128 17.05 23.29 -25.74
CA MET A 1128 18.08 23.41 -26.75
C MET A 1128 19.09 22.25 -26.70
N ASP A 1129 19.25 21.63 -25.54
CA ASP A 1129 20.17 20.50 -25.31
C ASP A 1129 19.57 19.12 -25.69
N LEU A 1130 18.31 19.08 -26.12
CA LEU A 1130 17.66 17.83 -26.51
C LEU A 1130 18.25 17.23 -27.79
N ASP A 1131 18.50 15.92 -27.80
CA ASP A 1131 19.00 15.15 -28.96
C ASP A 1131 17.99 15.10 -30.13
N ILE A 1132 16.75 15.55 -29.90
CA ILE A 1132 15.74 15.68 -30.95
C ILE A 1132 16.22 16.53 -32.11
N HIS A 1133 17.06 17.55 -31.87
CA HIS A 1133 17.58 18.49 -32.87
C HIS A 1133 18.59 17.87 -33.86
N GLU A 1134 19.15 16.69 -33.56
CA GLU A 1134 20.18 16.04 -34.39
C GLU A 1134 19.63 15.16 -35.52
N GLY A 1135 18.31 14.91 -35.59
CA GLY A 1135 17.71 13.97 -36.53
C GLY A 1135 18.04 12.48 -36.26
N TYR A 1136 17.34 11.54 -36.89
CA TYR A 1136 17.52 10.09 -36.63
C TYR A 1136 17.47 9.22 -37.88
N LEU A 1137 18.08 8.04 -37.80
CA LEU A 1137 18.03 7.00 -38.83
C LEU A 1137 17.05 5.90 -38.41
N ASP A 1138 16.01 5.66 -39.20
CA ASP A 1138 15.06 4.57 -38.96
C ASP A 1138 15.77 3.22 -39.16
N PRO A 1139 15.91 2.39 -38.11
CA PRO A 1139 16.65 1.13 -38.17
C PRO A 1139 15.93 0.03 -38.97
N ILE A 1140 14.63 0.19 -39.27
CA ILE A 1140 13.83 -0.77 -40.03
C ILE A 1140 13.91 -0.44 -41.53
N THR A 1141 13.75 0.83 -41.89
CA THR A 1141 13.71 1.25 -43.30
C THR A 1141 15.05 1.74 -43.83
N GLY A 1142 15.94 2.22 -42.97
CA GLY A 1142 17.21 2.87 -43.33
C GLY A 1142 17.04 4.30 -43.85
N ILE A 1143 15.88 4.93 -43.62
CA ILE A 1143 15.61 6.32 -43.99
C ILE A 1143 16.10 7.26 -42.89
N ALA A 1144 16.86 8.29 -43.27
CA ALA A 1144 17.28 9.36 -42.37
C ALA A 1144 16.20 10.44 -42.31
N TYR A 1145 15.99 11.01 -41.13
CA TYR A 1145 14.96 11.99 -40.81
C TYR A 1145 15.58 13.19 -40.09
N GLU A 1146 15.25 14.40 -40.53
CA GLU A 1146 15.68 15.67 -39.94
C GLU A 1146 14.58 16.26 -39.05
N PHE A 1147 14.97 16.92 -37.96
CA PHE A 1147 14.04 17.58 -37.06
C PHE A 1147 13.48 18.86 -37.67
N THR A 1148 12.17 19.04 -37.61
CA THR A 1148 11.49 20.20 -38.22
C THR A 1148 10.74 21.07 -37.22
N GLY A 1149 10.63 20.62 -35.97
CA GLY A 1149 10.02 21.34 -34.87
C GLY A 1149 9.23 20.45 -33.94
N VAL A 1150 8.49 21.06 -33.03
CA VAL A 1150 7.60 20.35 -32.09
C VAL A 1150 6.13 20.62 -32.43
N SER A 1151 5.33 19.56 -32.45
CA SER A 1151 3.91 19.62 -32.76
C SER A 1151 3.07 19.35 -31.51
N LYS A 1152 1.85 19.88 -31.49
CA LYS A 1152 0.88 19.63 -30.40
C LYS A 1152 0.23 18.23 -30.50
N ARG A 1153 0.56 17.43 -31.51
CA ARG A 1153 -0.11 16.16 -31.83
C ARG A 1153 0.87 15.11 -32.34
N GLN A 1154 0.68 13.87 -31.93
CA GLN A 1154 1.57 12.75 -32.27
C GLN A 1154 1.76 12.50 -33.77
N SER A 1155 0.76 12.78 -34.61
CA SER A 1155 0.76 12.43 -36.03
C SER A 1155 1.32 13.51 -36.95
N GLY A 1156 2.02 14.51 -36.41
CA GLY A 1156 2.36 15.75 -37.12
C GLY A 1156 1.13 16.65 -37.33
N GLY A 1157 1.35 17.97 -37.31
CA GLY A 1157 0.34 18.99 -37.55
C GLY A 1157 -0.11 19.80 -36.31
N GLY A 1158 -0.14 21.12 -36.47
CA GLY A 1158 -0.35 22.07 -35.38
C GLY A 1158 0.96 22.33 -34.62
N MET A 1159 1.96 22.87 -35.34
CA MET A 1159 3.25 23.24 -34.76
C MET A 1159 3.06 24.16 -33.57
N TYR A 1160 3.85 23.92 -32.54
CA TYR A 1160 4.02 24.83 -31.43
C TYR A 1160 5.05 25.87 -31.83
N ASP A 1161 4.73 27.15 -31.65
CA ASP A 1161 5.69 28.24 -31.85
C ASP A 1161 6.59 28.30 -30.63
N THR A 1162 7.84 27.84 -30.78
CA THR A 1162 8.80 27.70 -29.69
C THR A 1162 9.26 29.05 -29.13
N SER A 1163 8.94 30.15 -29.81
CA SER A 1163 9.23 31.52 -29.38
C SER A 1163 8.14 32.15 -28.49
N GLU A 1164 6.96 31.51 -28.37
CA GLU A 1164 5.87 31.99 -27.51
C GLU A 1164 6.11 31.60 -26.03
N PRO A 1165 5.74 32.47 -25.07
CA PRO A 1165 5.93 32.22 -23.65
C PRO A 1165 5.09 31.03 -23.15
N VAL A 1166 5.72 30.17 -22.35
CA VAL A 1166 5.10 29.04 -21.68
C VAL A 1166 4.34 29.55 -20.44
N THR A 1167 3.04 29.24 -20.41
CA THR A 1167 2.08 29.74 -19.40
C THR A 1167 1.25 28.62 -18.75
N ARG A 1168 1.56 27.36 -19.07
CA ARG A 1168 0.93 26.14 -18.57
C ARG A 1168 1.78 24.93 -18.93
N ASP A 1169 1.53 23.79 -18.29
CA ASP A 1169 2.17 22.54 -18.68
C ASP A 1169 1.87 22.19 -20.14
N LEU A 1170 2.88 21.71 -20.85
CA LEU A 1170 2.80 21.38 -22.27
C LEU A 1170 3.15 19.93 -22.53
N LYS A 1171 2.39 19.30 -23.42
CA LYS A 1171 2.71 17.99 -23.98
C LYS A 1171 2.81 18.11 -25.50
N LEU A 1172 4.03 17.99 -26.01
CA LEU A 1172 4.39 18.17 -27.41
C LEU A 1172 5.01 16.88 -27.98
N TYR A 1173 5.18 16.84 -29.29
CA TYR A 1173 5.74 15.70 -30.02
C TYR A 1173 6.79 16.20 -30.99
N ALA A 1174 7.97 15.58 -31.01
CA ALA A 1174 9.00 15.92 -31.98
C ALA A 1174 8.54 15.53 -33.39
N ASP A 1175 8.63 16.45 -34.33
CA ASP A 1175 8.21 16.27 -35.73
C ASP A 1175 9.43 16.20 -36.64
N TYR A 1176 9.41 15.22 -37.55
CA TYR A 1176 10.54 14.89 -38.41
C TYR A 1176 10.11 14.74 -39.86
N GLU A 1177 10.96 15.19 -40.78
CA GLU A 1177 10.78 15.01 -42.22
C GLU A 1177 11.91 14.15 -42.79
N PRO A 1178 11.65 13.25 -43.76
CA PRO A 1178 12.71 12.47 -44.39
C PRO A 1178 13.77 13.38 -45.02
N GLU A 1179 15.04 13.06 -44.78
CA GLU A 1179 16.16 13.70 -45.47
C GLU A 1179 16.03 13.48 -46.99
N ASP A 1180 16.49 14.44 -47.80
CA ASP A 1180 16.42 14.40 -49.26
C ASP A 1180 16.98 13.09 -49.83
N ASP A 1181 16.11 12.26 -50.41
CA ASP A 1181 16.45 10.95 -50.95
C ASP A 1181 16.67 10.94 -52.46
N THR A 1182 16.79 12.11 -53.10
CA THR A 1182 16.91 12.25 -54.57
C THR A 1182 18.06 11.41 -55.13
N GLN A 1183 19.26 11.46 -54.53
CA GLN A 1183 20.41 10.67 -54.98
C GLN A 1183 20.19 9.16 -54.86
N TRP A 1184 19.49 8.74 -53.81
CA TRP A 1184 19.14 7.34 -53.59
C TRP A 1184 18.14 6.84 -54.63
N GLN A 1185 17.12 7.64 -54.95
CA GLN A 1185 16.15 7.31 -56.01
C GLN A 1185 16.83 7.25 -57.38
N GLU A 1186 17.72 8.20 -57.72
CA GLU A 1186 18.48 8.18 -58.97
C GLU A 1186 19.34 6.91 -59.11
N ALA A 1187 20.07 6.52 -58.06
CA ALA A 1187 20.88 5.30 -58.06
C ALA A 1187 20.01 4.03 -58.19
N LYS A 1188 18.86 4.00 -57.51
CA LYS A 1188 17.89 2.90 -57.58
C LYS A 1188 17.27 2.76 -58.98
N GLU A 1189 16.86 3.88 -59.59
CA GLU A 1189 16.31 3.90 -60.95
C GLU A 1189 17.34 3.41 -61.97
N ARG A 1190 18.60 3.87 -61.87
CA ARG A 1190 19.70 3.38 -62.72
C ARG A 1190 19.89 1.88 -62.63
N LEU A 1191 19.95 1.33 -61.42
CA LEU A 1191 20.04 -0.13 -61.20
C LEU A 1191 18.84 -0.87 -61.79
N GLN A 1192 17.63 -0.34 -61.59
CA GLN A 1192 16.40 -0.94 -62.11
C GLN A 1192 16.32 -0.92 -63.65
N GLU A 1193 16.76 0.15 -64.28
CA GLU A 1193 16.88 0.24 -65.75
C GLU A 1193 17.87 -0.79 -66.28
N GLU A 1194 19.04 -0.93 -65.64
CA GLU A 1194 20.05 -1.91 -66.07
C GLU A 1194 19.55 -3.36 -65.87
N ILE A 1195 18.83 -3.65 -64.79
CA ILE A 1195 18.12 -4.94 -64.59
C ILE A 1195 17.13 -5.22 -65.74
N ASN A 1196 16.41 -4.21 -66.20
CA ASN A 1196 15.48 -4.36 -67.32
C ASN A 1196 16.22 -4.63 -68.64
N ILE A 1197 17.35 -3.95 -68.88
CA ILE A 1197 18.22 -4.19 -70.04
C ILE A 1197 18.78 -5.62 -69.99
N ALA A 1198 19.33 -6.04 -68.84
CA ALA A 1198 19.86 -7.38 -68.63
C ALA A 1198 18.81 -8.48 -68.87
N ASN A 1199 17.58 -8.29 -68.37
CA ASN A 1199 16.47 -9.21 -68.59
C ASN A 1199 16.00 -9.26 -70.06
N ALA A 1200 15.98 -8.12 -70.75
CA ALA A 1200 15.67 -8.08 -72.18
C ALA A 1200 16.73 -8.82 -73.00
N LEU A 1201 18.01 -8.63 -72.65
CA LEU A 1201 19.15 -9.29 -73.27
C LEU A 1201 19.11 -10.81 -73.03
N LYS A 1202 18.88 -11.24 -71.78
CA LYS A 1202 18.71 -12.64 -71.39
C LYS A 1202 17.62 -13.36 -72.20
N ASN A 1203 16.54 -12.67 -72.56
CA ASN A 1203 15.43 -13.23 -73.34
C ASN A 1203 15.64 -13.18 -74.86
N ASN A 1204 16.78 -12.67 -75.34
CA ASN A 1204 17.11 -12.63 -76.76
C ASN A 1204 17.64 -14.00 -77.22
N GLY A 1205 17.02 -14.55 -78.27
CA GLY A 1205 17.37 -15.86 -78.84
C GLY A 1205 18.79 -15.99 -79.42
N SER A 1206 19.55 -14.88 -79.51
CA SER A 1206 20.95 -14.86 -79.94
C SER A 1206 21.98 -14.99 -78.79
N VAL A 1207 21.56 -14.99 -77.52
CA VAL A 1207 22.47 -15.07 -76.35
C VAL A 1207 22.77 -16.53 -75.99
N SER A 1208 24.04 -16.83 -75.69
CA SER A 1208 24.50 -18.18 -75.37
C SER A 1208 23.86 -18.71 -74.07
N ALA A 1209 23.90 -20.03 -73.84
CA ALA A 1209 23.37 -20.61 -72.61
C ALA A 1209 24.19 -20.18 -71.38
N GLU A 1210 25.52 -20.11 -71.52
CA GLU A 1210 26.44 -19.69 -70.46
C GLU A 1210 26.23 -18.22 -70.09
N ASP A 1211 26.09 -17.33 -71.08
CA ASP A 1211 25.80 -15.90 -70.85
C ASP A 1211 24.41 -15.66 -70.24
N ARG A 1212 23.42 -16.52 -70.57
CA ARG A 1212 22.09 -16.46 -69.96
C ARG A 1212 22.09 -16.87 -68.50
N ASP A 1213 22.91 -17.84 -68.10
CA ASP A 1213 23.04 -18.25 -66.70
C ASP A 1213 23.79 -17.17 -65.90
N ALA A 1214 24.88 -16.61 -66.45
CA ALA A 1214 25.61 -15.50 -65.83
C ALA A 1214 24.75 -14.23 -65.66
N LEU A 1215 23.96 -13.86 -66.68
CA LEU A 1215 22.99 -12.76 -66.57
C LEU A 1215 21.88 -13.07 -65.57
N THR A 1216 21.51 -14.33 -65.38
CA THR A 1216 20.50 -14.70 -64.38
C THR A 1216 21.03 -14.47 -62.98
N GLU A 1217 22.24 -14.94 -62.69
CA GLU A 1217 22.89 -14.76 -61.39
C GLU A 1217 23.12 -13.28 -61.06
N ALA A 1218 23.69 -12.50 -61.98
CA ALA A 1218 23.92 -11.07 -61.76
C ALA A 1218 22.63 -10.25 -61.62
N VAL A 1219 21.56 -10.62 -62.33
CA VAL A 1219 20.24 -10.00 -62.16
C VAL A 1219 19.66 -10.35 -60.79
N ASP A 1220 19.77 -11.61 -60.34
CA ASP A 1220 19.27 -12.02 -59.03
C ASP A 1220 20.02 -11.27 -57.90
N GLU A 1221 21.34 -11.09 -58.00
CA GLU A 1221 22.14 -10.30 -57.06
C GLU A 1221 21.76 -8.81 -57.08
N ALA A 1222 21.60 -8.20 -58.26
CA ALA A 1222 21.19 -6.81 -58.40
C ALA A 1222 19.76 -6.57 -57.85
N VAL A 1223 18.84 -7.51 -58.07
CA VAL A 1223 17.48 -7.49 -57.52
C VAL A 1223 17.50 -7.66 -56.00
N GLU A 1224 18.43 -8.46 -55.45
CA GLU A 1224 18.63 -8.60 -54.01
C GLU A 1224 19.07 -7.29 -53.37
N VAL A 1225 20.07 -6.60 -53.96
CA VAL A 1225 20.51 -5.28 -53.46
C VAL A 1225 19.39 -4.26 -53.55
N LEU A 1226 18.68 -4.18 -54.70
CA LEU A 1226 17.60 -3.21 -54.95
C LEU A 1226 16.43 -3.34 -53.95
N ASN A 1227 16.13 -4.56 -53.48
CA ASN A 1227 15.00 -4.86 -52.60
C ASN A 1227 15.41 -5.09 -51.14
N ARG A 1228 16.66 -4.83 -50.76
CA ARG A 1228 17.17 -5.06 -49.42
C ARG A 1228 16.52 -4.11 -48.39
N LEU A 1229 16.21 -4.65 -47.21
CA LEU A 1229 15.80 -3.88 -46.02
C LEU A 1229 16.77 -4.17 -44.85
N PRO A 1230 17.28 -3.15 -44.14
CA PRO A 1230 17.13 -1.70 -44.40
C PRO A 1230 17.63 -1.30 -45.79
N ARG A 1231 17.14 -0.17 -46.33
CA ARG A 1231 17.45 0.27 -47.69
C ARG A 1231 18.98 0.32 -47.91
N PRO A 1232 19.50 -0.15 -49.05
CA PRO A 1232 20.93 -0.07 -49.36
C PRO A 1232 21.39 1.39 -49.42
N SER A 1233 22.68 1.64 -49.17
CA SER A 1233 23.25 2.97 -49.38
C SER A 1233 23.29 3.32 -50.88
N VAL A 1234 23.49 4.61 -51.20
CA VAL A 1234 23.74 5.04 -52.58
C VAL A 1234 24.93 4.27 -53.18
N ASP A 1235 26.02 4.14 -52.43
CA ASP A 1235 27.24 3.41 -52.84
C ASP A 1235 26.96 1.93 -53.15
N ASP A 1236 26.10 1.27 -52.36
CA ASP A 1236 25.72 -0.12 -52.57
C ASP A 1236 24.91 -0.29 -53.89
N LEU A 1237 23.99 0.63 -54.16
CA LEU A 1237 23.17 0.64 -55.38
C LEU A 1237 24.04 0.90 -56.62
N GLU A 1238 24.96 1.88 -56.56
CA GLU A 1238 25.86 2.20 -57.66
C GLU A 1238 26.83 1.04 -57.96
N SER A 1239 27.38 0.39 -56.92
CA SER A 1239 28.25 -0.77 -57.07
C SER A 1239 27.55 -1.95 -57.76
N ALA A 1240 26.28 -2.20 -57.42
CA ALA A 1240 25.47 -3.23 -58.07
C ALA A 1240 25.16 -2.86 -59.53
N PHE A 1241 24.88 -1.58 -59.80
CA PHE A 1241 24.66 -1.08 -61.16
C PHE A 1241 25.89 -1.27 -62.04
N ASP A 1242 27.07 -0.85 -61.57
CA ASP A 1242 28.30 -0.94 -62.34
C ASP A 1242 28.69 -2.41 -62.63
N THR A 1243 28.44 -3.31 -61.66
CA THR A 1243 28.69 -4.75 -61.82
C THR A 1243 27.78 -5.36 -62.89
N LEU A 1244 26.47 -5.09 -62.81
CA LEU A 1244 25.51 -5.61 -63.77
C LEU A 1244 25.75 -5.04 -65.17
N LYS A 1245 26.01 -3.73 -65.25
CA LYS A 1245 26.29 -3.03 -66.49
C LYS A 1245 27.51 -3.58 -67.22
N ALA A 1246 28.60 -3.85 -66.49
CA ALA A 1246 29.80 -4.42 -67.08
C ALA A 1246 29.53 -5.78 -67.75
N LEU A 1247 28.68 -6.62 -67.13
CA LEU A 1247 28.27 -7.90 -67.69
C LEU A 1247 27.38 -7.72 -68.93
N VAL A 1248 26.37 -6.84 -68.86
CA VAL A 1248 25.48 -6.53 -69.99
C VAL A 1248 26.28 -6.02 -71.20
N ASP A 1249 27.21 -5.09 -71.00
CA ASP A 1249 28.03 -4.53 -72.08
C ASP A 1249 28.95 -5.60 -72.72
N SER A 1250 29.48 -6.53 -71.91
CA SER A 1250 30.32 -7.63 -72.40
C SER A 1250 29.56 -8.61 -73.32
N ILE A 1251 28.30 -8.88 -73.03
CA ILE A 1251 27.47 -9.83 -73.78
C ILE A 1251 26.85 -9.14 -75.01
N SER A 1252 26.44 -7.86 -74.87
CA SER A 1252 25.78 -7.07 -75.93
C SER A 1252 26.70 -6.75 -77.11
N SER A 1253 28.00 -6.62 -76.87
CA SER A 1253 28.99 -6.28 -77.89
C SER A 1253 29.33 -7.44 -78.85
N GLY A 1254 28.74 -8.62 -78.64
CA GLY A 1254 28.92 -9.79 -79.48
C GLY A 1254 30.30 -10.41 -79.25
N GLY A 1255 30.37 -11.42 -78.39
CA GLY A 1255 31.59 -12.13 -78.04
C GLY A 1255 32.43 -12.51 -79.27
N GLY A 1256 33.52 -11.77 -79.47
CA GLY A 1256 34.45 -11.90 -80.58
C GLY A 1256 35.81 -11.32 -80.21
N ASP A 1257 36.52 -12.00 -79.31
CA ASP A 1257 37.92 -12.40 -79.45
C ASP A 1257 38.54 -12.70 -78.07
N ASN A 1258 38.61 -14.00 -77.78
CA ASN A 1258 39.75 -14.57 -77.07
C ASN A 1258 41.00 -14.27 -77.94
N PRO A 1259 42.12 -13.74 -77.43
CA PRO A 1259 43.01 -14.58 -76.63
C PRO A 1259 43.88 -13.86 -75.58
N GLY A 1260 44.08 -14.56 -74.47
CA GLY A 1260 45.45 -14.89 -74.07
C GLY A 1260 46.16 -13.91 -73.15
N GLY A 1261 46.30 -14.35 -71.90
CA GLY A 1261 47.58 -14.91 -71.46
C GLY A 1261 48.65 -13.91 -71.01
N GLY A 1262 49.13 -14.16 -69.80
CA GLY A 1262 50.38 -13.61 -69.27
C GLY A 1262 50.21 -12.19 -68.72
N ASP A 1263 50.72 -11.82 -67.56
CA ASP A 1263 51.83 -12.38 -66.82
C ASP A 1263 51.67 -12.01 -65.34
N ASN A 1264 51.86 -12.99 -64.48
CA ASN A 1264 52.51 -12.77 -63.19
C ASN A 1264 53.91 -12.21 -63.49
N PRO A 1265 54.39 -11.19 -62.78
CA PRO A 1265 55.63 -11.45 -62.08
C PRO A 1265 55.70 -10.77 -60.71
N GLY A 1266 55.86 -11.60 -59.69
CA GLY A 1266 57.13 -11.57 -58.97
C GLY A 1266 57.23 -10.54 -57.86
N GLY A 1267 57.08 -11.05 -56.64
CA GLY A 1267 58.16 -11.00 -55.66
C GLY A 1267 58.51 -9.64 -55.08
N GLY A 1268 58.14 -9.46 -53.81
CA GLY A 1268 58.71 -8.37 -53.02
C GLY A 1268 58.15 -8.29 -51.61
N ASN A 1269 58.45 -9.27 -50.76
CA ASN A 1269 58.69 -8.94 -49.36
C ASN A 1269 60.01 -8.15 -49.33
N PRO A 1270 60.12 -7.02 -48.60
CA PRO A 1270 60.45 -7.13 -47.18
C PRO A 1270 59.87 -6.03 -46.27
N GLY A 1271 59.47 -6.43 -45.06
CA GLY A 1271 60.04 -5.82 -43.85
C GLY A 1271 59.34 -4.60 -43.23
N GLY A 1272 58.67 -4.86 -42.10
CA GLY A 1272 59.06 -4.29 -40.80
C GLY A 1272 58.55 -2.90 -40.43
N GLY A 1273 57.86 -2.82 -39.28
CA GLY A 1273 57.81 -1.61 -38.46
C GLY A 1273 56.50 -1.35 -37.72
N ASN A 1274 56.39 -1.84 -36.48
CA ASN A 1274 55.70 -1.14 -35.39
C ASN A 1274 56.51 0.17 -35.08
N PRO A 1275 56.04 1.25 -34.40
CA PRO A 1275 55.08 1.25 -33.28
C PRO A 1275 54.14 2.48 -33.11
N GLY A 1276 53.10 2.31 -32.26
CA GLY A 1276 52.83 3.19 -31.11
C GLY A 1276 51.92 4.41 -31.25
N GLY A 1277 50.84 4.41 -30.45
CA GLY A 1277 50.46 5.51 -29.55
C GLY A 1277 49.61 6.66 -30.11
N GLY A 1278 48.39 6.79 -29.58
CA GLY A 1278 47.47 7.92 -29.76
C GLY A 1278 46.08 7.54 -29.32
#